data_AF-A0A6C0AZ39-F1
#
_entry.id   AF-A0A6C0AZ39-F1
#
_cell.length_a   1.000
_cell.length_b   1.000
_cell.length_c   1.000
_cell.angle_alpha   90.00
_cell.angle_beta   90.00
_cell.angle_gamma   90.00
#
_symmetry.space_group_name_H-M   'P 1'
#
loop_
_entity.id
_entity.type
_entity.pdbx_description
1 polymer ?
#
loop_
_entity_poly.entity_id
_entity_poly.type
_entity_poly.pdbx_seq_one_letter_code
_entity_poly.pdbx_strand_id
1 'polypeptide(L)'
;MRTYRKKQTSIGQHSPEYLNEPVKSIIKSFNCDNLVIADIGCGIGKQCQEFKKSIDAKFVGVDFSPATIDYLKTTDIFDEIHFCSSDKLPFEDKSCTIALSMENMEHLYIDQVYNALSELLRISDYIIITTPFPENCMNIPWITSELQEAINDQEELSEHDYICLESAVHKSTLYPESMERCGFKLGNVVDSIIYYAKSSEINLSYLQFDGLKRNVVGNYKERYISLLNECLNIKFSKRKIIDCFIFYNEIDLLNYRLNTLQNVVDTFVIVESTRTFTGKPKKLYFEKEKFKERIIHIVVDDFPFIEPTKEQVWKNEKFQRNCIQRGLDQLKLTNHDILIFSDVDEIPDPNTLKLLQTFQFEDIYALEQDFYYYNLESRKGNWYYSKITDYRSYVLSGLSIDQIRWKSFNFIKHGGWHLSYFGTPEFISNKIENFSHQEYNTTEFTETNLIKSRMENGLDLFLRPGEKITKIPIHLNDYLPPNKEFLIKTVKVIGFHAGGYLGERGTTVAMFDYAYFNQKINGYRSIIFYDINSNHIAIEKFKKEFEVIGYNSFDEINNYQLDYFYNIKATNEKYELTRFKNLSHIVFQIKEIQPDPNEILATISPWVKGQNGLPCIPHMVNLPKTSEKLKHFNGIVFGRYGGFDEFNIPFVYEAIKEILSEREDIYFLFANTKPFYNHPRIIYLEPIIDLKDKVKFINSCDAMIHARTEGETFGLSIAEFSSCNKPVITSRSLVDNAHLELLGEKAIIYTSKESLKQILNSSKERFVGYWNAYSEYTPEKVMENFNKVFLNKNEVKNEIKNEVTIVTAFFDINRSNWYKYSRTSKEYIDSFLNYLLLDYTMVIFIDSLYINCITELNILPSGLKTNGVSYYKNKTFIVIDSNFLNENIHAWKNIEKDRSIINSDIYKNFLKERISLGHPENIYPEYNCINHAKIDFLSFALPFIKTDFVCWSDFGYHKAILHNDVSLFPTDTLDISKFNTNKINTFLRNELIDYEPYYTLKYAPEIFTGTFYGLPVNKVHEFQELYHNSVDELHKLGISDDDQHILLRCYHKNPELFELYYSKDKWPEGLNYFQKDNLTTIMNKYGSDKGNGHHNYTLLYETLFKRHEKLSIFELGIGSNNINVPSNMGINGKPGASLYAWREYFPNAMIYGADIDKNILFESNRIKTFYCNQTDKEIIKNMWDCIPEQFDIIIEDGLHTFEANVCFFENSIHKLKKNGYYIIEDIHRNELSLFEKQVKLWEMKFPYLEFKIMDIPLDTNNSDNIILKVVNLF
;
A
#
# COMPACT_ATOMS: atom_id res chain seq x y z
N MET A 1 -16.54 -19.42 -42.82
CA MET A 1 -15.23 -18.71 -42.88
C MET A 1 -15.25 -17.40 -43.69
N ARG A 2 -14.90 -16.26 -43.04
CA ARG A 2 -14.69 -14.93 -43.66
C ARG A 2 -13.43 -14.88 -44.54
N THR A 3 -13.31 -13.85 -45.39
CA THR A 3 -12.33 -13.71 -46.49
C THR A 3 -10.87 -13.95 -46.09
N TYR A 4 -10.43 -13.52 -44.89
CA TYR A 4 -9.06 -13.76 -44.41
C TYR A 4 -8.79 -15.24 -44.12
N ARG A 5 -9.53 -15.86 -43.18
CA ARG A 5 -9.36 -17.28 -42.82
C ARG A 5 -9.47 -18.18 -44.04
N LYS A 6 -10.44 -17.90 -44.92
CA LYS A 6 -10.66 -18.65 -46.16
C LYS A 6 -9.49 -18.54 -47.15
N LYS A 7 -8.78 -17.41 -47.18
CA LYS A 7 -7.57 -17.23 -47.97
C LYS A 7 -6.39 -18.02 -47.36
N GLN A 8 -6.25 -17.96 -46.03
CA GLN A 8 -5.18 -18.67 -45.32
C GLN A 8 -5.31 -20.20 -45.43
N THR A 9 -6.52 -20.71 -45.29
CA THR A 9 -6.80 -22.16 -45.36
C THR A 9 -6.88 -22.72 -46.78
N SER A 10 -6.80 -21.87 -47.82
CA SER A 10 -6.82 -22.31 -49.23
C SER A 10 -5.48 -22.24 -49.94
N ILE A 11 -4.66 -21.21 -49.67
CA ILE A 11 -3.39 -21.00 -50.36
C ILE A 11 -2.21 -20.64 -49.44
N GLY A 12 -2.44 -19.92 -48.33
CA GLY A 12 -1.37 -19.45 -47.43
C GLY A 12 -0.91 -18.00 -47.62
N GLN A 13 0.27 -17.66 -47.07
CA GLN A 13 0.84 -16.30 -47.04
C GLN A 13 2.08 -16.12 -47.92
N HIS A 14 2.55 -14.88 -48.05
CA HIS A 14 3.85 -14.55 -48.63
C HIS A 14 4.42 -13.33 -47.93
N SER A 15 5.75 -13.23 -47.90
CA SER A 15 6.47 -12.07 -47.39
C SER A 15 6.21 -10.80 -48.24
N PRO A 16 6.46 -9.58 -47.72
CA PRO A 16 6.28 -8.35 -48.47
C PRO A 16 7.22 -8.20 -49.69
N GLU A 17 6.71 -7.64 -50.79
CA GLU A 17 7.48 -7.47 -52.04
C GLU A 17 8.68 -6.52 -51.89
N TYR A 18 8.64 -5.57 -50.95
CA TYR A 18 9.72 -4.60 -50.75
C TYR A 18 11.04 -5.26 -50.26
N LEU A 19 10.97 -6.49 -49.74
CA LEU A 19 12.15 -7.26 -49.31
C LEU A 19 12.94 -7.86 -50.46
N ASN A 20 12.33 -8.00 -51.64
CA ASN A 20 12.90 -8.77 -52.75
C ASN A 20 14.24 -8.21 -53.23
N GLU A 21 14.31 -6.91 -53.56
CA GLU A 21 15.53 -6.31 -54.10
C GLU A 21 16.70 -6.24 -53.07
N PRO A 22 16.48 -5.83 -51.81
CA PRO A 22 17.52 -5.90 -50.77
C PRO A 22 18.08 -7.31 -50.55
N VAL A 23 17.21 -8.31 -50.39
CA VAL A 23 17.63 -9.71 -50.16
C VAL A 23 18.38 -10.26 -51.38
N LYS A 24 17.89 -10.00 -52.59
CA LYS A 24 18.55 -10.37 -53.85
C LYS A 24 19.93 -9.72 -53.99
N SER A 25 20.10 -8.48 -53.55
CA SER A 25 21.41 -7.81 -53.51
C SER A 25 22.37 -8.53 -52.56
N ILE A 26 21.90 -8.96 -51.39
CA ILE A 26 22.69 -9.72 -50.41
C ILE A 26 23.07 -11.10 -50.96
N ILE A 27 22.14 -11.84 -51.56
CA ILE A 27 22.42 -13.14 -52.19
C ILE A 27 23.55 -13.01 -53.21
N LYS A 28 23.49 -12.01 -54.10
CA LYS A 28 24.53 -11.75 -55.10
C LYS A 28 25.87 -11.35 -54.48
N SER A 29 25.86 -10.75 -53.29
CA SER A 29 27.09 -10.33 -52.60
C SER A 29 27.93 -11.51 -52.08
N PHE A 30 27.34 -12.70 -51.90
CA PHE A 30 28.06 -13.88 -51.44
C PHE A 30 28.96 -14.52 -52.52
N ASN A 31 28.71 -14.22 -53.80
CA ASN A 31 29.55 -14.61 -54.94
C ASN A 31 29.88 -16.13 -54.99
N CYS A 32 28.85 -16.97 -54.89
CA CYS A 32 28.96 -18.44 -54.91
C CYS A 32 28.59 -19.02 -56.27
N ASP A 33 29.32 -20.05 -56.72
CA ASP A 33 28.98 -20.87 -57.90
C ASP A 33 28.04 -22.03 -57.49
N ASN A 34 27.15 -22.47 -58.40
CA ASN A 34 26.22 -23.59 -58.20
C ASN A 34 25.31 -23.45 -56.95
N LEU A 35 24.57 -22.34 -56.88
CA LEU A 35 23.70 -22.01 -55.76
C LEU A 35 22.58 -23.05 -55.55
N VAL A 36 22.49 -23.56 -54.32
CA VAL A 36 21.29 -24.24 -53.79
C VAL A 36 20.69 -23.36 -52.70
N ILE A 37 19.49 -22.84 -52.92
CA ILE A 37 18.79 -21.94 -51.99
C ILE A 37 17.62 -22.71 -51.38
N ALA A 38 17.67 -22.91 -50.07
CA ALA A 38 16.55 -23.46 -49.31
C ALA A 38 15.73 -22.31 -48.72
N ASP A 39 14.48 -22.19 -49.14
CA ASP A 39 13.52 -21.19 -48.66
C ASP A 39 12.64 -21.81 -47.56
N ILE A 40 12.90 -21.44 -46.31
CA ILE A 40 12.31 -22.04 -45.11
C ILE A 40 11.22 -21.13 -44.57
N GLY A 41 9.98 -21.64 -44.61
CA GLY A 41 8.77 -20.84 -44.48
C GLY A 41 8.43 -20.14 -45.81
N CYS A 42 8.50 -20.88 -46.92
CA CYS A 42 8.46 -20.29 -48.26
C CYS A 42 7.12 -19.67 -48.67
N GLY A 43 6.06 -19.92 -47.91
CA GLY A 43 4.71 -19.46 -48.22
C GLY A 43 4.29 -19.91 -49.62
N ILE A 44 3.52 -19.09 -50.33
CA ILE A 44 3.08 -19.39 -51.71
C ILE A 44 4.20 -19.26 -52.77
N GLY A 45 5.47 -19.09 -52.38
CA GLY A 45 6.63 -19.12 -53.28
C GLY A 45 6.81 -17.87 -54.17
N LYS A 46 6.10 -16.78 -53.87
CA LYS A 46 6.13 -15.55 -54.68
C LYS A 46 7.52 -14.90 -54.74
N GLN A 47 8.26 -14.95 -53.63
CA GLN A 47 9.63 -14.44 -53.51
C GLN A 47 10.58 -15.24 -54.40
N CYS A 48 10.54 -16.57 -54.28
CA CYS A 48 11.30 -17.49 -55.11
C CYS A 48 11.05 -17.25 -56.61
N GLN A 49 9.78 -17.06 -57.00
CA GLN A 49 9.43 -16.75 -58.38
C GLN A 49 10.09 -15.45 -58.89
N GLU A 50 10.25 -14.45 -58.04
CA GLU A 50 10.96 -13.21 -58.38
C GLU A 50 12.48 -13.43 -58.46
N PHE A 51 13.05 -14.18 -57.50
CA PHE A 51 14.48 -14.49 -57.49
C PHE A 51 14.92 -15.30 -58.72
N LYS A 52 14.13 -16.29 -59.14
CA LYS A 52 14.36 -17.11 -60.35
C LYS A 52 14.51 -16.30 -61.63
N LYS A 53 13.98 -15.07 -61.71
CA LYS A 53 14.14 -14.19 -62.89
C LYS A 53 15.58 -13.70 -63.08
N SER A 54 16.42 -13.78 -62.04
CA SER A 54 17.71 -13.07 -62.03
C SER A 54 18.82 -13.73 -61.20
N ILE A 55 18.54 -14.89 -60.60
CA ILE A 55 19.46 -15.75 -59.87
C ILE A 55 19.32 -17.15 -60.45
N ASP A 56 20.42 -17.68 -60.99
CA ASP A 56 20.50 -19.06 -61.47
C ASP A 56 20.88 -19.97 -60.29
N ALA A 57 19.89 -20.69 -59.75
CA ALA A 57 20.02 -21.52 -58.55
C ALA A 57 18.98 -22.66 -58.57
N LYS A 58 19.30 -23.75 -57.88
CA LYS A 58 18.30 -24.76 -57.48
C LYS A 58 17.57 -24.25 -56.25
N PHE A 59 16.25 -24.17 -56.30
CA PHE A 59 15.40 -23.69 -55.22
C PHE A 59 14.65 -24.86 -54.55
N VAL A 60 14.82 -24.98 -53.24
CA VAL A 60 14.15 -25.97 -52.40
C VAL A 60 13.20 -25.23 -51.46
N GLY A 61 11.91 -25.53 -51.52
CA GLY A 61 10.90 -24.93 -50.65
C GLY A 61 10.60 -25.80 -49.44
N VAL A 62 10.36 -25.17 -48.29
CA VAL A 62 9.90 -25.82 -47.07
C VAL A 62 8.79 -25.00 -46.43
N ASP A 63 7.66 -25.63 -46.09
CA ASP A 63 6.58 -24.98 -45.36
C ASP A 63 5.84 -25.96 -44.43
N PHE A 64 5.28 -25.44 -43.34
CA PHE A 64 4.51 -26.20 -42.34
C PHE A 64 2.99 -26.09 -42.55
N SER A 65 2.54 -25.25 -43.47
CA SER A 65 1.13 -25.12 -43.83
C SER A 65 0.74 -26.19 -44.87
N PRO A 66 -0.18 -27.13 -44.53
CA PRO A 66 -0.60 -28.17 -45.47
C PRO A 66 -1.26 -27.59 -46.73
N ALA A 67 -2.05 -26.53 -46.60
CA ALA A 67 -2.68 -25.84 -47.74
C ALA A 67 -1.63 -25.23 -48.69
N THR A 68 -0.57 -24.65 -48.13
CA THR A 68 0.53 -24.06 -48.91
C THR A 68 1.31 -25.13 -49.68
N ILE A 69 1.61 -26.27 -49.04
CA ILE A 69 2.28 -27.39 -49.68
C ILE A 69 1.44 -27.98 -50.81
N ASP A 70 0.15 -28.19 -50.59
CA ASP A 70 -0.74 -28.74 -51.61
C ASP A 70 -0.87 -27.80 -52.80
N TYR A 71 -0.92 -26.48 -52.57
CA TYR A 71 -0.85 -25.47 -53.63
C TYR A 71 0.48 -25.54 -54.39
N LEU A 72 1.62 -25.50 -53.70
CA LEU A 72 2.94 -25.44 -54.33
C LEU A 72 3.27 -26.69 -55.15
N LYS A 73 2.79 -27.88 -54.76
CA LYS A 73 2.91 -29.12 -55.56
C LYS A 73 2.23 -29.03 -56.94
N THR A 74 1.31 -28.08 -57.14
CA THR A 74 0.68 -27.82 -58.43
C THR A 74 1.44 -26.78 -59.29
N THR A 75 2.53 -26.24 -58.78
CA THR A 75 3.35 -25.20 -59.42
C THR A 75 4.76 -25.71 -59.75
N ASP A 76 5.48 -24.99 -60.61
CA ASP A 76 6.90 -25.22 -60.94
C ASP A 76 7.85 -24.24 -60.23
N ILE A 77 7.37 -23.60 -59.16
CA ILE A 77 8.12 -22.55 -58.45
C ILE A 77 9.37 -23.11 -57.76
N PHE A 78 9.30 -24.30 -57.16
CA PHE A 78 10.42 -24.94 -56.49
C PHE A 78 10.83 -26.21 -57.23
N ASP A 79 12.14 -26.53 -57.23
CA ASP A 79 12.66 -27.78 -57.78
C ASP A 79 12.35 -28.96 -56.85
N GLU A 80 12.25 -28.69 -55.55
CA GLU A 80 11.80 -29.62 -54.51
C GLU A 80 10.94 -28.89 -53.48
N ILE A 81 9.90 -29.53 -52.95
CA ILE A 81 9.02 -28.97 -51.92
C ILE A 81 8.82 -29.99 -50.78
N HIS A 82 9.03 -29.57 -49.54
CA HIS A 82 8.98 -30.44 -48.37
C HIS A 82 8.00 -29.91 -47.31
N PHE A 83 7.19 -30.81 -46.74
CA PHE A 83 6.30 -30.50 -45.61
C PHE A 83 6.99 -30.86 -44.30
N CYS A 84 7.52 -29.85 -43.60
CA CYS A 84 8.17 -30.03 -42.29
C CYS A 84 8.21 -28.71 -41.50
N SER A 85 8.51 -28.82 -40.22
CA SER A 85 8.67 -27.67 -39.33
C SER A 85 10.08 -27.09 -39.43
N SER A 86 10.20 -25.77 -39.32
CA SER A 86 11.47 -25.03 -39.47
C SER A 86 12.54 -25.43 -38.44
N ASP A 87 12.14 -25.96 -37.29
CA ASP A 87 13.01 -26.42 -36.20
C ASP A 87 13.49 -27.87 -36.35
N LYS A 88 13.11 -28.56 -37.43
CA LYS A 88 13.54 -29.93 -37.73
C LYS A 88 13.56 -30.18 -39.24
N LEU A 89 14.65 -29.81 -39.90
CA LEU A 89 14.76 -29.85 -41.36
C LEU A 89 15.27 -31.22 -41.84
N PRO A 90 14.70 -31.79 -42.92
CA PRO A 90 15.00 -33.14 -43.41
C PRO A 90 16.27 -33.21 -44.28
N PHE A 91 17.19 -32.25 -44.12
CA PHE A 91 18.38 -32.13 -44.96
C PHE A 91 19.65 -32.54 -44.21
N GLU A 92 20.62 -33.04 -44.97
CA GLU A 92 21.97 -33.31 -44.47
C GLU A 92 22.73 -32.02 -44.13
N ASP A 93 23.78 -32.13 -43.31
CA ASP A 93 24.61 -30.98 -42.94
C ASP A 93 25.26 -30.37 -44.20
N LYS A 94 25.19 -29.05 -44.34
CA LYS A 94 25.72 -28.30 -45.49
C LYS A 94 25.20 -28.75 -46.86
N SER A 95 23.96 -29.22 -46.93
CA SER A 95 23.30 -29.59 -48.19
C SER A 95 22.92 -28.40 -49.07
N CYS A 96 22.89 -27.18 -48.54
CA CYS A 96 22.46 -25.97 -49.23
C CYS A 96 23.53 -24.87 -49.16
N THR A 97 23.60 -24.02 -50.18
CA THR A 97 24.51 -22.87 -50.17
C THR A 97 23.94 -21.75 -49.30
N ILE A 98 22.64 -21.47 -49.43
CA ILE A 98 21.95 -20.40 -48.68
C ILE A 98 20.70 -20.98 -48.03
N ALA A 99 20.55 -20.79 -46.73
CA ALA A 99 19.28 -20.90 -46.03
C ALA A 99 18.63 -19.52 -45.96
N LEU A 100 17.47 -19.40 -46.58
CA LEU A 100 16.64 -18.20 -46.60
C LEU A 100 15.44 -18.43 -45.68
N SER A 101 15.17 -17.49 -44.78
CA SER A 101 13.96 -17.53 -43.94
C SER A 101 13.36 -16.13 -43.87
N MET A 102 12.43 -15.86 -44.78
CA MET A 102 11.85 -14.53 -44.95
C MET A 102 10.50 -14.42 -44.25
N GLU A 103 10.42 -13.61 -43.20
CA GLU A 103 9.18 -13.40 -42.43
C GLU A 103 8.59 -14.74 -41.94
N ASN A 104 9.44 -15.53 -41.26
CA ASN A 104 9.09 -16.87 -40.77
C ASN A 104 9.41 -17.04 -39.29
N MET A 105 10.49 -16.43 -38.79
CA MET A 105 10.93 -16.60 -37.41
C MET A 105 9.88 -16.13 -36.42
N GLU A 106 9.23 -15.00 -36.70
CA GLU A 106 8.16 -14.45 -35.89
C GLU A 106 6.94 -15.37 -35.82
N HIS A 107 6.76 -16.28 -36.77
CA HIS A 107 5.67 -17.26 -36.77
C HIS A 107 6.00 -18.51 -35.95
N LEU A 108 7.15 -18.59 -35.29
CA LEU A 108 7.53 -19.73 -34.45
C LEU A 108 7.25 -19.46 -32.97
N TYR A 109 6.96 -20.52 -32.22
CA TYR A 109 6.96 -20.44 -30.75
C TYR A 109 8.40 -20.38 -30.21
N ILE A 110 8.59 -19.85 -29.00
CA ILE A 110 9.94 -19.63 -28.44
C ILE A 110 10.75 -20.91 -28.27
N ASP A 111 10.09 -22.05 -28.05
CA ASP A 111 10.72 -23.37 -27.99
C ASP A 111 11.27 -23.85 -29.34
N GLN A 112 10.82 -23.24 -30.43
CA GLN A 112 11.21 -23.58 -31.80
C GLN A 112 12.25 -22.62 -32.38
N VAL A 113 12.28 -21.34 -31.96
CA VAL A 113 13.15 -20.29 -32.54
C VAL A 113 14.63 -20.68 -32.52
N TYR A 114 15.15 -21.11 -31.36
CA TYR A 114 16.57 -21.49 -31.23
C TYR A 114 16.92 -22.68 -32.14
N ASN A 115 16.06 -23.70 -32.15
CA ASN A 115 16.27 -24.91 -32.94
C ASN A 115 16.17 -24.61 -34.44
N ALA A 116 15.24 -23.76 -34.87
CA ALA A 116 15.13 -23.32 -36.25
C ALA A 116 16.40 -22.61 -36.70
N LEU A 117 16.92 -21.64 -35.93
CA LEU A 117 18.19 -20.99 -36.24
C LEU A 117 19.35 -21.98 -36.30
N SER A 118 19.41 -22.94 -35.36
CA SER A 118 20.42 -24.00 -35.37
C SER A 118 20.34 -24.87 -36.63
N GLU A 119 19.14 -25.23 -37.07
CA GLU A 119 18.91 -26.02 -38.28
C GLU A 119 19.32 -25.24 -39.54
N LEU A 120 18.94 -23.97 -39.66
CA LEU A 120 19.36 -23.12 -40.79
C LEU A 120 20.89 -23.04 -40.90
N LEU A 121 21.58 -22.86 -39.76
CA LEU A 121 23.05 -22.85 -39.71
C LEU A 121 23.66 -24.21 -40.05
N ARG A 122 23.04 -25.31 -39.64
CA ARG A 122 23.48 -26.68 -39.90
C ARG A 122 23.45 -27.00 -41.39
N ILE A 123 22.36 -26.68 -42.07
CA ILE A 123 22.14 -27.08 -43.47
C ILE A 123 22.81 -26.17 -44.50
N SER A 124 23.26 -24.96 -44.11
CA SER A 124 23.71 -23.94 -45.07
C SER A 124 25.07 -23.32 -44.81
N ASP A 125 25.74 -22.83 -45.86
CA ASP A 125 26.96 -22.03 -45.75
C ASP A 125 26.69 -20.58 -45.36
N TYR A 126 25.60 -20.00 -45.90
CA TYR A 126 25.14 -18.65 -45.61
C TYR A 126 23.68 -18.65 -45.18
N ILE A 127 23.34 -17.75 -44.28
CA ILE A 127 22.00 -17.59 -43.75
C ILE A 127 21.51 -16.16 -44.02
N ILE A 128 20.26 -16.05 -44.45
CA ILE A 128 19.55 -14.77 -44.57
C ILE A 128 18.19 -14.94 -43.87
N ILE A 129 17.91 -14.07 -42.90
CA ILE A 129 16.66 -14.04 -42.16
C ILE A 129 16.04 -12.65 -42.33
N THR A 130 14.74 -12.59 -42.56
CA THR A 130 14.00 -11.33 -42.38
C THR A 130 12.91 -11.52 -41.34
N THR A 131 12.66 -10.49 -40.55
CA THR A 131 11.57 -10.46 -39.58
C THR A 131 11.14 -9.00 -39.37
N PRO A 132 9.88 -8.73 -38.99
CA PRO A 132 9.47 -7.40 -38.60
C PRO A 132 10.31 -6.86 -37.45
N PHE A 133 10.37 -5.55 -37.32
CA PHE A 133 10.89 -4.95 -36.09
C PHE A 133 10.14 -5.47 -34.85
N PRO A 134 10.81 -5.69 -33.69
CA PRO A 134 10.15 -6.23 -32.49
C PRO A 134 8.86 -5.50 -32.07
N GLU A 135 8.86 -4.18 -32.20
CA GLU A 135 7.73 -3.30 -31.95
C GLU A 135 6.58 -3.43 -32.98
N ASN A 136 6.89 -3.83 -34.21
CA ASN A 136 5.93 -4.03 -35.29
C ASN A 136 5.50 -5.50 -35.43
N CYS A 137 6.12 -6.40 -34.65
CA CYS A 137 5.89 -7.82 -34.71
C CYS A 137 4.43 -8.17 -34.33
N MET A 138 3.76 -7.38 -33.48
CA MET A 138 2.35 -7.61 -33.13
C MET A 138 1.43 -6.53 -33.68
N ASN A 139 0.59 -6.89 -34.63
CA ASN A 139 -0.48 -6.02 -35.12
C ASN A 139 -1.70 -6.08 -34.18
N ILE A 140 -1.64 -5.34 -33.06
CA ILE A 140 -2.69 -5.33 -32.03
C ILE A 140 -4.09 -5.01 -32.59
N PRO A 141 -4.28 -4.03 -33.49
CA PRO A 141 -5.58 -3.78 -34.12
C PRO A 141 -6.12 -5.00 -34.88
N TRP A 142 -5.28 -5.66 -35.67
CA TRP A 142 -5.67 -6.87 -36.40
C TRP A 142 -6.00 -8.02 -35.45
N ILE A 143 -5.15 -8.31 -34.44
CA ILE A 143 -5.36 -9.40 -33.47
C ILE A 143 -6.66 -9.19 -32.70
N THR A 144 -6.94 -7.96 -32.28
CA THR A 144 -8.16 -7.62 -31.53
C THR A 144 -9.40 -7.83 -32.40
N SER A 145 -9.36 -7.40 -33.66
CA SER A 145 -10.43 -7.64 -34.63
C SER A 145 -10.63 -9.13 -34.88
N GLU A 146 -9.55 -9.87 -35.15
CA GLU A 146 -9.58 -11.30 -35.45
C GLU A 146 -10.07 -12.14 -34.25
N LEU A 147 -9.67 -11.77 -33.02
CA LEU A 147 -10.14 -12.40 -31.79
C LEU A 147 -11.66 -12.25 -31.63
N GLN A 148 -12.19 -11.03 -31.80
CA GLN A 148 -13.64 -10.81 -31.76
C GLN A 148 -14.36 -11.62 -32.83
N GLU A 149 -13.79 -11.70 -34.03
CA GLU A 149 -14.35 -12.54 -35.10
C GLU A 149 -14.26 -14.04 -34.80
N ALA A 150 -13.20 -14.50 -34.12
CA ALA A 150 -13.01 -15.92 -33.77
C ALA A 150 -13.99 -16.37 -32.70
N ILE A 151 -14.22 -15.51 -31.70
CA ILE A 151 -15.21 -15.74 -30.63
C ILE A 151 -16.63 -15.83 -31.19
N ASN A 152 -16.98 -14.94 -32.14
CA ASN A 152 -18.32 -14.86 -32.71
C ASN A 152 -18.60 -15.88 -33.82
N ASP A 153 -17.58 -16.57 -34.33
CA ASP A 153 -17.76 -17.61 -35.36
C ASP A 153 -18.55 -18.79 -34.77
N GLN A 154 -19.44 -19.41 -35.52
CA GLN A 154 -20.19 -20.59 -35.05
C GLN A 154 -19.70 -21.89 -35.69
N GLU A 155 -18.82 -21.81 -36.69
CA GLU A 155 -18.19 -22.99 -37.30
C GLU A 155 -17.07 -23.54 -36.40
N GLU A 156 -16.96 -24.87 -36.28
CA GLU A 156 -15.80 -25.51 -35.67
C GLU A 156 -14.59 -25.46 -36.61
N LEU A 157 -13.39 -25.44 -36.02
CA LEU A 157 -12.12 -25.47 -36.76
C LEU A 157 -11.63 -26.92 -36.90
N SER A 158 -11.36 -27.34 -38.13
CA SER A 158 -10.67 -28.61 -38.39
C SER A 158 -9.20 -28.52 -38.00
N GLU A 159 -8.52 -29.65 -37.80
CA GLU A 159 -7.06 -29.69 -37.55
C GLU A 159 -6.29 -29.02 -38.70
N HIS A 160 -6.70 -29.29 -39.94
CA HIS A 160 -6.12 -28.69 -41.14
C HIS A 160 -6.22 -27.17 -41.12
N ASP A 161 -7.42 -26.64 -40.83
CA ASP A 161 -7.65 -25.19 -40.79
C ASP A 161 -6.92 -24.53 -39.62
N TYR A 162 -6.88 -25.19 -38.46
CA TYR A 162 -6.15 -24.72 -37.30
C TYR A 162 -4.66 -24.58 -37.57
N ILE A 163 -4.01 -25.59 -38.16
CA ILE A 163 -2.57 -25.54 -38.48
C ILE A 163 -2.29 -24.37 -39.43
N CYS A 164 -3.14 -24.18 -40.45
CA CYS A 164 -3.01 -23.06 -41.37
C CYS A 164 -3.13 -21.70 -40.65
N LEU A 165 -4.09 -21.55 -39.74
CA LEU A 165 -4.29 -20.31 -39.00
C LEU A 165 -3.22 -20.08 -37.91
N GLU A 166 -2.77 -21.12 -37.21
CA GLU A 166 -1.68 -21.07 -36.22
C GLU A 166 -0.38 -20.62 -36.90
N SER A 167 -0.07 -21.15 -38.08
CA SER A 167 1.12 -20.78 -38.86
C SER A 167 1.12 -19.31 -39.31
N ALA A 168 -0.07 -18.69 -39.41
CA ALA A 168 -0.25 -17.33 -39.89
C ALA A 168 -0.12 -16.24 -38.80
N VAL A 169 0.02 -16.62 -37.53
CA VAL A 169 0.06 -15.68 -36.39
C VAL A 169 1.50 -15.41 -35.97
N HIS A 170 1.85 -14.15 -35.70
CA HIS A 170 3.13 -13.77 -35.12
C HIS A 170 3.13 -14.12 -33.61
N LYS A 171 4.18 -14.80 -33.17
CA LYS A 171 4.30 -15.47 -31.86
C LYS A 171 5.64 -15.18 -31.19
N SER A 172 6.68 -14.79 -31.92
CA SER A 172 7.99 -14.48 -31.35
C SER A 172 8.68 -13.32 -32.08
N THR A 173 9.77 -12.81 -31.52
CA THR A 173 10.56 -11.73 -32.12
C THR A 173 12.06 -11.92 -31.90
N LEU A 174 12.88 -11.39 -32.81
CA LEU A 174 14.34 -11.39 -32.72
C LEU A 174 14.87 -9.97 -32.48
N TYR A 175 15.73 -9.81 -31.47
CA TYR A 175 16.29 -8.51 -31.13
C TYR A 175 17.53 -8.18 -31.99
N PRO A 176 17.61 -6.99 -32.60
CA PRO A 176 18.73 -6.59 -33.45
C PRO A 176 20.09 -6.71 -32.76
N GLU A 177 20.19 -6.19 -31.53
CA GLU A 177 21.43 -6.20 -30.76
C GLU A 177 21.86 -7.62 -30.40
N SER A 178 20.90 -8.52 -30.20
CA SER A 178 21.19 -9.92 -29.95
C SER A 178 21.72 -10.61 -31.20
N MET A 179 21.08 -10.39 -32.35
CA MET A 179 21.52 -10.95 -33.62
C MET A 179 22.90 -10.44 -34.02
N GLU A 180 23.21 -9.15 -33.83
CA GLU A 180 24.56 -8.61 -34.04
C GLU A 180 25.60 -9.27 -33.13
N ARG A 181 25.29 -9.50 -31.85
CA ARG A 181 26.18 -10.23 -30.91
C ARG A 181 26.39 -11.68 -31.31
N CYS A 182 25.37 -12.31 -31.91
CA CYS A 182 25.50 -13.63 -32.50
C CYS A 182 26.41 -13.65 -33.74
N GLY A 183 26.73 -12.49 -34.34
CA GLY A 183 27.59 -12.37 -35.51
C GLY A 183 26.86 -12.01 -36.81
N PHE A 184 25.56 -11.72 -36.76
CA PHE A 184 24.80 -11.30 -37.95
C PHE A 184 25.14 -9.87 -38.37
N LYS A 185 25.15 -9.63 -39.69
CA LYS A 185 25.11 -8.29 -40.26
C LYS A 185 23.67 -7.85 -40.43
N LEU A 186 23.40 -6.57 -40.19
CA LEU A 186 22.08 -5.96 -40.35
C LEU A 186 21.96 -5.22 -41.69
N GLY A 187 20.83 -5.40 -42.35
CA GLY A 187 20.31 -4.51 -43.39
C GLY A 187 18.90 -4.07 -43.00
N ASN A 188 18.65 -2.77 -42.96
CA ASN A 188 17.33 -2.27 -42.57
C ASN A 188 16.49 -1.93 -43.80
N VAL A 189 15.21 -2.28 -43.73
CA VAL A 189 14.17 -1.91 -44.69
C VAL A 189 12.99 -1.34 -43.92
N VAL A 190 12.02 -0.74 -44.62
CA VAL A 190 10.97 0.10 -44.03
C VAL A 190 10.33 -0.51 -42.77
N ASP A 191 9.82 -1.75 -42.87
CA ASP A 191 9.06 -2.38 -41.76
C ASP A 191 9.70 -3.68 -41.22
N SER A 192 10.84 -4.10 -41.78
CA SER A 192 11.53 -5.36 -41.41
C SER A 192 13.05 -5.18 -41.37
N ILE A 193 13.70 -6.09 -40.65
CA ILE A 193 15.16 -6.17 -40.55
C ILE A 193 15.65 -7.39 -41.31
N ILE A 194 16.75 -7.25 -42.03
CA ILE A 194 17.45 -8.32 -42.73
C ILE A 194 18.71 -8.67 -41.93
N TYR A 195 18.78 -9.91 -41.46
CA TYR A 195 19.96 -10.49 -40.82
C TYR A 195 20.65 -11.41 -41.81
N TYR A 196 21.94 -11.23 -42.03
CA TYR A 196 22.69 -12.12 -42.91
C TYR A 196 24.10 -12.38 -42.42
N ALA A 197 24.58 -13.60 -42.62
CA ALA A 197 25.91 -14.01 -42.18
C ALA A 197 26.38 -15.27 -42.90
N LYS A 198 27.68 -15.54 -42.76
CA LYS A 198 28.24 -16.87 -43.00
C LYS A 198 27.97 -17.75 -41.78
N SER A 199 27.40 -18.93 -41.97
CA SER A 199 26.94 -19.78 -40.87
C SER A 199 28.05 -20.17 -39.89
N SER A 200 29.29 -20.28 -40.36
CA SER A 200 30.46 -20.60 -39.50
C SER A 200 30.87 -19.47 -38.56
N GLU A 201 30.38 -18.25 -38.76
CA GLU A 201 30.72 -17.07 -37.97
C GLU A 201 29.69 -16.78 -36.87
N ILE A 202 28.60 -17.56 -36.82
CA ILE A 202 27.50 -17.34 -35.90
C ILE A 202 27.69 -18.10 -34.59
N ASN A 203 27.52 -17.41 -33.46
CA ASN A 203 27.46 -17.99 -32.13
C ASN A 203 26.11 -17.68 -31.46
N LEU A 204 25.23 -18.68 -31.43
CA LEU A 204 23.90 -18.56 -30.83
C LEU A 204 23.88 -18.46 -29.30
N SER A 205 25.03 -18.56 -28.59
CA SER A 205 25.06 -18.40 -27.13
C SER A 205 24.65 -17.00 -26.65
N TYR A 206 24.68 -16.01 -27.55
CA TYR A 206 24.28 -14.63 -27.27
C TYR A 206 22.84 -14.32 -27.70
N LEU A 207 22.11 -15.33 -28.18
CA LEU A 207 20.78 -15.18 -28.71
C LEU A 207 19.78 -14.86 -27.58
N GLN A 208 19.00 -13.81 -27.80
CA GLN A 208 17.93 -13.31 -26.96
C GLN A 208 16.74 -13.04 -27.89
N PHE A 209 15.59 -13.53 -27.49
CA PHE A 209 14.33 -13.44 -28.22
C PHE A 209 13.20 -13.59 -27.21
N ASP A 210 12.04 -13.01 -27.53
CA ASP A 210 10.83 -13.10 -26.72
C ASP A 210 9.67 -13.66 -27.57
N GLY A 211 8.67 -14.23 -26.93
CA GLY A 211 7.50 -14.77 -27.62
C GLY A 211 6.65 -15.71 -26.77
N LEU A 212 5.69 -16.38 -27.41
CA LEU A 212 4.80 -17.36 -26.79
C LEU A 212 5.43 -18.74 -26.71
N LYS A 213 5.09 -19.47 -25.65
CA LYS A 213 5.24 -20.94 -25.59
C LYS A 213 3.98 -21.58 -26.15
N ARG A 214 4.12 -22.70 -26.84
CA ARG A 214 2.96 -23.44 -27.35
C ARG A 214 2.10 -23.97 -26.19
N ASN A 215 0.83 -23.61 -26.19
CA ASN A 215 -0.15 -24.05 -25.19
C ASN A 215 -1.23 -24.90 -25.86
N VAL A 216 -1.50 -26.10 -25.33
CA VAL A 216 -2.38 -27.09 -25.97
C VAL A 216 -3.54 -27.41 -25.04
N VAL A 217 -4.54 -26.54 -25.01
CA VAL A 217 -5.76 -26.72 -24.20
C VAL A 217 -6.99 -26.47 -25.07
N GLY A 218 -8.01 -27.32 -24.92
CA GLY A 218 -9.28 -27.19 -25.64
C GLY A 218 -9.29 -27.74 -27.07
N ASN A 219 -10.43 -27.57 -27.73
CA ASN A 219 -10.59 -27.89 -29.16
C ASN A 219 -9.84 -26.88 -30.05
N TYR A 220 -9.69 -27.15 -31.34
CA TYR A 220 -8.90 -26.32 -32.26
C TYR A 220 -9.34 -24.84 -32.33
N LYS A 221 -10.63 -24.58 -32.16
CA LYS A 221 -11.14 -23.21 -32.11
C LYS A 221 -10.75 -22.50 -30.81
N GLU A 222 -10.90 -23.17 -29.68
CA GLU A 222 -10.46 -22.66 -28.38
C GLU A 222 -8.96 -22.40 -28.36
N ARG A 223 -8.14 -23.28 -28.95
CA ARG A 223 -6.70 -23.08 -29.10
C ARG A 223 -6.37 -21.83 -29.91
N TYR A 224 -7.07 -21.61 -31.02
CA TYR A 224 -6.85 -20.41 -31.85
C TYR A 224 -7.27 -19.13 -31.11
N ILE A 225 -8.40 -19.14 -30.40
CA ILE A 225 -8.83 -18.02 -29.54
C ILE A 225 -7.84 -17.78 -28.40
N SER A 226 -7.32 -18.84 -27.77
CA SER A 226 -6.30 -18.76 -26.73
C SER A 226 -5.03 -18.13 -27.27
N LEU A 227 -4.55 -18.59 -28.43
CA LEU A 227 -3.38 -18.03 -29.10
C LEU A 227 -3.55 -16.52 -29.35
N LEU A 228 -4.67 -16.09 -29.90
CA LEU A 228 -4.95 -14.67 -30.15
C LEU A 228 -5.02 -13.85 -28.84
N ASN A 229 -5.59 -14.40 -27.77
CA ASN A 229 -5.60 -13.77 -26.45
C ASN A 229 -4.20 -13.68 -25.83
N GLU A 230 -3.41 -14.75 -25.91
CA GLU A 230 -2.03 -14.78 -25.44
C GLU A 230 -1.19 -13.74 -26.18
N CYS A 231 -1.39 -13.62 -27.50
CA CYS A 231 -0.79 -12.59 -28.35
C CYS A 231 -1.08 -11.16 -27.87
N LEU A 232 -2.30 -10.86 -27.40
CA LEU A 232 -2.64 -9.54 -26.83
C LEU A 232 -1.97 -9.27 -25.47
N ASN A 233 -1.54 -10.32 -24.78
CA ASN A 233 -0.97 -10.26 -23.44
C ASN A 233 0.56 -10.36 -23.41
N ILE A 234 1.22 -10.53 -24.57
CA ILE A 234 2.68 -10.54 -24.65
C ILE A 234 3.22 -9.15 -24.31
N LYS A 235 4.11 -9.09 -23.31
CA LYS A 235 4.88 -7.90 -22.97
C LYS A 235 6.27 -8.01 -23.58
N PHE A 236 6.48 -7.49 -24.79
CA PHE A 236 7.83 -7.25 -25.30
C PHE A 236 8.51 -6.17 -24.45
N SER A 237 9.84 -6.22 -24.33
CA SER A 237 10.59 -5.26 -23.51
C SER A 237 10.21 -3.81 -23.84
N LYS A 238 9.52 -3.16 -22.91
CA LYS A 238 9.08 -1.76 -23.06
C LYS A 238 10.30 -0.83 -23.04
N ARG A 239 10.37 0.11 -23.98
CA ARG A 239 11.38 1.20 -23.96
C ARG A 239 11.35 1.92 -22.63
N LYS A 240 12.50 2.08 -21.97
CA LYS A 240 12.58 2.80 -20.70
C LYS A 240 12.51 4.31 -20.96
N ILE A 241 11.92 5.05 -20.03
CA ILE A 241 11.92 6.52 -20.04
C ILE A 241 12.80 7.01 -18.90
N ILE A 242 13.83 7.80 -19.25
CA ILE A 242 14.79 8.39 -18.32
C ILE A 242 14.60 9.91 -18.29
N ASP A 243 14.14 10.42 -17.14
CA ASP A 243 13.90 11.85 -16.94
C ASP A 243 15.12 12.51 -16.29
N CYS A 244 15.82 13.39 -17.01
CA CYS A 244 17.08 13.98 -16.56
C CYS A 244 16.97 15.50 -16.41
N PHE A 245 17.29 16.00 -15.22
CA PHE A 245 17.23 17.43 -14.94
C PHE A 245 18.20 17.91 -13.87
N ILE A 246 18.54 19.20 -13.92
CA ILE A 246 19.30 19.89 -12.87
C ILE A 246 18.35 20.40 -11.78
N PHE A 247 18.84 20.41 -10.54
CA PHE A 247 18.06 20.79 -9.36
C PHE A 247 18.82 21.79 -8.47
N TYR A 248 18.10 22.78 -7.92
CA TYR A 248 18.61 23.74 -6.95
C TYR A 248 17.87 23.64 -5.61
N ASN A 249 16.79 24.40 -5.40
CA ASN A 249 16.10 24.49 -4.11
C ASN A 249 14.57 24.54 -4.24
N GLU A 250 14.04 24.29 -5.45
CA GLU A 250 12.63 24.20 -5.78
C GLU A 250 11.98 22.91 -5.22
N ILE A 251 12.04 22.66 -3.90
CA ILE A 251 11.62 21.38 -3.28
C ILE A 251 10.14 21.05 -3.58
N ASP A 252 9.26 22.05 -3.57
CA ASP A 252 7.84 21.86 -3.91
C ASP A 252 7.68 21.38 -5.36
N LEU A 253 8.36 22.01 -6.33
CA LEU A 253 8.29 21.60 -7.74
C LEU A 253 8.95 20.24 -7.96
N LEU A 254 10.04 19.94 -7.26
CA LEU A 254 10.67 18.62 -7.33
C LEU A 254 9.71 17.53 -6.86
N ASN A 255 9.09 17.72 -5.69
CA ASN A 255 8.10 16.79 -5.16
C ASN A 255 6.92 16.65 -6.12
N TYR A 256 6.43 17.75 -6.68
CA TYR A 256 5.36 17.74 -7.66
C TYR A 256 5.74 16.94 -8.91
N ARG A 257 6.92 17.20 -9.49
CA ARG A 257 7.44 16.50 -10.67
C ARG A 257 7.53 14.99 -10.44
N LEU A 258 8.19 14.58 -9.36
CA LEU A 258 8.38 13.17 -9.03
C LEU A 258 7.04 12.46 -8.85
N ASN A 259 6.11 13.06 -8.11
CA ASN A 259 4.79 12.45 -7.89
C ASN A 259 3.95 12.37 -9.18
N THR A 260 4.07 13.34 -10.07
CA THR A 260 3.37 13.38 -11.35
C THR A 260 3.90 12.33 -12.34
N LEU A 261 5.22 12.12 -12.37
CA LEU A 261 5.87 11.32 -13.40
C LEU A 261 6.22 9.89 -12.97
N GLN A 262 6.21 9.56 -11.68
CA GLN A 262 6.63 8.24 -11.15
C GLN A 262 5.93 7.03 -11.79
N ASN A 263 4.73 7.20 -12.36
CA ASN A 263 3.98 6.10 -12.98
C ASN A 263 4.32 5.90 -14.48
N VAL A 264 5.14 6.78 -15.06
CA VAL A 264 5.49 6.76 -16.49
C VAL A 264 7.01 6.71 -16.69
N VAL A 265 7.76 7.40 -15.83
CA VAL A 265 9.23 7.44 -15.86
C VAL A 265 9.80 6.26 -15.08
N ASP A 266 10.74 5.55 -15.70
CA ASP A 266 11.42 4.40 -15.11
C ASP A 266 12.58 4.83 -14.21
N THR A 267 13.30 5.90 -14.56
CA THR A 267 14.41 6.43 -13.76
C THR A 267 14.51 7.95 -13.86
N PHE A 268 14.74 8.60 -12.72
CA PHE A 268 15.06 10.03 -12.66
C PHE A 268 16.56 10.23 -12.43
N VAL A 269 17.20 11.05 -13.26
CA VAL A 269 18.58 11.52 -13.06
C VAL A 269 18.52 12.95 -12.56
N ILE A 270 18.79 13.14 -11.26
CA ILE A 270 18.74 14.43 -10.58
C ILE A 270 20.16 14.91 -10.38
N VAL A 271 20.51 16.07 -10.92
CA VAL A 271 21.84 16.66 -10.76
C VAL A 271 21.79 17.87 -9.86
N GLU A 272 22.34 17.74 -8.65
CA GLU A 272 22.43 18.82 -7.65
C GLU A 272 23.90 19.19 -7.37
N SER A 273 24.20 20.47 -7.18
CA SER A 273 25.55 20.96 -6.85
C SER A 273 25.72 21.35 -5.38
N THR A 274 26.95 21.36 -4.87
CA THR A 274 27.29 21.86 -3.52
C THR A 274 27.52 23.38 -3.49
N ARG A 275 27.40 24.05 -4.63
CA ARG A 275 27.56 25.51 -4.79
C ARG A 275 26.47 26.08 -5.71
N THR A 276 26.15 27.36 -5.59
CA THR A 276 25.34 28.08 -6.57
C THR A 276 26.13 28.31 -7.87
N PHE A 277 25.47 28.69 -8.96
CA PHE A 277 26.19 29.02 -10.20
C PHE A 277 27.14 30.21 -10.01
N THR A 278 26.83 31.11 -9.08
CA THR A 278 27.67 32.24 -8.66
C THR A 278 28.82 31.85 -7.72
N GLY A 279 28.99 30.56 -7.42
CA GLY A 279 30.10 30.04 -6.64
C GLY A 279 29.88 30.02 -5.13
N LYS A 280 28.74 30.45 -4.61
CA LYS A 280 28.47 30.45 -3.16
C LYS A 280 28.24 29.02 -2.66
N PRO A 281 28.85 28.58 -1.54
CA PRO A 281 28.53 27.29 -0.92
C PRO A 281 27.04 27.17 -0.58
N LYS A 282 26.44 26.01 -0.88
CA LYS A 282 25.06 25.68 -0.50
C LYS A 282 24.98 24.26 0.07
N LYS A 283 24.00 24.02 0.93
CA LYS A 283 23.65 22.65 1.33
C LYS A 283 22.99 21.92 0.15
N LEU A 284 23.07 20.60 0.18
CA LEU A 284 22.22 19.77 -0.67
C LEU A 284 20.79 19.80 -0.10
N TYR A 285 19.81 19.95 -0.98
CA TYR A 285 18.39 20.01 -0.64
C TYR A 285 17.67 18.70 -0.92
N PHE A 286 18.20 17.84 -1.80
CA PHE A 286 17.56 16.57 -2.12
C PHE A 286 17.80 15.50 -1.05
N GLU A 287 16.72 14.90 -0.52
CA GLU A 287 16.74 13.82 0.47
C GLU A 287 16.40 12.46 -0.19
N LYS A 288 17.32 11.49 -0.12
CA LYS A 288 17.24 10.23 -0.88
C LYS A 288 16.16 9.25 -0.40
N GLU A 289 15.56 9.45 0.78
CA GLU A 289 14.76 8.40 1.44
C GLU A 289 13.41 8.11 0.76
N LYS A 290 12.78 9.09 0.09
CA LYS A 290 11.38 8.97 -0.37
C LYS A 290 11.18 8.19 -1.69
N PHE A 291 12.21 8.02 -2.51
CA PHE A 291 12.11 7.41 -3.86
C PHE A 291 13.34 6.58 -4.25
N LYS A 292 13.96 5.92 -3.26
CA LYS A 292 15.33 5.38 -3.32
C LYS A 292 15.61 4.44 -4.50
N GLU A 293 14.62 3.70 -4.98
CA GLU A 293 14.80 2.66 -6.01
C GLU A 293 14.77 3.17 -7.46
N ARG A 294 14.35 4.43 -7.70
CA ARG A 294 14.17 4.98 -9.06
C ARG A 294 14.96 6.26 -9.34
N ILE A 295 15.82 6.67 -8.41
CA ILE A 295 16.55 7.94 -8.51
C ILE A 295 18.06 7.70 -8.55
N ILE A 296 18.70 8.28 -9.57
CA ILE A 296 20.14 8.48 -9.64
C ILE A 296 20.40 9.94 -9.28
N HIS A 297 20.97 10.15 -8.09
CA HIS A 297 21.34 11.47 -7.60
C HIS A 297 22.83 11.73 -7.87
N ILE A 298 23.11 12.70 -8.75
CA ILE A 298 24.46 13.16 -9.08
C ILE A 298 24.75 14.43 -8.30
N VAL A 299 25.73 14.34 -7.40
CA VAL A 299 26.25 15.49 -6.67
C VAL A 299 27.43 16.08 -7.43
N VAL A 300 27.35 17.38 -7.75
CA VAL A 300 28.41 18.15 -8.40
C VAL A 300 29.14 18.99 -7.36
N ASP A 301 30.34 18.58 -7.00
CA ASP A 301 31.24 19.26 -6.06
C ASP A 301 32.50 19.82 -6.72
N ASP A 302 32.61 19.68 -8.05
CA ASP A 302 33.79 19.95 -8.85
C ASP A 302 33.54 21.05 -9.91
N PHE A 303 32.84 22.13 -9.54
CA PHE A 303 32.61 23.23 -10.48
C PHE A 303 33.92 23.83 -11.03
N PRO A 304 33.96 24.18 -12.33
CA PRO A 304 35.17 24.69 -12.96
C PRO A 304 35.60 26.06 -12.42
N PHE A 305 34.65 26.86 -11.90
CA PHE A 305 34.91 28.17 -11.33
C PHE A 305 34.28 28.32 -9.94
N ILE A 306 35.14 28.42 -8.91
CA ILE A 306 34.72 28.60 -7.51
C ILE A 306 34.25 30.03 -7.24
N GLU A 307 34.89 31.02 -7.86
CA GLU A 307 34.54 32.45 -7.82
C GLU A 307 34.37 32.98 -9.26
N PRO A 308 33.24 32.66 -9.91
CA PRO A 308 33.05 32.96 -11.33
C PRO A 308 32.84 34.47 -11.58
N THR A 309 33.43 34.99 -12.65
CA THR A 309 32.99 36.26 -13.26
C THR A 309 31.57 36.12 -13.85
N LYS A 310 30.90 37.22 -14.17
CA LYS A 310 29.55 37.21 -14.76
C LYS A 310 29.43 36.28 -16.00
N GLU A 311 30.46 36.22 -16.84
CA GLU A 311 30.49 35.34 -18.02
C GLU A 311 30.76 33.87 -17.65
N GLN A 312 31.46 33.61 -16.55
CA GLN A 312 31.79 32.26 -16.09
C GLN A 312 30.63 31.57 -15.35
N VAL A 313 29.64 32.32 -14.85
CA VAL A 313 28.45 31.75 -14.20
C VAL A 313 27.70 30.81 -15.15
N TRP A 314 27.52 31.22 -16.41
CA TRP A 314 26.95 30.37 -17.47
C TRP A 314 27.76 29.10 -17.73
N LYS A 315 29.09 29.14 -17.54
CA LYS A 315 29.94 27.95 -17.67
C LYS A 315 29.70 26.96 -16.53
N ASN A 316 29.39 27.44 -15.32
CA ASN A 316 29.02 26.57 -14.20
C ASN A 316 27.65 25.90 -14.43
N GLU A 317 26.64 26.62 -14.95
CA GLU A 317 25.35 26.01 -15.32
C GLU A 317 25.51 24.96 -16.41
N LYS A 318 26.22 25.29 -17.50
CA LYS A 318 26.55 24.35 -18.57
C LYS A 318 27.25 23.10 -18.03
N PHE A 319 28.17 23.28 -17.09
CA PHE A 319 28.88 22.17 -16.45
C PHE A 319 27.92 21.29 -15.65
N GLN A 320 27.09 21.86 -14.77
CA GLN A 320 26.10 21.09 -14.00
C GLN A 320 25.17 20.30 -14.94
N ARG A 321 24.71 20.91 -16.03
CA ARG A 321 23.83 20.25 -16.99
C ARG A 321 24.51 19.10 -17.72
N ASN A 322 25.76 19.28 -18.15
CA ASN A 322 26.52 18.19 -18.77
C ASN A 322 26.85 17.05 -17.79
N CYS A 323 26.81 17.27 -16.47
CA CYS A 323 26.94 16.21 -15.48
C CYS A 323 25.76 15.22 -15.47
N ILE A 324 24.65 15.49 -16.18
CA ILE A 324 23.61 14.48 -16.46
C ILE A 324 24.23 13.22 -17.09
N GLN A 325 25.27 13.38 -17.91
CA GLN A 325 26.00 12.24 -18.50
C GLN A 325 26.52 11.27 -17.42
N ARG A 326 26.99 11.78 -16.26
CA ARG A 326 27.46 10.95 -15.13
C ARG A 326 26.36 10.04 -14.57
N GLY A 327 25.09 10.43 -14.73
CA GLY A 327 23.94 9.61 -14.35
C GLY A 327 23.57 8.61 -15.45
N LEU A 328 23.61 9.02 -16.72
CA LEU A 328 23.39 8.11 -17.85
C LEU A 328 24.44 6.99 -17.89
N ASP A 329 25.69 7.28 -17.55
CA ASP A 329 26.80 6.30 -17.49
C ASP A 329 26.58 5.19 -16.44
N GLN A 330 25.68 5.41 -15.47
CA GLN A 330 25.30 4.40 -14.46
C GLN A 330 24.18 3.47 -14.93
N LEU A 331 23.57 3.77 -16.08
CA LEU A 331 22.45 3.02 -16.64
C LEU A 331 22.90 2.10 -17.78
N LYS A 332 22.26 0.92 -17.86
CA LYS A 332 22.35 0.05 -19.03
C LYS A 332 21.20 0.40 -19.98
N LEU A 333 21.47 1.31 -20.91
CA LEU A 333 20.51 1.81 -21.90
C LEU A 333 20.61 1.03 -23.21
N THR A 334 19.45 0.86 -23.86
CA THR A 334 19.31 0.34 -25.23
C THR A 334 19.17 1.50 -26.21
N ASN A 335 19.40 1.26 -27.50
CA ASN A 335 19.32 2.28 -28.55
C ASN A 335 17.98 3.03 -28.58
N HIS A 336 16.91 2.37 -28.14
CA HIS A 336 15.54 2.88 -28.21
C HIS A 336 15.02 3.42 -26.87
N ASP A 337 15.82 3.40 -25.80
CA ASP A 337 15.42 4.02 -24.54
C ASP A 337 15.29 5.54 -24.71
N ILE A 338 14.27 6.11 -24.09
CA ILE A 338 13.87 7.51 -24.26
C ILE A 338 14.54 8.36 -23.18
N LEU A 339 15.19 9.43 -23.59
CA LEU A 339 15.84 10.41 -22.71
C LEU A 339 15.10 11.74 -22.75
N ILE A 340 14.91 12.35 -21.59
CA ILE A 340 14.38 13.71 -21.45
C ILE A 340 15.46 14.59 -20.82
N PHE A 341 15.72 15.74 -21.42
CA PHE A 341 16.65 16.75 -20.89
C PHE A 341 15.90 18.05 -20.58
N SER A 342 15.69 18.33 -19.30
CA SER A 342 14.98 19.53 -18.86
C SER A 342 15.50 20.13 -17.55
N ASP A 343 14.93 21.25 -17.11
CA ASP A 343 15.14 21.81 -15.78
C ASP A 343 13.99 21.41 -14.83
N VAL A 344 14.17 21.48 -13.51
CA VAL A 344 13.19 20.95 -12.53
C VAL A 344 11.79 21.55 -12.69
N ASP A 345 11.69 22.82 -13.10
CA ASP A 345 10.45 23.56 -13.32
C ASP A 345 9.78 23.29 -14.69
N GLU A 346 10.38 22.43 -15.52
CA GLU A 346 9.89 22.05 -16.84
C GLU A 346 9.33 20.63 -16.83
N ILE A 347 8.03 20.49 -16.54
CA ILE A 347 7.34 19.22 -16.28
C ILE A 347 6.80 18.62 -17.59
N PRO A 348 7.31 17.47 -18.06
CA PRO A 348 6.75 16.77 -19.22
C PRO A 348 5.31 16.29 -19.01
N ASP A 349 4.52 16.23 -20.07
CA ASP A 349 3.16 15.66 -20.00
C ASP A 349 3.22 14.11 -19.94
N PRO A 350 2.74 13.48 -18.85
CA PRO A 350 2.78 12.03 -18.71
C PRO A 350 1.98 11.28 -19.80
N ASN A 351 0.94 11.88 -20.38
CA ASN A 351 0.19 11.25 -21.48
C ASN A 351 1.00 11.28 -22.78
N THR A 352 1.66 12.40 -23.08
CA THR A 352 2.58 12.51 -24.22
C THR A 352 3.75 11.54 -24.07
N LEU A 353 4.31 11.40 -22.87
CA LEU A 353 5.37 10.41 -22.61
C LEU A 353 4.90 8.97 -22.84
N LYS A 354 3.70 8.60 -22.38
CA LYS A 354 3.11 7.27 -22.65
C LYS A 354 2.95 7.01 -24.14
N LEU A 355 2.49 8.01 -24.90
CA LEU A 355 2.35 7.94 -26.36
C LEU A 355 3.73 7.73 -27.02
N LEU A 356 4.73 8.51 -26.63
CA LEU A 356 6.08 8.39 -27.18
C LEU A 356 6.76 7.08 -26.78
N GLN A 357 6.36 6.46 -25.67
CA GLN A 357 6.77 5.11 -25.30
C GLN A 357 6.22 4.03 -26.25
N THR A 358 5.13 4.29 -26.97
CA THR A 358 4.54 3.37 -27.95
C THR A 358 4.96 3.63 -29.41
N PHE A 359 5.34 4.86 -29.78
CA PHE A 359 5.78 5.20 -31.16
C PHE A 359 7.30 5.43 -31.27
N GLN A 360 7.94 4.86 -32.28
CA GLN A 360 9.36 5.15 -32.56
C GLN A 360 9.55 6.53 -33.18
N PHE A 361 10.66 7.16 -32.78
CA PHE A 361 11.12 8.43 -33.34
C PHE A 361 12.64 8.43 -33.32
N GLU A 362 13.26 8.70 -34.45
CA GLU A 362 14.73 8.60 -34.64
C GLU A 362 15.36 10.00 -34.76
N ASP A 363 14.96 10.93 -33.90
CA ASP A 363 15.52 12.29 -33.88
C ASP A 363 15.42 12.91 -32.46
N ILE A 364 15.99 14.10 -32.30
CA ILE A 364 15.83 14.94 -31.13
C ILE A 364 14.66 15.88 -31.36
N TYR A 365 13.71 15.91 -30.44
CA TYR A 365 12.55 16.80 -30.48
C TYR A 365 12.54 17.75 -29.29
N ALA A 366 11.97 18.94 -29.49
CA ALA A 366 11.55 19.81 -28.41
C ALA A 366 10.16 19.42 -27.90
N LEU A 367 9.94 19.48 -26.59
CA LEU A 367 8.62 19.40 -25.99
C LEU A 367 8.05 20.83 -25.95
N GLU A 368 6.95 21.08 -26.68
CA GLU A 368 6.22 22.35 -26.58
C GLU A 368 5.47 22.39 -25.26
N GLN A 369 5.95 23.21 -24.33
CA GLN A 369 5.40 23.34 -22.99
C GLN A 369 4.63 24.65 -22.82
N ASP A 370 3.47 24.59 -22.17
CA ASP A 370 2.73 25.78 -21.79
C ASP A 370 3.47 26.54 -20.68
N PHE A 371 3.84 27.79 -20.96
CA PHE A 371 4.71 28.57 -20.10
C PHE A 371 3.90 29.42 -19.10
N TYR A 372 3.98 29.07 -17.82
CA TYR A 372 3.37 29.78 -16.70
C TYR A 372 4.41 30.52 -15.87
N TYR A 373 4.00 31.68 -15.35
CA TYR A 373 4.85 32.61 -14.62
C TYR A 373 4.21 32.94 -13.26
N TYR A 374 4.88 32.71 -12.14
CA TYR A 374 4.36 32.88 -10.77
C TYR A 374 3.26 31.90 -10.33
N ASN A 375 2.24 31.65 -11.17
CA ASN A 375 1.12 30.76 -10.89
C ASN A 375 0.43 30.26 -12.17
N LEU A 376 -0.52 29.32 -12.04
CA LEU A 376 -1.23 28.69 -13.16
C LEU A 376 -2.22 29.61 -13.89
N GLU A 377 -2.49 30.81 -13.39
CA GLU A 377 -3.33 31.78 -14.09
C GLU A 377 -2.53 32.69 -15.01
N SER A 378 -1.21 32.71 -14.90
CA SER A 378 -0.35 33.74 -15.50
C SER A 378 0.45 33.14 -16.66
N ARG A 379 -0.23 32.92 -17.80
CA ARG A 379 0.36 32.30 -18.99
C ARG A 379 1.18 33.31 -19.80
N LYS A 380 2.40 32.93 -20.19
CA LYS A 380 3.36 33.78 -20.91
C LYS A 380 3.63 33.33 -22.34
N GLY A 381 3.14 32.16 -22.75
CA GLY A 381 3.29 31.65 -24.12
C GLY A 381 3.65 30.17 -24.11
N ASN A 382 4.50 29.77 -25.07
CA ASN A 382 5.01 28.41 -25.20
C ASN A 382 6.53 28.38 -24.97
N TRP A 383 7.03 27.27 -24.45
CA TRP A 383 8.42 27.03 -24.11
C TRP A 383 8.91 25.75 -24.82
N TYR A 384 10.12 25.78 -25.39
CA TYR A 384 10.62 24.70 -26.27
C TYR A 384 12.01 24.17 -25.86
N TYR A 385 12.52 24.53 -24.67
CA TYR A 385 13.88 24.15 -24.29
C TYR A 385 13.98 22.70 -23.80
N SER A 386 12.92 22.14 -23.21
CA SER A 386 12.81 20.71 -22.90
C SER A 386 13.01 19.86 -24.14
N LYS A 387 13.95 18.91 -24.09
CA LYS A 387 14.25 18.02 -25.21
C LYS A 387 13.94 16.58 -24.87
N ILE A 388 13.49 15.83 -25.87
CA ILE A 388 13.26 14.39 -25.81
C ILE A 388 13.92 13.72 -27.02
N THR A 389 14.57 12.59 -26.82
CA THR A 389 15.27 11.83 -27.86
C THR A 389 15.35 10.36 -27.48
N ASP A 390 15.66 9.47 -28.43
CA ASP A 390 16.11 8.12 -28.09
C ASP A 390 17.64 8.10 -27.85
N TYR A 391 18.12 7.05 -27.17
CA TYR A 391 19.54 6.95 -26.80
C TYR A 391 20.45 6.92 -28.04
N ARG A 392 20.02 6.25 -29.12
CA ARG A 392 20.78 6.18 -30.37
C ARG A 392 20.99 7.55 -31.00
N SER A 393 19.93 8.33 -31.16
CA SER A 393 19.95 9.67 -31.76
C SER A 393 20.75 10.64 -30.91
N TYR A 394 20.66 10.51 -29.58
CA TYR A 394 21.54 11.22 -28.65
C TYR A 394 23.02 10.94 -28.96
N VAL A 395 23.42 9.67 -28.99
CA VAL A 395 24.82 9.27 -29.23
C VAL A 395 25.29 9.70 -30.62
N LEU A 396 24.48 9.49 -31.67
CA LEU A 396 24.80 9.85 -33.05
C LEU A 396 24.92 11.36 -33.26
N SER A 397 24.21 12.16 -32.45
CA SER A 397 24.28 13.62 -32.58
C SER A 397 25.69 14.18 -32.31
N GLY A 398 26.48 13.50 -31.46
CA GLY A 398 27.79 13.98 -30.99
C GLY A 398 27.74 15.29 -30.19
N LEU A 399 26.55 15.75 -29.77
CA LEU A 399 26.35 16.99 -29.05
C LEU A 399 26.35 16.75 -27.53
N SER A 400 26.86 17.72 -26.77
CA SER A 400 26.69 17.72 -25.31
C SER A 400 25.23 18.00 -24.94
N ILE A 401 24.79 17.55 -23.76
CA ILE A 401 23.42 17.75 -23.27
C ILE A 401 23.03 19.23 -23.23
N ASP A 402 23.95 20.09 -22.80
CA ASP A 402 23.76 21.55 -22.88
C ASP A 402 23.59 22.05 -24.33
N GLN A 403 24.38 21.57 -25.29
CA GLN A 403 24.23 21.96 -26.70
C GLN A 403 22.86 21.51 -27.26
N ILE A 404 22.38 20.34 -26.86
CA ILE A 404 21.07 19.81 -27.26
C ILE A 404 19.93 20.73 -26.78
N ARG A 405 19.99 21.21 -25.53
CA ARG A 405 18.96 22.11 -24.97
C ARG A 405 18.79 23.39 -25.78
N TRP A 406 19.91 23.99 -26.20
CA TRP A 406 19.92 25.29 -26.88
C TRP A 406 19.74 25.21 -28.40
N LYS A 407 19.92 24.03 -29.01
CA LYS A 407 19.71 23.85 -30.44
C LYS A 407 18.22 23.74 -30.76
N SER A 408 17.82 24.34 -31.88
CA SER A 408 16.44 24.26 -32.39
C SER A 408 16.20 22.92 -33.08
N PHE A 409 15.06 22.30 -32.76
CA PHE A 409 14.58 21.05 -33.32
C PHE A 409 13.09 21.15 -33.62
N ASN A 410 12.56 20.17 -34.37
CA ASN A 410 11.11 19.97 -34.49
C ASN A 410 10.51 19.73 -33.10
N PHE A 411 9.24 20.10 -32.91
CA PHE A 411 8.60 20.02 -31.61
C PHE A 411 7.36 19.14 -31.59
N ILE A 412 7.11 18.57 -30.42
CA ILE A 412 5.93 17.77 -30.09
C ILE A 412 4.99 18.68 -29.32
N LYS A 413 3.78 18.86 -29.86
CA LYS A 413 2.72 19.64 -29.22
C LYS A 413 2.26 18.98 -27.93
N HIS A 414 1.79 19.80 -26.98
CA HIS A 414 1.34 19.32 -25.67
C HIS A 414 2.44 18.49 -24.97
N GLY A 415 3.66 19.00 -25.01
CA GLY A 415 4.84 18.38 -24.42
C GLY A 415 4.94 18.57 -22.90
N GLY A 416 4.06 19.36 -22.29
CA GLY A 416 4.00 19.60 -20.85
C GLY A 416 3.89 21.07 -20.47
N TRP A 417 4.53 21.46 -19.35
CA TRP A 417 4.38 22.77 -18.75
C TRP A 417 5.70 23.30 -18.17
N HIS A 418 5.95 24.60 -18.33
CA HIS A 418 7.07 25.30 -17.68
C HIS A 418 6.54 26.22 -16.59
N LEU A 419 6.94 25.98 -15.33
CA LEU A 419 6.39 26.59 -14.13
C LEU A 419 7.39 27.56 -13.48
N SER A 420 7.68 28.67 -14.15
CA SER A 420 8.77 29.55 -13.73
C SER A 420 8.35 30.50 -12.60
N TYR A 421 9.26 30.68 -11.64
CA TYR A 421 9.11 31.56 -10.47
C TYR A 421 7.89 31.25 -9.59
N PHE A 422 7.50 29.98 -9.48
CA PHE A 422 6.50 29.54 -8.52
C PHE A 422 7.10 29.55 -7.11
N GLY A 423 6.63 30.45 -6.25
CA GLY A 423 7.12 30.60 -4.88
C GLY A 423 6.84 32.00 -4.30
N THR A 424 7.40 32.28 -3.12
CA THR A 424 7.27 33.59 -2.47
C THR A 424 8.23 34.62 -3.08
N PRO A 425 8.01 35.93 -2.88
CA PRO A 425 8.95 36.97 -3.30
C PRO A 425 10.38 36.74 -2.79
N GLU A 426 10.56 36.23 -1.58
CA GLU A 426 11.86 35.90 -0.99
C GLU A 426 12.54 34.74 -1.74
N PHE A 427 11.76 33.73 -2.11
CA PHE A 427 12.25 32.61 -2.92
C PHE A 427 12.72 33.09 -4.30
N ILE A 428 11.91 33.93 -4.96
CA ILE A 428 12.23 34.50 -6.26
C ILE A 428 13.47 35.39 -6.17
N SER A 429 13.56 36.24 -5.15
CA SER A 429 14.73 37.07 -4.87
C SER A 429 16.00 36.21 -4.73
N ASN A 430 15.95 35.15 -3.90
CA ASN A 430 17.06 34.23 -3.74
C ASN A 430 17.45 33.55 -5.06
N LYS A 431 16.49 33.18 -5.90
CA LYS A 431 16.77 32.58 -7.21
C LYS A 431 17.52 33.55 -8.13
N ILE A 432 17.10 34.81 -8.20
CA ILE A 432 17.77 35.86 -9.00
C ILE A 432 19.20 36.10 -8.52
N GLU A 433 19.44 36.10 -7.21
CA GLU A 433 20.78 36.31 -6.65
C GLU A 433 21.77 35.18 -6.97
N ASN A 434 21.28 34.00 -7.38
CA ASN A 434 22.10 32.78 -7.45
C ASN A 434 22.06 32.05 -8.81
N PHE A 435 21.17 32.43 -9.74
CA PHE A 435 21.10 31.87 -11.10
C PHE A 435 22.08 32.52 -12.11
N SER A 436 22.01 32.15 -13.39
CA SER A 436 23.00 32.59 -14.38
C SER A 436 22.86 34.01 -14.91
N HIS A 437 21.66 34.59 -14.91
CA HIS A 437 21.41 35.96 -15.40
C HIS A 437 21.81 37.03 -14.37
N GLN A 438 23.12 37.14 -14.09
CA GLN A 438 23.67 38.09 -13.12
C GLN A 438 23.53 39.57 -13.52
N GLU A 439 23.10 39.86 -14.74
CA GLU A 439 22.64 41.18 -15.16
C GLU A 439 21.37 41.64 -14.42
N TYR A 440 20.53 40.71 -13.97
CA TYR A 440 19.30 41.01 -13.21
C TYR A 440 19.50 41.01 -11.70
N ASN A 441 20.70 40.71 -11.21
CA ASN A 441 21.01 40.74 -9.78
C ASN A 441 21.24 42.19 -9.30
N THR A 442 20.16 42.97 -9.28
CA THR A 442 20.11 44.37 -8.82
C THR A 442 18.95 44.56 -7.86
N THR A 443 19.04 45.54 -6.96
CA THR A 443 17.96 45.85 -5.99
C THR A 443 16.59 46.03 -6.66
N GLU A 444 16.53 46.61 -7.86
CA GLU A 444 15.31 46.75 -8.64
C GLU A 444 14.57 45.42 -8.91
N PHE A 445 15.28 44.31 -9.02
CA PHE A 445 14.73 42.99 -9.34
C PHE A 445 14.78 42.01 -8.17
N THR A 446 15.62 42.25 -7.16
CA THR A 446 15.74 41.40 -5.96
C THR A 446 14.92 41.90 -4.76
N GLU A 447 14.45 43.15 -4.77
CA GLU A 447 13.63 43.68 -3.67
C GLU A 447 12.24 43.04 -3.63
N THR A 448 11.93 42.37 -2.52
CA THR A 448 10.74 41.52 -2.36
C THR A 448 9.42 42.28 -2.51
N ASN A 449 9.36 43.55 -2.09
CA ASN A 449 8.18 44.39 -2.27
C ASN A 449 7.90 44.69 -3.75
N LEU A 450 8.94 44.92 -4.56
CA LEU A 450 8.80 45.15 -6.00
C LEU A 450 8.41 43.86 -6.72
N ILE A 451 9.02 42.73 -6.35
CA ILE A 451 8.66 41.40 -6.87
C ILE A 451 7.17 41.13 -6.59
N LYS A 452 6.74 41.31 -5.34
CA LYS A 452 5.34 41.12 -4.93
C LYS A 452 4.39 41.98 -5.76
N SER A 453 4.70 43.27 -5.91
CA SER A 453 3.91 44.18 -6.74
C SER A 453 3.81 43.71 -8.19
N ARG A 454 4.91 43.21 -8.78
CA ARG A 454 4.89 42.67 -10.15
C ARG A 454 4.06 41.39 -10.26
N MET A 455 4.12 40.50 -9.28
CA MET A 455 3.30 39.28 -9.24
C MET A 455 1.80 39.60 -9.20
N GLU A 456 1.39 40.52 -8.31
CA GLU A 456 0.00 40.94 -8.14
C GLU A 456 -0.56 41.60 -9.41
N ASN A 457 0.25 42.42 -10.06
CA ASN A 457 -0.14 43.12 -11.29
C ASN A 457 0.07 42.30 -12.57
N GLY A 458 0.59 41.07 -12.48
CA GLY A 458 0.87 40.22 -13.64
C GLY A 458 1.92 40.83 -14.59
N LEU A 459 2.96 41.45 -14.05
CA LEU A 459 4.05 42.07 -14.82
C LEU A 459 5.25 41.11 -14.94
N ASP A 460 5.98 41.22 -16.06
CA ASP A 460 7.26 40.53 -16.23
C ASP A 460 8.24 40.94 -15.12
N LEU A 461 8.90 39.96 -14.52
CA LEU A 461 9.77 40.16 -13.35
C LEU A 461 10.91 41.14 -13.62
N PHE A 462 11.40 41.17 -14.86
CA PHE A 462 12.53 41.97 -15.31
C PHE A 462 12.11 43.16 -16.20
N LEU A 463 10.81 43.45 -16.28
CA LEU A 463 10.23 44.57 -17.04
C LEU A 463 10.71 44.62 -18.51
N ARG A 464 10.92 43.46 -19.13
CA ARG A 464 11.43 43.38 -20.50
C ARG A 464 10.41 43.93 -21.50
N PRO A 465 10.81 44.75 -22.48
CA PRO A 465 9.89 45.33 -23.45
C PRO A 465 9.20 44.24 -24.29
N GLY A 466 7.86 44.27 -24.35
CA GLY A 466 7.08 43.36 -25.20
C GLY A 466 6.69 42.03 -24.56
N GLU A 467 7.24 41.69 -23.39
CA GLU A 467 6.85 40.49 -22.64
C GLU A 467 5.48 40.70 -21.98
N LYS A 468 4.46 39.98 -22.44
CA LYS A 468 3.09 40.06 -21.90
C LYS A 468 2.74 38.78 -21.15
N ILE A 469 2.18 38.94 -19.95
CA ILE A 469 1.57 37.85 -19.18
C ILE A 469 0.06 37.96 -19.34
N THR A 470 -0.56 36.89 -19.84
CA THR A 470 -2.01 36.80 -19.99
C THR A 470 -2.60 36.08 -18.79
N LYS A 471 -3.55 36.73 -18.11
CA LYS A 471 -4.32 36.10 -17.04
C LYS A 471 -5.41 35.22 -17.65
N ILE A 472 -5.31 33.91 -17.46
CA ILE A 472 -6.28 32.91 -17.91
C ILE A 472 -6.83 32.21 -16.65
N PRO A 473 -8.12 32.37 -16.33
CA PRO A 473 -8.73 31.66 -15.21
C PRO A 473 -8.57 30.14 -15.35
N ILE A 474 -8.24 29.47 -14.25
CA ILE A 474 -7.96 28.02 -14.22
C ILE A 474 -9.12 27.19 -14.80
N HIS A 475 -10.37 27.60 -14.55
CA HIS A 475 -11.56 26.88 -15.02
C HIS A 475 -11.82 27.02 -16.53
N LEU A 476 -11.10 27.92 -17.23
CA LEU A 476 -11.20 28.13 -18.67
C LEU A 476 -10.04 27.48 -19.44
N ASN A 477 -9.17 26.74 -18.75
CA ASN A 477 -7.98 26.16 -19.33
C ASN A 477 -8.07 24.63 -19.35
N ASP A 478 -8.26 24.10 -20.55
CA ASP A 478 -8.43 22.66 -20.79
C ASP A 478 -7.10 21.89 -20.81
N TYR A 479 -5.96 22.58 -20.79
CA TYR A 479 -4.61 21.98 -20.82
C TYR A 479 -3.76 22.44 -19.63
N LEU A 480 -4.15 21.99 -18.44
CA LEU A 480 -3.45 22.26 -17.18
C LEU A 480 -2.66 21.06 -16.70
N PRO A 481 -1.58 21.29 -15.93
CA PRO A 481 -0.79 20.21 -15.36
C PRO A 481 -1.63 19.34 -14.39
N PRO A 482 -1.46 18.01 -14.36
CA PRO A 482 -2.25 17.11 -13.52
C PRO A 482 -1.99 17.38 -12.02
N ASN A 483 -2.95 17.10 -11.13
CA ASN A 483 -2.82 17.42 -9.70
C ASN A 483 -2.49 18.90 -9.44
N LYS A 484 -3.02 19.82 -10.28
CA LYS A 484 -2.80 21.28 -10.22
C LYS A 484 -3.07 21.88 -8.85
N GLU A 485 -3.89 21.24 -8.03
CA GLU A 485 -4.21 21.62 -6.65
C GLU A 485 -2.93 21.75 -5.80
N PHE A 486 -1.89 20.96 -6.09
CA PHE A 486 -0.58 21.05 -5.44
C PHE A 486 0.17 22.35 -5.77
N LEU A 487 -0.06 22.90 -6.96
CA LEU A 487 0.56 24.13 -7.48
C LEU A 487 -0.28 25.39 -7.22
N ILE A 488 -1.59 25.22 -6.99
CA ILE A 488 -2.53 26.31 -6.75
C ILE A 488 -2.43 26.85 -5.31
N LYS A 489 -1.60 26.25 -4.43
CA LYS A 489 -1.42 26.64 -3.00
C LYS A 489 -1.58 28.16 -2.79
N THR A 490 -2.80 28.60 -2.51
CA THR A 490 -3.02 29.77 -1.67
C THR A 490 -2.36 29.37 -0.36
N VAL A 491 -1.33 30.11 0.07
CA VAL A 491 -0.77 29.92 1.41
C VAL A 491 -1.91 30.20 2.36
N LYS A 492 -2.57 29.13 2.83
CA LYS A 492 -3.70 29.29 3.74
C LYS A 492 -3.19 30.03 4.96
N VAL A 493 -3.93 31.03 5.40
CA VAL A 493 -3.61 31.84 6.58
C VAL A 493 -4.49 31.36 7.71
N ILE A 494 -3.87 30.90 8.80
CA ILE A 494 -4.57 30.51 10.02
C ILE A 494 -4.31 31.56 11.10
N GLY A 495 -5.37 32.16 11.62
CA GLY A 495 -5.29 33.01 12.81
C GLY A 495 -5.30 32.16 14.07
N PHE A 496 -4.33 32.31 14.96
CA PHE A 496 -4.26 31.61 16.25
C PHE A 496 -4.55 32.59 17.38
N HIS A 497 -5.51 32.26 18.23
CA HIS A 497 -5.99 33.13 19.30
C HIS A 497 -5.43 32.74 20.67
N ALA A 498 -4.75 33.69 21.31
CA ALA A 498 -4.10 33.50 22.60
C ALA A 498 -5.04 33.65 23.83
N GLY A 499 -6.33 33.92 23.62
CA GLY A 499 -7.26 34.24 24.72
C GLY A 499 -6.88 35.52 25.46
N GLY A 500 -7.32 35.63 26.73
CA GLY A 500 -7.03 36.76 27.61
C GLY A 500 -5.62 36.75 28.23
N TYR A 501 -4.71 35.86 27.82
CA TYR A 501 -3.34 35.85 28.38
C TYR A 501 -2.32 35.19 27.44
N LEU A 502 -1.39 35.99 26.91
CA LEU A 502 -0.23 35.54 26.15
C LEU A 502 1.02 35.48 27.08
N GLY A 503 1.22 34.32 27.71
CA GLY A 503 2.35 34.05 28.59
C GLY A 503 3.10 32.75 28.29
N GLU A 504 3.75 32.20 29.31
CA GLU A 504 4.72 31.09 29.16
C GLU A 504 4.23 29.76 29.77
N ARG A 505 2.91 29.61 29.95
CA ARG A 505 2.31 28.45 30.63
C ARG A 505 1.21 27.80 29.80
N GLY A 506 1.00 26.50 30.04
CA GLY A 506 -0.19 25.74 29.63
C GLY A 506 -0.57 25.90 28.16
N THR A 507 -1.77 26.44 27.92
CA THR A 507 -2.41 26.57 26.60
C THR A 507 -1.66 27.52 25.66
N THR A 508 -0.98 28.55 26.17
CA THR A 508 -0.20 29.47 25.32
C THR A 508 1.01 28.77 24.70
N VAL A 509 1.67 27.85 25.44
CA VAL A 509 2.79 27.06 24.91
C VAL A 509 2.28 26.09 23.85
N ALA A 510 1.17 25.41 24.11
CA ALA A 510 0.55 24.51 23.13
C ALA A 510 0.15 25.26 21.84
N MET A 511 -0.48 26.44 21.96
CA MET A 511 -0.83 27.27 20.80
C MET A 511 0.42 27.70 20.02
N PHE A 512 1.50 28.10 20.70
CA PHE A 512 2.77 28.42 20.04
C PHE A 512 3.26 27.24 19.21
N ASP A 513 3.26 26.03 19.76
CA ASP A 513 3.72 24.84 19.05
C ASP A 513 2.85 24.54 17.82
N TYR A 514 1.51 24.57 17.93
CA TYR A 514 0.65 24.40 16.74
C TYR A 514 0.87 25.50 15.70
N ALA A 515 0.99 26.76 16.10
CA ALA A 515 1.25 27.86 15.18
C ALA A 515 2.61 27.70 14.48
N TYR A 516 3.64 27.32 15.23
CA TYR A 516 5.01 27.13 14.74
C TYR A 516 5.08 25.96 13.75
N PHE A 517 4.58 24.79 14.14
CA PHE A 517 4.62 23.61 13.28
C PHE A 517 3.60 23.66 12.14
N ASN A 518 2.54 24.48 12.21
CA ASN A 518 1.74 24.80 11.04
C ASN A 518 2.58 25.53 9.97
N GLN A 519 3.45 26.47 10.36
CA GLN A 519 4.36 27.12 9.40
C GLN A 519 5.42 26.14 8.88
N LYS A 520 6.01 25.30 9.76
CA LYS A 520 7.12 24.42 9.40
C LYS A 520 6.71 23.15 8.64
N ILE A 521 5.59 22.52 9.03
CA ILE A 521 5.14 21.24 8.47
C ILE A 521 4.12 21.46 7.35
N ASN A 522 3.14 22.35 7.55
CA ASN A 522 2.07 22.55 6.56
C ASN A 522 2.40 23.59 5.48
N GLY A 523 3.39 24.46 5.75
CA GLY A 523 3.69 25.62 4.91
C GLY A 523 2.59 26.69 4.93
N TYR A 524 1.70 26.66 5.92
CA TYR A 524 0.61 27.63 6.08
C TYR A 524 1.06 28.78 6.96
N ARG A 525 0.62 30.01 6.65
CA ARG A 525 1.01 31.20 7.41
C ARG A 525 0.22 31.26 8.71
N SER A 526 0.89 31.54 9.82
CA SER A 526 0.26 31.69 11.14
C SER A 526 0.29 33.16 11.58
N ILE A 527 -0.86 33.72 11.96
CA ILE A 527 -0.99 35.07 12.55
C ILE A 527 -1.50 34.89 13.98
N ILE A 528 -0.91 35.58 14.95
CA ILE A 528 -1.27 35.45 16.37
C ILE A 528 -2.13 36.65 16.78
N PHE A 529 -3.31 36.39 17.34
CA PHE A 529 -4.23 37.41 17.86
C PHE A 529 -4.26 37.38 19.39
N TYR A 530 -4.20 38.55 20.03
CA TYR A 530 -4.29 38.70 21.48
C TYR A 530 -5.10 39.94 21.90
N ASP A 531 -5.77 39.88 23.06
CA ASP A 531 -6.56 41.00 23.60
C ASP A 531 -5.66 42.04 24.29
N ILE A 532 -5.59 43.26 23.76
CA ILE A 532 -4.68 44.29 24.30
C ILE A 532 -5.04 44.77 25.72
N ASN A 533 -6.26 44.50 26.18
CA ASN A 533 -6.72 44.91 27.51
C ASN A 533 -6.21 43.98 28.63
N SER A 534 -5.54 42.90 28.26
CA SER A 534 -5.04 41.88 29.17
C SER A 534 -3.51 41.99 29.38
N ASN A 535 -3.03 41.49 30.53
CA ASN A 535 -1.60 41.57 30.85
C ASN A 535 -0.81 40.46 30.11
N HIS A 536 0.24 40.83 29.38
CA HIS A 536 0.97 39.89 28.52
C HIS A 536 2.48 40.01 28.68
N ILE A 537 3.15 38.88 28.86
CA ILE A 537 4.59 38.84 29.16
C ILE A 537 5.42 38.16 28.06
N ALA A 538 4.79 37.42 27.14
CA ALA A 538 5.50 36.65 26.11
C ALA A 538 5.36 37.22 24.67
N ILE A 539 4.88 38.46 24.50
CA ILE A 539 4.67 39.06 23.16
C ILE A 539 5.96 39.06 22.32
N GLU A 540 7.08 39.50 22.90
CA GLU A 540 8.37 39.58 22.19
C GLU A 540 8.92 38.20 21.80
N LYS A 541 8.51 37.13 22.50
CA LYS A 541 8.83 35.75 22.09
C LYS A 541 8.07 35.36 20.83
N PHE A 542 6.78 35.68 20.76
CA PHE A 542 5.95 35.33 19.60
C PHE A 542 6.30 36.15 18.35
N LYS A 543 6.63 37.44 18.50
CA LYS A 543 7.05 38.31 17.38
C LYS A 543 8.30 37.84 16.64
N LYS A 544 9.12 36.98 17.26
CA LYS A 544 10.29 36.38 16.60
C LYS A 544 9.92 35.39 15.50
N GLU A 545 8.77 34.72 15.63
CA GLU A 545 8.36 33.64 14.74
C GLU A 545 7.08 33.94 13.95
N PHE A 546 6.27 34.90 14.41
CA PHE A 546 4.95 35.20 13.86
C PHE A 546 4.67 36.70 13.77
N GLU A 547 3.73 37.05 12.90
CA GLU A 547 3.01 38.31 13.01
C GLU A 547 2.07 38.25 14.22
N VAL A 548 2.15 39.24 15.11
CA VAL A 548 1.40 39.27 16.37
C VAL A 548 0.57 40.55 16.42
N ILE A 549 -0.75 40.40 16.51
CA ILE A 549 -1.74 41.46 16.35
C ILE A 549 -2.57 41.56 17.62
N GLY A 550 -2.57 42.76 18.21
CA GLY A 550 -3.45 43.11 19.32
C GLY A 550 -4.80 43.58 18.80
N TYR A 551 -5.90 43.15 19.42
CA TYR A 551 -7.26 43.62 19.10
C TYR A 551 -7.97 44.15 20.36
N ASN A 552 -8.95 45.05 20.18
CA ASN A 552 -9.83 45.53 21.26
C ASN A 552 -11.17 44.77 21.32
N SER A 553 -11.69 44.36 20.16
CA SER A 553 -12.90 43.56 20.02
C SER A 553 -12.73 42.49 18.93
N PHE A 554 -13.50 41.40 19.02
CA PHE A 554 -13.44 40.31 18.03
C PHE A 554 -13.80 40.77 16.61
N ASP A 555 -14.59 41.84 16.45
CA ASP A 555 -14.91 42.42 15.15
C ASP A 555 -13.68 42.93 14.39
N GLU A 556 -12.64 43.39 15.09
CA GLU A 556 -11.41 43.84 14.45
C GLU A 556 -10.68 42.68 13.74
N ILE A 557 -10.83 41.45 14.23
CA ILE A 557 -10.25 40.24 13.63
C ILE A 557 -10.94 39.92 12.30
N ASN A 558 -12.24 40.21 12.17
CA ASN A 558 -13.02 39.99 10.93
C ASN A 558 -12.53 40.84 9.74
N ASN A 559 -11.66 41.83 9.97
CA ASN A 559 -11.04 42.64 8.91
C ASN A 559 -9.82 41.95 8.27
N TYR A 560 -9.32 40.85 8.85
CA TYR A 560 -8.20 40.09 8.32
C TYR A 560 -8.67 38.98 7.38
N GLN A 561 -7.93 38.75 6.31
CA GLN A 561 -8.21 37.67 5.36
C GLN A 561 -7.60 36.36 5.88
N LEU A 562 -8.40 35.57 6.59
CA LEU A 562 -8.02 34.28 7.18
C LEU A 562 -8.82 33.15 6.51
N ASP A 563 -8.18 31.99 6.32
CA ASP A 563 -8.84 30.76 5.88
C ASP A 563 -9.49 30.03 7.05
N TYR A 564 -8.79 30.01 8.20
CA TYR A 564 -9.24 29.37 9.43
C TYR A 564 -8.85 30.21 10.66
N PHE A 565 -9.58 30.01 11.75
CA PHE A 565 -9.29 30.64 13.03
C PHE A 565 -9.22 29.59 14.15
N TYR A 566 -8.02 29.40 14.68
CA TYR A 566 -7.72 28.45 15.74
C TYR A 566 -7.82 29.08 17.12
N ASN A 567 -8.47 28.39 18.06
CA ASN A 567 -8.53 28.79 19.46
C ASN A 567 -8.51 27.57 20.41
N ILE A 568 -8.23 27.84 21.69
CA ILE A 568 -8.30 26.84 22.77
C ILE A 568 -9.39 27.28 23.76
N LYS A 569 -10.46 26.48 23.89
CA LYS A 569 -11.61 26.73 24.77
C LYS A 569 -11.43 26.07 26.13
N ALA A 570 -11.49 26.88 27.19
CA ALA A 570 -11.48 26.46 28.59
C ALA A 570 -12.83 26.67 29.31
N THR A 571 -13.76 27.43 28.73
CA THR A 571 -15.08 27.79 29.28
C THR A 571 -16.16 27.71 28.20
N ASN A 572 -17.44 27.89 28.56
CA ASN A 572 -18.58 27.94 27.61
C ASN A 572 -18.62 29.25 26.77
N GLU A 573 -17.52 29.99 26.65
CA GLU A 573 -17.50 31.27 25.95
C GLU A 573 -17.73 31.09 24.43
N LYS A 574 -18.62 31.91 23.88
CA LYS A 574 -18.93 31.98 22.45
C LYS A 574 -18.06 33.05 21.80
N TYR A 575 -17.30 32.67 20.77
CA TYR A 575 -16.64 33.64 19.89
C TYR A 575 -17.57 33.94 18.71
N GLU A 576 -18.03 35.17 18.57
CA GLU A 576 -18.93 35.60 17.48
C GLU A 576 -18.18 35.85 16.16
N LEU A 577 -17.32 34.90 15.75
CA LEU A 577 -16.55 35.00 14.51
C LEU A 577 -17.22 34.16 13.41
N THR A 578 -18.02 34.79 12.57
CA THR A 578 -18.87 34.13 11.56
C THR A 578 -18.25 34.07 10.16
N ARG A 579 -17.12 34.77 9.94
CA ARG A 579 -16.54 34.98 8.60
C ARG A 579 -15.63 33.84 8.12
N PHE A 580 -15.13 33.01 9.03
CA PHE A 580 -14.18 31.94 8.74
C PHE A 580 -14.48 30.70 9.59
N LYS A 581 -13.95 29.53 9.19
CA LYS A 581 -14.10 28.28 9.95
C LYS A 581 -13.27 28.32 11.23
N ASN A 582 -13.91 28.05 12.36
CA ASN A 582 -13.28 28.01 13.67
C ASN A 582 -12.76 26.60 13.98
N LEU A 583 -11.52 26.51 14.45
CA LEU A 583 -10.83 25.28 14.84
C LEU A 583 -10.59 25.35 16.36
N SER A 584 -11.37 24.61 17.14
CA SER A 584 -11.42 24.82 18.59
C SER A 584 -10.97 23.59 19.36
N HIS A 585 -9.91 23.76 20.16
CA HIS A 585 -9.44 22.75 21.11
C HIS A 585 -10.13 22.87 22.45
N ILE A 586 -10.72 21.79 22.94
CA ILE A 586 -11.37 21.73 24.26
C ILE A 586 -10.40 21.12 25.27
N VAL A 587 -10.10 21.89 26.32
CA VAL A 587 -9.13 21.50 27.36
C VAL A 587 -9.76 21.13 28.71
N PHE A 588 -11.02 21.50 28.95
CA PHE A 588 -11.76 21.17 30.17
C PHE A 588 -13.21 20.78 29.84
N GLN A 589 -13.94 20.25 30.83
CA GLN A 589 -15.36 19.93 30.70
C GLN A 589 -16.19 21.19 30.43
N ILE A 590 -16.87 21.21 29.27
CA ILE A 590 -17.84 22.26 28.86
C ILE A 590 -19.25 21.67 29.03
N LYS A 591 -20.17 22.41 29.66
CA LYS A 591 -21.51 21.89 30.05
C LYS A 591 -22.54 21.86 28.91
N GLU A 592 -22.39 22.72 27.92
CA GLU A 592 -23.29 22.82 26.76
C GLU A 592 -22.45 23.06 25.50
N ILE A 593 -22.40 22.09 24.59
CA ILE A 593 -21.91 22.30 23.23
C ILE A 593 -23.12 22.54 22.35
N GLN A 594 -23.34 23.78 21.92
CA GLN A 594 -24.30 24.05 20.87
C GLN A 594 -23.62 23.75 19.52
N PRO A 595 -24.26 22.98 18.62
CA PRO A 595 -23.71 22.71 17.31
C PRO A 595 -23.66 24.00 16.49
N ASP A 596 -22.44 24.47 16.18
CA ASP A 596 -22.19 25.54 15.21
C ASP A 596 -21.60 24.91 13.94
N PRO A 597 -22.27 24.98 12.79
CA PRO A 597 -21.78 24.40 11.54
C PRO A 597 -20.48 25.02 11.03
N ASN A 598 -20.08 26.19 11.55
CA ASN A 598 -18.82 26.86 11.22
C ASN A 598 -17.68 26.54 12.20
N GLU A 599 -17.89 25.63 13.15
CA GLU A 599 -16.90 25.25 14.16
C GLU A 599 -16.57 23.75 14.09
N ILE A 600 -15.27 23.44 14.09
CA ILE A 600 -14.75 22.08 14.24
C ILE A 600 -14.17 21.97 15.65
N LEU A 601 -14.61 20.97 16.40
CA LEU A 601 -14.21 20.75 17.79
C LEU A 601 -13.28 19.53 17.89
N ALA A 602 -12.22 19.65 18.69
CA ALA A 602 -11.39 18.51 19.08
C ALA A 602 -10.94 18.61 20.54
N THR A 603 -10.80 17.49 21.23
CA THR A 603 -10.32 17.43 22.62
C THR A 603 -8.81 17.23 22.68
N ILE A 604 -8.15 17.67 23.75
CA ILE A 604 -6.70 17.42 23.96
C ILE A 604 -6.38 16.05 24.56
N SER A 605 -7.42 15.31 24.94
CA SER A 605 -7.35 13.97 25.50
C SER A 605 -8.67 13.27 25.20
N PRO A 606 -8.66 11.95 24.91
CA PRO A 606 -9.91 11.19 24.72
C PRO A 606 -10.80 11.18 25.96
N TRP A 607 -10.24 11.58 27.11
CA TRP A 607 -10.84 11.46 28.43
C TRP A 607 -11.24 12.81 29.04
N VAL A 608 -11.37 13.87 28.21
CA VAL A 608 -11.98 15.12 28.68
C VAL A 608 -13.41 14.82 29.14
N LYS A 609 -13.62 14.91 30.45
CA LYS A 609 -14.86 14.49 31.12
C LYS A 609 -16.09 15.16 30.47
N GLY A 610 -17.07 14.35 30.07
CA GLY A 610 -18.32 14.81 29.45
C GLY A 610 -18.23 15.19 27.97
N GLN A 611 -17.11 14.89 27.30
CA GLN A 611 -16.88 15.18 25.87
C GLN A 611 -16.43 13.93 25.08
N ASN A 612 -16.86 12.76 25.54
CA ASN A 612 -16.59 11.47 24.91
C ASN A 612 -17.30 11.45 23.54
N GLY A 613 -16.54 11.33 22.44
CA GLY A 613 -17.11 11.36 21.08
C GLY A 613 -16.43 12.34 20.12
N LEU A 614 -15.81 13.40 20.64
CA LEU A 614 -15.09 14.36 19.81
C LEU A 614 -13.71 13.80 19.39
N PRO A 615 -13.21 14.18 18.20
CA PRO A 615 -11.87 13.79 17.77
C PRO A 615 -10.82 14.34 18.74
N CYS A 616 -9.81 13.54 19.06
CA CYS A 616 -8.75 13.94 19.98
C CYS A 616 -7.50 14.37 19.22
N ILE A 617 -7.02 15.58 19.49
CA ILE A 617 -5.73 16.11 19.04
C ILE A 617 -4.93 16.50 20.29
N PRO A 618 -4.03 15.63 20.79
CA PRO A 618 -3.29 15.91 22.00
C PRO A 618 -2.26 17.02 21.81
N HIS A 619 -1.82 17.66 22.89
CA HIS A 619 -0.67 18.56 22.83
C HIS A 619 0.60 17.81 22.42
N MET A 620 1.52 18.52 21.77
CA MET A 620 2.78 17.93 21.30
C MET A 620 3.91 18.14 22.30
N VAL A 621 4.85 17.20 22.32
CA VAL A 621 6.07 17.29 23.14
C VAL A 621 7.23 17.73 22.25
N ASN A 622 7.60 19.01 22.36
CA ASN A 622 8.65 19.63 21.57
C ASN A 622 9.91 19.90 22.43
N LEU A 623 10.77 18.90 22.58
CA LEU A 623 12.02 19.02 23.34
C LEU A 623 13.26 18.74 22.48
N PRO A 624 14.33 19.56 22.58
CA PRO A 624 15.58 19.30 21.88
C PRO A 624 16.31 18.09 22.47
N LYS A 625 16.99 17.31 21.63
CA LYS A 625 17.82 16.18 22.10
C LYS A 625 19.13 16.70 22.69
N THR A 626 19.36 16.43 23.97
CA THR A 626 20.67 16.63 24.64
C THR A 626 20.82 15.68 25.82
N SER A 627 22.05 15.26 26.11
CA SER A 627 22.42 14.46 27.28
C SER A 627 22.97 15.30 28.44
N GLU A 628 23.11 16.61 28.25
CA GLU A 628 23.64 17.52 29.27
C GLU A 628 22.72 17.57 30.51
N LYS A 629 23.33 17.88 31.67
CA LYS A 629 22.65 18.05 32.95
C LYS A 629 22.94 19.46 33.50
N LEU A 630 21.98 20.07 34.20
CA LEU A 630 22.18 21.34 34.90
C LEU A 630 23.23 21.18 36.01
N LYS A 631 23.17 20.07 36.75
CA LYS A 631 24.08 19.78 37.86
C LYS A 631 24.20 18.28 38.08
N HIS A 632 25.33 17.85 38.64
CA HIS A 632 25.52 16.48 39.12
C HIS A 632 25.28 16.41 40.62
N PHE A 633 24.51 15.40 41.04
CA PHE A 633 24.19 15.10 42.43
C PHE A 633 24.72 13.72 42.78
N ASN A 634 25.28 13.58 43.98
CA ASN A 634 25.76 12.29 44.48
C ASN A 634 24.62 11.58 45.23
N GLY A 635 23.61 11.10 44.49
CA GLY A 635 22.38 10.56 45.07
C GLY A 635 21.25 10.29 44.06
N ILE A 636 20.04 10.03 44.59
CA ILE A 636 18.79 9.94 43.84
C ILE A 636 18.12 11.32 43.80
N VAL A 637 17.72 11.77 42.61
CA VAL A 637 17.16 13.11 42.40
C VAL A 637 15.70 13.02 41.94
N PHE A 638 14.78 13.57 42.73
CA PHE A 638 13.37 13.70 42.35
C PHE A 638 13.07 15.12 41.88
N GLY A 639 12.53 15.25 40.67
CA GLY A 639 12.30 16.54 40.01
C GLY A 639 10.83 16.90 39.83
N ARG A 640 10.53 18.20 39.83
CA ARG A 640 9.21 18.74 39.44
C ARG A 640 9.38 20.13 38.84
N TYR A 641 8.59 20.40 37.80
CA TYR A 641 8.20 21.76 37.42
C TYR A 641 6.73 21.77 36.99
N GLY A 642 6.13 22.95 36.94
CA GLY A 642 4.72 23.16 36.61
C GLY A 642 4.25 24.54 37.07
N GLY A 643 2.95 24.71 37.33
CA GLY A 643 2.44 25.91 37.99
C GLY A 643 3.02 26.09 39.40
N PHE A 644 3.23 27.34 39.80
CA PHE A 644 3.92 27.72 41.04
C PHE A 644 3.24 27.14 42.29
N ASP A 645 1.92 27.06 42.28
CA ASP A 645 1.05 26.64 43.37
C ASP A 645 0.36 25.28 43.13
N GLU A 646 0.72 24.56 42.07
CA GLU A 646 0.08 23.31 41.66
C GLU A 646 0.73 22.04 42.25
N PHE A 647 1.83 22.17 42.99
CA PHE A 647 2.39 21.07 43.77
C PHE A 647 1.82 21.18 45.19
N ASN A 648 0.61 20.68 45.41
CA ASN A 648 -0.27 21.10 46.52
C ASN A 648 -0.93 19.97 47.32
N ILE A 649 -0.54 18.70 47.15
CA ILE A 649 -1.03 17.59 48.00
C ILE A 649 -0.35 17.63 49.38
N PRO A 650 -1.07 17.87 50.50
CA PRO A 650 -0.43 18.17 51.79
C PRO A 650 0.44 17.05 52.36
N PHE A 651 0.00 15.78 52.26
CA PHE A 651 0.75 14.66 52.85
C PHE A 651 2.07 14.36 52.12
N VAL A 652 2.22 14.83 50.88
CA VAL A 652 3.46 14.70 50.09
C VAL A 652 4.58 15.50 50.73
N TYR A 653 4.29 16.70 51.25
CA TYR A 653 5.28 17.51 51.97
C TYR A 653 5.82 16.79 53.20
N GLU A 654 4.93 16.14 53.96
CA GLU A 654 5.31 15.38 55.15
C GLU A 654 6.11 14.13 54.80
N ALA A 655 5.78 13.43 53.72
CA ALA A 655 6.57 12.31 53.22
C ALA A 655 8.01 12.74 52.83
N ILE A 656 8.14 13.90 52.16
CA ILE A 656 9.44 14.47 51.76
C ILE A 656 10.28 14.88 52.98
N LYS A 657 9.67 15.53 53.99
CA LYS A 657 10.37 15.91 55.22
C LYS A 657 10.93 14.68 55.95
N GLU A 658 10.12 13.62 56.08
CA GLU A 658 10.53 12.41 56.78
C GLU A 658 11.63 11.65 56.04
N ILE A 659 11.50 11.45 54.72
CA ILE A 659 12.51 10.68 53.97
C ILE A 659 13.87 11.40 53.97
N LEU A 660 13.88 12.74 53.97
CA LEU A 660 15.12 13.51 54.10
C LEU A 660 15.81 13.32 55.45
N SER A 661 15.06 13.02 56.52
CA SER A 661 15.64 12.69 57.83
C SER A 661 16.16 11.25 57.92
N GLU A 662 15.68 10.35 57.06
CA GLU A 662 15.99 8.91 57.06
C GLU A 662 17.13 8.54 56.09
N ARG A 663 17.28 9.28 54.99
CA ARG A 663 18.24 9.00 53.90
C ARG A 663 19.06 10.25 53.59
N GLU A 664 20.38 10.12 53.49
CA GLU A 664 21.29 11.25 53.17
C GLU A 664 21.53 11.47 51.67
N ASP A 665 21.26 10.46 50.84
CA ASP A 665 21.55 10.41 49.40
C ASP A 665 20.34 10.80 48.52
N ILE A 666 19.28 11.38 49.09
CA ILE A 666 18.10 11.84 48.34
C ILE A 666 18.11 13.37 48.21
N TYR A 667 17.81 13.86 47.00
CA TYR A 667 17.72 15.27 46.64
C TYR A 667 16.39 15.57 45.93
N PHE A 668 15.85 16.77 46.13
CA PHE A 668 14.67 17.27 45.42
C PHE A 668 15.00 18.54 44.64
N LEU A 669 14.63 18.58 43.36
CA LEU A 669 14.76 19.74 42.49
C LEU A 669 13.37 20.23 42.08
N PHE A 670 13.06 21.46 42.48
CA PHE A 670 11.77 22.08 42.23
C PHE A 670 11.98 23.36 41.42
N ALA A 671 11.54 23.39 40.17
CA ALA A 671 11.54 24.61 39.36
C ALA A 671 10.13 25.21 39.32
N ASN A 672 10.03 26.54 39.49
CA ASN A 672 8.76 27.26 39.57
C ASN A 672 7.76 26.58 40.52
N THR A 673 8.15 26.34 41.76
CA THR A 673 7.32 25.68 42.78
C THR A 673 7.38 26.49 44.07
N LYS A 674 6.24 26.71 44.71
CA LYS A 674 6.13 27.44 45.98
C LYS A 674 6.94 26.72 47.07
N PRO A 675 7.92 27.40 47.70
CA PRO A 675 8.69 26.78 48.77
C PRO A 675 7.80 26.35 49.95
N PHE A 676 8.00 25.13 50.43
CA PHE A 676 7.21 24.52 51.52
C PHE A 676 8.07 23.97 52.66
N TYR A 677 9.36 23.72 52.43
CA TYR A 677 10.30 23.26 53.45
C TYR A 677 11.73 23.71 53.12
N ASN A 678 12.42 24.32 54.09
CA ASN A 678 13.80 24.77 53.90
C ASN A 678 14.78 23.68 54.38
N HIS A 679 15.49 23.05 53.45
CA HIS A 679 16.45 21.98 53.73
C HIS A 679 17.55 22.00 52.66
N PRO A 680 18.84 21.77 53.00
CA PRO A 680 19.97 21.91 52.05
C PRO A 680 19.91 20.96 50.83
N ARG A 681 19.12 19.88 50.91
CA ARG A 681 18.91 18.91 49.83
C ARG A 681 17.61 19.12 49.04
N ILE A 682 16.89 20.20 49.32
CA ILE A 682 15.78 20.71 48.49
C ILE A 682 16.26 21.98 47.78
N ILE A 683 16.22 21.97 46.46
CA ILE A 683 16.71 23.07 45.63
C ILE A 683 15.55 23.66 44.86
N TYR A 684 15.22 24.91 45.18
CA TYR A 684 14.22 25.69 44.47
C TYR A 684 14.91 26.50 43.36
N LEU A 685 14.40 26.38 42.14
CA LEU A 685 14.87 27.09 40.95
C LEU A 685 13.78 28.02 40.42
N GLU A 686 14.22 29.13 39.82
CA GLU A 686 13.37 30.03 39.05
C GLU A 686 12.73 29.32 37.83
N PRO A 687 11.68 29.89 37.23
CA PRO A 687 11.07 29.35 36.01
C PRO A 687 12.09 29.15 34.88
N ILE A 688 12.05 27.98 34.24
CA ILE A 688 12.97 27.59 33.15
C ILE A 688 12.26 27.81 31.80
N ILE A 689 12.74 28.79 31.04
CA ILE A 689 12.12 29.22 29.76
C ILE A 689 12.78 28.54 28.56
N ASP A 690 14.11 28.41 28.58
CA ASP A 690 14.86 27.79 27.48
C ASP A 690 14.63 26.27 27.42
N LEU A 691 14.35 25.76 26.22
CA LEU A 691 14.03 24.35 26.03
C LEU A 691 15.24 23.43 26.30
N LYS A 692 16.47 23.87 26.00
CA LYS A 692 17.67 23.08 26.30
C LYS A 692 17.90 23.02 27.80
N ASP A 693 17.73 24.14 28.50
CA ASP A 693 17.86 24.17 29.96
C ASP A 693 16.76 23.36 30.66
N LYS A 694 15.56 23.31 30.08
CA LYS A 694 14.48 22.42 30.55
C LYS A 694 14.89 20.94 30.41
N VAL A 695 15.46 20.53 29.29
CA VAL A 695 15.97 19.15 29.12
C VAL A 695 17.15 18.87 30.07
N LYS A 696 18.05 19.84 30.28
CA LYS A 696 19.14 19.72 31.27
C LYS A 696 18.61 19.54 32.69
N PHE A 697 17.51 20.21 33.05
CA PHE A 697 16.83 20.03 34.32
C PHE A 697 16.29 18.60 34.47
N ILE A 698 15.52 18.15 33.48
CA ILE A 698 14.93 16.80 33.46
C ILE A 698 16.02 15.73 33.52
N ASN A 699 17.12 15.89 32.76
CA ASN A 699 18.26 14.98 32.76
C ASN A 699 19.01 14.94 34.10
N SER A 700 18.94 16.01 34.89
CA SER A 700 19.51 16.06 36.24
C SER A 700 18.67 15.27 37.26
N CYS A 701 17.44 14.92 36.91
CA CYS A 701 16.53 14.15 37.73
C CYS A 701 16.59 12.66 37.37
N ASP A 702 16.38 11.79 38.36
CA ASP A 702 16.21 10.34 38.17
C ASP A 702 14.74 9.97 37.97
N ALA A 703 13.81 10.69 38.60
CA ALA A 703 12.37 10.52 38.44
C ALA A 703 11.62 11.86 38.61
N MET A 704 10.42 11.97 38.05
CA MET A 704 9.50 13.07 38.35
C MET A 704 8.71 12.75 39.62
N ILE A 705 8.48 13.76 40.47
CA ILE A 705 7.46 13.72 41.52
C ILE A 705 6.32 14.68 41.17
N HIS A 706 5.13 14.14 40.98
CA HIS A 706 3.92 14.88 40.65
C HIS A 706 2.97 14.87 41.86
N ALA A 707 2.42 16.04 42.22
CA ALA A 707 1.55 16.17 43.40
C ALA A 707 0.51 17.30 43.24
N ARG A 708 -0.32 17.22 42.20
CA ARG A 708 -1.44 18.15 41.97
C ARG A 708 -2.75 17.51 42.43
N THR A 709 -3.49 18.18 43.32
CA THR A 709 -4.77 17.67 43.87
C THR A 709 -5.85 17.47 42.81
N GLU A 710 -5.85 18.27 41.76
CA GLU A 710 -6.80 18.18 40.63
C GLU A 710 -6.39 17.15 39.58
N GLY A 711 -5.14 16.67 39.59
CA GLY A 711 -4.61 15.82 38.52
C GLY A 711 -4.44 16.58 37.20
N GLU A 712 -4.38 15.85 36.09
CA GLU A 712 -3.99 16.39 34.78
C GLU A 712 -4.75 15.72 33.64
N THR A 713 -5.25 16.53 32.70
CA THR A 713 -5.96 16.08 31.47
C THR A 713 -4.99 15.55 30.41
N PHE A 714 -3.92 16.29 30.13
CA PHE A 714 -2.80 15.83 29.28
C PHE A 714 -1.48 15.82 30.06
N GLY A 715 -1.23 16.85 30.87
CA GLY A 715 -0.05 16.97 31.71
C GLY A 715 1.23 17.17 30.90
N LEU A 716 1.44 18.36 30.32
CA LEU A 716 2.61 18.60 29.45
C LEU A 716 3.96 18.39 30.18
N SER A 717 4.06 18.76 31.46
CA SER A 717 5.27 18.52 32.26
C SER A 717 5.51 17.02 32.53
N ILE A 718 4.44 16.24 32.70
CA ILE A 718 4.49 14.78 32.79
C ILE A 718 4.98 14.19 31.47
N ALA A 719 4.41 14.65 30.35
CA ALA A 719 4.77 14.22 29.01
C ALA A 719 6.23 14.50 28.67
N GLU A 720 6.73 15.68 29.04
CA GLU A 720 8.12 16.10 28.87
C GLU A 720 9.10 15.22 29.69
N PHE A 721 8.82 14.95 30.96
CA PHE A 721 9.63 14.03 31.77
C PHE A 721 9.64 12.61 31.21
N SER A 722 8.47 12.07 30.88
CA SER A 722 8.34 10.74 30.31
C SER A 722 9.06 10.63 28.96
N SER A 723 8.96 11.64 28.10
CA SER A 723 9.65 11.69 26.81
C SER A 723 11.17 11.69 26.92
N CYS A 724 11.72 12.25 28.00
CA CYS A 724 13.14 12.14 28.35
C CYS A 724 13.48 10.83 29.10
N ASN A 725 12.61 9.83 29.00
CA ASN A 725 12.74 8.51 29.61
C ASN A 725 12.87 8.57 31.15
N LYS A 726 12.15 9.48 31.80
CA LYS A 726 12.09 9.57 33.27
C LYS A 726 10.79 8.95 33.80
N PRO A 727 10.85 8.07 34.80
CA PRO A 727 9.66 7.58 35.48
C PRO A 727 8.90 8.73 36.13
N VAL A 728 7.57 8.61 36.16
CA VAL A 728 6.69 9.62 36.76
C VAL A 728 6.00 9.04 37.99
N ILE A 729 6.30 9.61 39.16
CA ILE A 729 5.66 9.27 40.43
C ILE A 729 4.48 10.22 40.62
N THR A 730 3.25 9.70 40.59
CA THR A 730 2.01 10.51 40.62
C THR A 730 0.93 9.84 41.47
N SER A 731 -0.19 10.54 41.69
CA SER A 731 -1.32 10.04 42.48
C SER A 731 -2.62 10.16 41.71
N ARG A 732 -3.61 9.35 42.11
CA ARG A 732 -4.99 9.51 41.63
C ARG A 732 -5.62 10.76 42.24
N SER A 733 -6.27 11.54 41.38
CA SER A 733 -7.05 12.74 41.71
C SER A 733 -8.54 12.42 41.80
N LEU A 734 -9.31 13.27 42.49
CA LEU A 734 -10.77 13.23 42.50
C LEU A 734 -11.40 14.02 41.33
N VAL A 735 -10.59 14.77 40.58
CA VAL A 735 -11.04 15.66 39.50
C VAL A 735 -10.72 15.07 38.12
N ASP A 736 -9.44 15.03 37.72
CA ASP A 736 -8.99 14.50 36.42
C ASP A 736 -7.85 13.49 36.56
N ASN A 737 -7.93 12.36 35.86
CA ASN A 737 -6.95 11.27 35.90
C ASN A 737 -6.42 10.88 34.52
N ALA A 738 -6.67 11.64 33.46
CA ALA A 738 -6.29 11.24 32.11
C ALA A 738 -4.76 11.03 31.94
N HIS A 739 -3.92 11.77 32.67
CA HIS A 739 -2.48 11.50 32.71
C HIS A 739 -2.10 10.09 33.22
N LEU A 740 -2.92 9.46 34.08
CA LEU A 740 -2.69 8.07 34.51
C LEU A 740 -2.96 7.10 33.36
N GLU A 741 -4.01 7.34 32.58
CA GLU A 741 -4.34 6.55 31.39
C GLU A 741 -3.27 6.72 30.30
N LEU A 742 -2.78 7.94 30.09
CA LEU A 742 -1.71 8.24 29.13
C LEU A 742 -0.37 7.59 29.52
N LEU A 743 -0.05 7.56 30.82
CA LEU A 743 1.15 6.88 31.32
C LEU A 743 1.00 5.35 31.33
N GLY A 744 -0.21 4.83 31.53
CA GLY A 744 -0.50 3.40 31.64
C GLY A 744 0.37 2.69 32.68
N GLU A 745 0.93 1.54 32.32
CA GLU A 745 1.82 0.75 33.18
C GLU A 745 3.13 1.48 33.57
N LYS A 746 3.47 2.59 32.90
CA LYS A 746 4.67 3.38 33.19
C LYS A 746 4.47 4.41 34.31
N ALA A 747 3.25 4.54 34.85
CA ALA A 747 2.99 5.37 36.02
C ALA A 747 3.44 4.68 37.32
N ILE A 748 4.15 5.41 38.19
CA ILE A 748 4.41 4.96 39.57
C ILE A 748 3.39 5.65 40.49
N ILE A 749 2.37 4.92 40.90
CA ILE A 749 1.21 5.49 41.61
C ILE A 749 1.40 5.42 43.13
N TYR A 750 1.14 6.53 43.83
CA TYR A 750 0.98 6.57 45.29
C TYR A 750 -0.43 7.02 45.68
N THR A 751 -0.92 6.52 46.82
CA THR A 751 -2.28 6.80 47.34
C THR A 751 -2.28 7.35 48.75
N SER A 752 -1.18 7.17 49.49
CA SER A 752 -0.98 7.68 50.85
C SER A 752 0.46 8.13 51.08
N LYS A 753 0.70 8.81 52.20
CA LYS A 753 2.04 9.18 52.68
C LYS A 753 2.98 7.96 52.77
N GLU A 754 2.50 6.86 53.32
CA GLU A 754 3.26 5.62 53.54
C GLU A 754 3.66 4.99 52.20
N SER A 755 2.72 4.90 51.26
CA SER A 755 3.01 4.38 49.92
C SER A 755 4.04 5.23 49.16
N LEU A 756 3.95 6.57 49.30
CA LEU A 756 4.92 7.48 48.71
C LEU A 756 6.30 7.34 49.37
N LYS A 757 6.37 7.26 50.70
CA LYS A 757 7.64 7.01 51.42
C LYS A 757 8.29 5.70 50.96
N GLN A 758 7.51 4.63 50.77
CA GLN A 758 8.04 3.36 50.27
C GLN A 758 8.67 3.51 48.87
N ILE A 759 8.02 4.28 47.98
CA ILE A 759 8.57 4.58 46.65
C ILE A 759 9.85 5.40 46.77
N LEU A 760 9.85 6.48 47.57
CA LEU A 760 11.01 7.36 47.74
C LEU A 760 12.19 6.65 48.41
N ASN A 761 11.95 5.65 49.27
CA ASN A 761 12.98 4.87 49.93
C ASN A 761 13.60 3.77 49.04
N SER A 762 13.14 3.61 47.81
CA SER A 762 13.64 2.57 46.89
C SER A 762 15.10 2.81 46.45
N SER A 763 15.77 1.77 45.96
CA SER A 763 17.09 1.92 45.34
C SER A 763 16.98 2.64 43.99
N LYS A 764 18.09 3.23 43.53
CA LYS A 764 18.16 3.92 42.24
C LYS A 764 17.81 3.01 41.05
N GLU A 765 18.04 1.70 41.18
CA GLU A 765 17.74 0.71 40.15
C GLU A 765 16.24 0.61 39.82
N ARG A 766 15.35 0.94 40.76
CA ARG A 766 13.89 0.98 40.52
C ARG A 766 13.51 1.92 39.37
N PHE A 767 14.33 2.94 39.12
CA PHE A 767 14.06 3.97 38.13
C PHE A 767 14.78 3.70 36.78
N VAL A 768 15.47 2.57 36.66
CA VAL A 768 16.14 2.15 35.42
C VAL A 768 15.16 1.34 34.56
N GLY A 769 14.93 1.79 33.33
CA GLY A 769 13.99 1.13 32.41
C GLY A 769 13.55 2.03 31.26
N TYR A 770 12.58 1.56 30.48
CA TYR A 770 11.94 2.35 29.43
C TYR A 770 10.64 2.99 29.95
N TRP A 771 10.67 4.29 30.17
CA TRP A 771 9.63 5.09 30.82
C TRP A 771 8.92 6.06 29.89
N ASN A 772 9.28 6.10 28.61
CA ASN A 772 8.62 6.98 27.64
C ASN A 772 7.25 6.44 27.21
N ALA A 773 6.18 6.99 27.78
CA ALA A 773 4.79 6.73 27.42
C ALA A 773 4.27 7.67 26.31
N TYR A 774 5.04 8.71 25.97
CA TYR A 774 4.62 9.79 25.07
C TYR A 774 5.36 9.76 23.71
N SER A 775 5.85 8.60 23.27
CA SER A 775 6.57 8.46 21.99
C SER A 775 5.74 8.78 20.75
N GLU A 776 4.40 8.77 20.88
CA GLU A 776 3.46 9.08 19.80
C GLU A 776 3.08 10.57 19.73
N TYR A 777 3.57 11.40 20.64
CA TYR A 777 3.16 12.80 20.79
C TYR A 777 4.20 13.80 20.25
N THR A 778 5.03 13.35 19.31
CA THR A 778 5.97 14.20 18.58
C THR A 778 5.24 15.22 17.70
N PRO A 779 5.82 16.40 17.42
CA PRO A 779 5.19 17.43 16.58
C PRO A 779 4.65 16.90 15.25
N GLU A 780 5.38 16.01 14.58
CA GLU A 780 5.00 15.44 13.28
C GLU A 780 3.71 14.63 13.35
N LYS A 781 3.63 13.67 14.28
CA LYS A 781 2.47 12.79 14.51
C LYS A 781 1.24 13.58 14.99
N VAL A 782 1.46 14.56 15.86
CA VAL A 782 0.36 15.41 16.36
C VAL A 782 -0.16 16.32 15.25
N MET A 783 0.71 16.89 14.42
CA MET A 783 0.30 17.74 13.30
C MET A 783 -0.38 16.94 12.17
N GLU A 784 -0.07 15.66 12.01
CA GLU A 784 -0.83 14.77 11.14
C GLU A 784 -2.30 14.67 11.59
N ASN A 785 -2.53 14.44 12.88
CA ASN A 785 -3.89 14.42 13.45
C ASN A 785 -4.56 15.80 13.35
N PHE A 786 -3.84 16.89 13.62
CA PHE A 786 -4.33 18.25 13.43
C PHE A 786 -4.83 18.47 12.00
N ASN A 787 -4.04 18.05 11.01
CA ASN A 787 -4.38 18.19 9.60
C ASN A 787 -5.59 17.34 9.19
N LYS A 788 -5.67 16.12 9.71
CA LYS A 788 -6.76 15.19 9.44
C LYS A 788 -8.08 15.75 9.99
N VAL A 789 -8.08 16.23 11.22
CA VAL A 789 -9.29 16.64 11.94
C VAL A 789 -9.70 18.07 11.58
N PHE A 790 -8.78 19.02 11.61
CA PHE A 790 -9.12 20.44 11.44
C PHE A 790 -9.04 20.94 10.01
N LEU A 791 -8.12 20.40 9.20
CA LEU A 791 -7.84 20.94 7.86
C LEU A 791 -8.36 20.06 6.73
N ASN A 792 -8.99 18.91 7.03
CA ASN A 792 -9.48 17.92 6.07
C ASN A 792 -8.46 17.58 4.97
N LYS A 793 -7.18 17.43 5.33
CA LYS A 793 -6.09 17.28 4.35
C LYS A 793 -5.92 15.87 3.75
N ASN A 794 -6.88 14.96 3.93
CA ASN A 794 -6.78 13.59 3.42
C ASN A 794 -7.76 13.30 2.27
N GLU A 795 -7.45 13.85 1.10
CA GLU A 795 -7.32 13.03 -0.12
C GLU A 795 -5.81 12.81 -0.38
N VAL A 796 -5.13 12.16 0.57
CA VAL A 796 -3.93 11.40 0.25
C VAL A 796 -4.41 9.97 0.19
N LYS A 797 -4.18 9.30 -0.95
CA LYS A 797 -4.41 7.87 -1.13
C LYS A 797 -3.69 7.12 -0.02
N ASN A 798 -4.38 6.82 1.06
CA ASN A 798 -4.01 5.70 1.90
C ASN A 798 -4.15 4.47 1.02
N GLU A 799 -3.11 3.63 0.99
CA GLU A 799 -3.32 2.21 0.75
C GLU A 799 -4.51 1.80 1.63
N ILE A 800 -5.57 1.28 1.01
CA ILE A 800 -6.71 0.74 1.73
C ILE A 800 -6.12 -0.31 2.68
N LYS A 801 -6.09 -0.03 3.98
CA LYS A 801 -5.85 -1.08 4.95
C LYS A 801 -7.11 -1.94 4.91
N ASN A 802 -7.00 -3.14 4.35
CA ASN A 802 -8.07 -4.16 4.37
C ASN A 802 -8.28 -4.70 5.79
N GLU A 803 -8.56 -3.81 6.75
CA GLU A 803 -8.80 -4.10 8.16
C GLU A 803 -10.19 -3.56 8.56
N VAL A 804 -10.83 -4.23 9.52
CA VAL A 804 -12.18 -3.90 10.02
C VAL A 804 -12.19 -3.91 11.54
N THR A 805 -12.93 -2.97 12.13
CA THR A 805 -13.18 -2.95 13.57
C THR A 805 -14.55 -3.55 13.87
N ILE A 806 -14.59 -4.55 14.75
CA ILE A 806 -15.83 -5.18 15.21
C ILE A 806 -16.37 -4.40 16.40
N VAL A 807 -17.65 -4.04 16.36
CA VAL A 807 -18.38 -3.42 17.46
C VAL A 807 -19.41 -4.42 17.99
N THR A 808 -19.46 -4.58 19.31
CA THR A 808 -20.41 -5.48 19.97
C THR A 808 -20.81 -4.94 21.34
N ALA A 809 -21.99 -5.31 21.83
CA ALA A 809 -22.48 -4.85 23.13
C ALA A 809 -23.24 -5.93 23.92
N PHE A 810 -23.10 -5.90 25.25
CA PHE A 810 -23.89 -6.70 26.18
C PHE A 810 -24.46 -5.84 27.31
N PHE A 811 -25.77 -5.92 27.49
CA PHE A 811 -26.50 -5.35 28.62
C PHE A 811 -27.53 -6.35 29.14
N ASP A 812 -27.57 -6.58 30.45
CA ASP A 812 -28.46 -7.60 31.02
C ASP A 812 -29.87 -7.07 31.25
N ILE A 813 -30.80 -7.49 30.40
CA ILE A 813 -32.23 -7.18 30.51
C ILE A 813 -33.02 -8.23 31.31
N ASN A 814 -32.35 -9.04 32.13
CA ASN A 814 -32.91 -10.11 32.96
C ASN A 814 -33.62 -11.21 32.14
N ARG A 815 -33.06 -11.55 30.97
CA ARG A 815 -33.62 -12.57 30.06
C ARG A 815 -33.64 -13.98 30.67
N SER A 816 -32.86 -14.23 31.70
CA SER A 816 -32.89 -15.49 32.47
C SER A 816 -34.26 -15.80 33.07
N ASN A 817 -35.09 -14.77 33.31
CA ASN A 817 -36.38 -14.91 33.99
C ASN A 817 -37.56 -15.07 33.03
N TRP A 818 -37.32 -15.13 31.71
CA TRP A 818 -38.40 -15.22 30.72
C TRP A 818 -38.98 -16.64 30.63
N TYR A 819 -40.30 -16.74 30.45
CA TYR A 819 -40.99 -18.03 30.34
C TYR A 819 -40.65 -18.79 29.03
N LYS A 820 -40.47 -18.08 27.92
CA LYS A 820 -40.03 -18.60 26.62
C LYS A 820 -38.84 -17.79 26.12
N TYR A 821 -37.99 -18.43 25.32
CA TYR A 821 -36.76 -17.82 24.79
C TYR A 821 -35.81 -17.29 25.89
N SER A 822 -35.77 -17.90 27.07
CA SER A 822 -34.79 -17.53 28.11
C SER A 822 -33.35 -17.82 27.64
N ARG A 823 -32.43 -16.97 28.09
CA ARG A 823 -30.98 -17.11 27.93
C ARG A 823 -30.33 -16.38 29.10
N THR A 824 -29.46 -17.06 29.82
CA THR A 824 -28.76 -16.55 31.00
C THR A 824 -27.57 -15.70 30.59
N SER A 825 -27.18 -14.75 31.45
CA SER A 825 -26.00 -13.89 31.24
C SER A 825 -24.73 -14.72 31.11
N LYS A 826 -24.64 -15.85 31.83
CA LYS A 826 -23.57 -16.84 31.67
C LYS A 826 -23.49 -17.40 30.24
N GLU A 827 -24.60 -17.78 29.63
CA GLU A 827 -24.62 -18.27 28.24
C GLU A 827 -24.22 -17.20 27.20
N TYR A 828 -24.38 -15.91 27.52
CA TYR A 828 -23.85 -14.82 26.70
C TYR A 828 -22.34 -14.65 26.90
N ILE A 829 -21.88 -14.63 28.14
CA ILE A 829 -20.46 -14.48 28.49
C ILE A 829 -19.64 -15.66 27.96
N ASP A 830 -20.09 -16.91 28.18
CA ASP A 830 -19.41 -18.12 27.70
C ASP A 830 -19.30 -18.13 26.15
N SER A 831 -20.33 -17.62 25.46
CA SER A 831 -20.31 -17.43 24.01
C SER A 831 -19.27 -16.38 23.59
N PHE A 832 -19.25 -15.25 24.30
CA PHE A 832 -18.35 -14.14 24.01
C PHE A 832 -16.88 -14.43 24.34
N LEU A 833 -16.57 -15.25 25.35
CA LEU A 833 -15.17 -15.56 25.70
C LEU A 833 -14.41 -16.23 24.55
N ASN A 834 -15.08 -17.07 23.76
CA ASN A 834 -14.48 -17.66 22.56
C ASN A 834 -14.35 -16.63 21.43
N TYR A 835 -15.32 -15.73 21.33
CA TYR A 835 -15.30 -14.61 20.39
C TYR A 835 -14.16 -13.61 20.68
N LEU A 836 -13.84 -13.40 21.95
CA LEU A 836 -12.77 -12.51 22.43
C LEU A 836 -11.37 -13.01 22.03
N LEU A 837 -11.18 -14.33 21.85
CA LEU A 837 -9.90 -14.93 21.48
C LEU A 837 -9.50 -14.68 20.02
N LEU A 838 -10.41 -14.19 19.20
CA LEU A 838 -10.14 -13.89 17.81
C LEU A 838 -9.24 -12.66 17.67
N ASP A 839 -8.32 -12.68 16.70
CA ASP A 839 -7.35 -11.59 16.45
C ASP A 839 -7.98 -10.44 15.65
N TYR A 840 -9.08 -9.88 16.17
CA TYR A 840 -9.75 -8.70 15.62
C TYR A 840 -9.49 -7.44 16.45
N THR A 841 -9.54 -6.28 15.81
CA THR A 841 -9.74 -5.02 16.53
C THR A 841 -11.21 -4.95 16.98
N MET A 842 -11.47 -4.80 18.27
CA MET A 842 -12.83 -4.79 18.81
C MET A 842 -13.11 -3.58 19.71
N VAL A 843 -14.33 -3.07 19.64
CA VAL A 843 -14.93 -2.15 20.61
C VAL A 843 -16.11 -2.85 21.26
N ILE A 844 -16.02 -3.06 22.57
CA ILE A 844 -16.89 -3.95 23.35
C ILE A 844 -17.58 -3.13 24.42
N PHE A 845 -18.88 -2.89 24.27
CA PHE A 845 -19.69 -2.28 25.31
C PHE A 845 -20.20 -3.37 26.25
N ILE A 846 -19.96 -3.25 27.55
CA ILE A 846 -20.35 -4.29 28.50
C ILE A 846 -20.93 -3.70 29.78
N ASP A 847 -22.02 -4.30 30.22
CA ASP A 847 -22.63 -4.04 31.50
C ASP A 847 -21.61 -4.09 32.65
N SER A 848 -21.59 -3.00 33.43
CA SER A 848 -20.75 -2.83 34.62
C SER A 848 -20.79 -4.00 35.60
N LEU A 849 -21.89 -4.75 35.66
CA LEU A 849 -22.02 -5.92 36.55
C LEU A 849 -21.19 -7.12 36.08
N TYR A 850 -20.85 -7.19 34.81
CA TYR A 850 -20.26 -8.38 34.17
C TYR A 850 -18.84 -8.16 33.64
N ILE A 851 -18.31 -6.94 33.68
CA ILE A 851 -16.93 -6.64 33.25
C ILE A 851 -15.90 -7.51 33.99
N ASN A 852 -16.05 -7.67 35.31
CA ASN A 852 -15.13 -8.47 36.12
C ASN A 852 -15.16 -9.96 35.77
N CYS A 853 -16.28 -10.49 35.26
CA CYS A 853 -16.35 -11.86 34.77
C CYS A 853 -15.44 -12.10 33.56
N ILE A 854 -15.07 -11.04 32.83
CA ILE A 854 -14.20 -11.08 31.65
C ILE A 854 -12.77 -10.68 32.01
N THR A 855 -12.58 -9.73 32.93
CA THR A 855 -11.27 -9.14 33.24
C THR A 855 -10.52 -9.81 34.39
N GLU A 856 -11.20 -10.48 35.34
CA GLU A 856 -10.55 -10.95 36.57
C GLU A 856 -10.13 -12.43 36.60
N LEU A 857 -10.23 -13.21 35.51
CA LEU A 857 -10.08 -14.66 35.63
C LEU A 857 -9.23 -15.35 34.55
N ASN A 858 -8.28 -16.15 35.06
CA ASN A 858 -7.63 -17.34 34.47
C ASN A 858 -8.65 -18.43 34.02
N ILE A 859 -9.84 -18.07 33.55
CA ILE A 859 -10.83 -18.98 33.01
C ILE A 859 -10.69 -18.97 31.48
N LEU A 860 -9.57 -19.51 31.03
CA LEU A 860 -9.55 -20.15 29.72
C LEU A 860 -9.83 -21.64 29.95
N PRO A 861 -10.49 -22.35 29.01
CA PRO A 861 -10.64 -23.79 29.07
C PRO A 861 -9.28 -24.44 29.36
N SER A 862 -9.25 -25.31 30.36
CA SER A 862 -8.05 -25.97 30.89
C SER A 862 -7.19 -26.59 29.78
N GLY A 863 -6.06 -25.95 29.43
CA GLY A 863 -5.11 -26.48 28.45
C GLY A 863 -4.10 -25.48 27.88
N LEU A 864 -4.41 -24.19 27.80
CA LEU A 864 -3.54 -23.19 27.18
C LEU A 864 -2.62 -22.51 28.22
N LYS A 865 -1.39 -23.00 28.38
CA LYS A 865 -0.28 -22.19 28.91
C LYS A 865 0.31 -21.41 27.74
N THR A 866 0.42 -20.09 27.85
CA THR A 866 1.02 -19.24 26.80
C THR A 866 2.18 -18.41 27.35
N ASN A 867 3.20 -18.27 26.51
CA ASN A 867 4.47 -17.60 26.77
C ASN A 867 4.34 -16.06 26.71
N GLY A 868 3.53 -15.44 27.58
CA GLY A 868 3.58 -13.99 27.82
C GLY A 868 2.96 -13.06 26.77
N VAL A 869 1.92 -13.49 26.04
CA VAL A 869 1.16 -12.63 25.10
C VAL A 869 -0.09 -12.06 25.79
N SER A 870 -0.32 -10.75 25.67
CA SER A 870 -1.51 -10.06 26.22
C SER A 870 -2.78 -10.36 25.41
N TYR A 871 -3.73 -11.10 25.99
CA TYR A 871 -5.02 -11.49 25.39
C TYR A 871 -5.92 -10.32 24.98
N TYR A 872 -5.69 -9.11 25.51
CA TYR A 872 -6.53 -7.93 25.26
C TYR A 872 -5.94 -6.99 24.20
N LYS A 873 -4.91 -7.42 23.47
CA LYS A 873 -4.32 -6.63 22.39
C LYS A 873 -5.41 -6.32 21.34
N ASN A 874 -5.54 -5.04 20.96
CA ASN A 874 -6.54 -4.52 20.03
C ASN A 874 -8.01 -4.61 20.50
N LYS A 875 -8.26 -4.82 21.80
CA LYS A 875 -9.62 -4.86 22.38
C LYS A 875 -9.86 -3.63 23.25
N THR A 876 -10.93 -2.88 22.96
CA THR A 876 -11.35 -1.70 23.73
C THR A 876 -12.63 -2.02 24.48
N PHE A 877 -12.60 -2.04 25.82
CA PHE A 877 -13.80 -2.25 26.64
C PHE A 877 -14.38 -0.91 27.09
N ILE A 878 -15.68 -0.74 26.91
CA ILE A 878 -16.45 0.41 27.35
C ILE A 878 -17.51 -0.09 28.32
N VAL A 879 -17.35 0.27 29.58
CA VAL A 879 -18.31 -0.14 30.62
C VAL A 879 -19.57 0.71 30.49
N ILE A 880 -20.72 0.06 30.43
CA ILE A 880 -22.04 0.70 30.32
C ILE A 880 -22.93 0.31 31.52
N ASP A 881 -23.89 1.18 31.82
CA ASP A 881 -24.92 0.96 32.84
C ASP A 881 -26.26 1.54 32.34
N SER A 882 -27.29 1.49 33.19
CA SER A 882 -28.60 2.05 32.84
C SER A 882 -28.59 3.56 32.60
N ASN A 883 -27.69 4.31 33.25
CA ASN A 883 -27.55 5.76 33.02
C ASN A 883 -26.97 6.03 31.64
N PHE A 884 -25.95 5.25 31.25
CA PHE A 884 -25.40 5.31 29.90
C PHE A 884 -26.51 5.12 28.86
N LEU A 885 -27.35 4.09 29.01
CA LEU A 885 -28.44 3.83 28.06
C LEU A 885 -29.44 5.00 28.01
N ASN A 886 -29.83 5.55 29.16
CA ASN A 886 -30.75 6.69 29.24
C ASN A 886 -30.18 7.96 28.58
N GLU A 887 -28.88 8.19 28.68
CA GLU A 887 -28.24 9.38 28.14
C GLU A 887 -27.91 9.25 26.65
N ASN A 888 -27.61 8.04 26.19
CA ASN A 888 -26.91 7.83 24.93
C ASN A 888 -27.71 7.06 23.88
N ILE A 889 -28.64 6.18 24.26
CA ILE A 889 -29.34 5.29 23.33
C ILE A 889 -30.73 5.84 22.97
N HIS A 890 -31.00 6.04 21.68
CA HIS A 890 -32.22 6.68 21.18
C HIS A 890 -33.48 5.89 21.51
N ALA A 891 -33.48 4.58 21.26
CA ALA A 891 -34.63 3.72 21.56
C ALA A 891 -34.87 3.61 23.07
N TRP A 892 -33.79 3.51 23.87
CA TRP A 892 -33.89 3.35 25.33
C TRP A 892 -34.51 4.59 26.01
N LYS A 893 -34.21 5.80 25.52
CA LYS A 893 -34.89 7.04 25.96
C LYS A 893 -36.41 7.00 25.77
N ASN A 894 -36.87 6.21 24.80
CA ASN A 894 -38.27 6.08 24.44
C ASN A 894 -38.91 4.78 24.95
N ILE A 895 -38.26 4.05 25.86
CA ILE A 895 -38.73 2.73 26.32
C ILE A 895 -40.15 2.74 26.92
N GLU A 896 -40.55 3.84 27.58
CA GLU A 896 -41.91 3.97 28.11
C GLU A 896 -42.96 4.12 27.00
N LYS A 897 -42.57 4.66 25.84
CA LYS A 897 -43.42 4.71 24.65
C LYS A 897 -43.62 3.31 24.08
N ASP A 898 -42.54 2.53 23.96
CA ASP A 898 -42.61 1.11 23.59
C ASP A 898 -43.50 0.32 24.54
N ARG A 899 -43.29 0.50 25.86
CA ARG A 899 -44.10 -0.12 26.90
C ARG A 899 -45.57 0.25 26.77
N SER A 900 -45.90 1.51 26.46
CA SER A 900 -47.27 1.95 26.22
C SER A 900 -47.88 1.33 24.97
N ILE A 901 -47.12 1.23 23.87
CA ILE A 901 -47.58 0.65 22.61
C ILE A 901 -47.88 -0.85 22.79
N ILE A 902 -46.90 -1.61 23.30
CA ILE A 902 -47.01 -3.06 23.53
C ILE A 902 -48.17 -3.40 24.47
N ASN A 903 -48.46 -2.53 25.46
CA ASN A 903 -49.54 -2.75 26.40
C ASN A 903 -50.94 -2.37 25.87
N SER A 904 -51.04 -1.65 24.75
CA SER A 904 -52.31 -1.21 24.18
C SER A 904 -53.17 -2.38 23.67
N ASP A 905 -54.50 -2.26 23.83
CA ASP A 905 -55.44 -3.27 23.33
C ASP A 905 -55.38 -3.43 21.81
N ILE A 906 -55.10 -2.33 21.09
CA ILE A 906 -54.97 -2.33 19.63
C ILE A 906 -53.79 -3.20 19.21
N TYR A 907 -52.61 -2.99 19.79
CA TYR A 907 -51.40 -3.77 19.49
C TYR A 907 -51.56 -5.24 19.88
N LYS A 908 -52.08 -5.52 21.08
CA LYS A 908 -52.32 -6.89 21.57
C LYS A 908 -53.30 -7.66 20.70
N ASN A 909 -54.34 -7.00 20.19
CA ASN A 909 -55.28 -7.64 19.27
C ASN A 909 -54.69 -7.85 17.88
N PHE A 910 -53.90 -6.90 17.38
CA PHE A 910 -53.26 -6.99 16.06
C PHE A 910 -52.23 -8.14 15.98
N LEU A 911 -51.42 -8.33 17.03
CA LEU A 911 -50.36 -9.36 17.10
C LEU A 911 -50.68 -10.53 18.03
N LYS A 912 -51.96 -10.81 18.28
CA LYS A 912 -52.44 -11.84 19.21
C LYS A 912 -51.76 -13.20 19.00
N GLU A 913 -51.58 -13.60 17.74
CA GLU A 913 -50.93 -14.86 17.38
C GLU A 913 -49.45 -14.89 17.80
N ARG A 914 -48.67 -13.84 17.47
CA ARG A 914 -47.25 -13.75 17.83
C ARG A 914 -47.05 -13.68 19.35
N ILE A 915 -47.87 -12.90 20.04
CA ILE A 915 -47.84 -12.79 21.51
C ILE A 915 -48.13 -14.16 22.15
N SER A 916 -49.09 -14.93 21.62
CA SER A 916 -49.38 -16.28 22.13
C SER A 916 -48.21 -17.27 21.95
N LEU A 917 -47.43 -17.10 20.88
CA LEU A 917 -46.23 -17.90 20.61
C LEU A 917 -45.06 -17.52 21.51
N GLY A 918 -45.09 -16.34 22.14
CA GLY A 918 -44.10 -15.88 23.10
C GLY A 918 -42.94 -15.11 22.48
N HIS A 919 -43.15 -14.50 21.31
CA HIS A 919 -42.15 -13.71 20.59
C HIS A 919 -41.66 -12.51 21.44
N PRO A 920 -40.35 -12.44 21.78
CA PRO A 920 -39.81 -11.41 22.66
C PRO A 920 -40.10 -9.98 22.22
N GLU A 921 -40.03 -9.74 20.90
CA GLU A 921 -40.20 -8.44 20.26
C GLU A 921 -41.61 -7.84 20.45
N ASN A 922 -42.59 -8.68 20.80
CA ASN A 922 -43.97 -8.25 21.03
C ASN A 922 -44.38 -8.25 22.50
N ILE A 923 -43.44 -8.57 23.41
CA ILE A 923 -43.73 -8.76 24.85
C ILE A 923 -42.82 -7.90 25.74
N TYR A 924 -41.54 -7.76 25.37
CA TYR A 924 -40.53 -7.11 26.21
C TYR A 924 -39.98 -5.84 25.54
N PRO A 925 -40.39 -4.63 25.96
CA PRO A 925 -39.90 -3.39 25.36
C PRO A 925 -38.37 -3.22 25.49
N GLU A 926 -37.78 -3.74 26.57
CA GLU A 926 -36.33 -3.74 26.80
C GLU A 926 -35.59 -4.50 25.68
N TYR A 927 -36.20 -5.56 25.13
CA TYR A 927 -35.63 -6.34 24.04
C TYR A 927 -35.56 -5.53 22.74
N ASN A 928 -36.62 -4.81 22.38
CA ASN A 928 -36.66 -3.95 21.19
C ASN A 928 -35.62 -2.84 21.33
N CYS A 929 -35.58 -2.18 22.49
CA CYS A 929 -34.63 -1.11 22.74
C CYS A 929 -33.16 -1.56 22.64
N ILE A 930 -32.79 -2.74 23.17
CA ILE A 930 -31.41 -3.27 23.01
C ILE A 930 -31.11 -3.63 21.54
N ASN A 931 -32.06 -4.17 20.79
CA ASN A 931 -31.84 -4.47 19.37
C ASN A 931 -31.67 -3.21 18.52
N HIS A 932 -32.35 -2.11 18.86
CA HIS A 932 -32.12 -0.82 18.19
C HIS A 932 -30.80 -0.16 18.62
N ALA A 933 -30.36 -0.38 19.87
CA ALA A 933 -29.14 0.21 20.42
C ALA A 933 -27.87 -0.13 19.63
N LYS A 934 -27.89 -1.21 18.83
CA LYS A 934 -26.79 -1.62 17.93
C LYS A 934 -26.24 -0.46 17.10
N ILE A 935 -27.15 0.34 16.55
CA ILE A 935 -26.82 1.45 15.65
C ILE A 935 -26.20 2.64 16.41
N ASP A 936 -26.69 2.91 17.62
CA ASP A 936 -26.08 3.89 18.49
C ASP A 936 -24.69 3.47 18.94
N PHE A 937 -24.50 2.19 19.32
CA PHE A 937 -23.18 1.67 19.68
C PHE A 937 -22.16 1.76 18.53
N LEU A 938 -22.58 1.53 17.27
CA LEU A 938 -21.71 1.77 16.10
C LEU A 938 -21.27 3.24 16.02
N SER A 939 -22.19 4.18 16.24
CA SER A 939 -21.91 5.62 16.25
C SER A 939 -20.98 6.00 17.41
N PHE A 940 -21.23 5.50 18.63
CA PHE A 940 -20.37 5.72 19.79
C PHE A 940 -18.98 5.09 19.66
N ALA A 941 -18.84 4.04 18.87
CA ALA A 941 -17.56 3.39 18.63
C ALA A 941 -16.63 4.20 17.71
N LEU A 942 -17.14 5.14 16.91
CA LEU A 942 -16.38 5.90 15.91
C LEU A 942 -15.04 6.50 16.41
N PRO A 943 -14.95 7.12 17.61
CA PRO A 943 -13.68 7.66 18.11
C PRO A 943 -12.62 6.59 18.38
N PHE A 944 -13.04 5.34 18.58
CA PHE A 944 -12.17 4.20 18.89
C PHE A 944 -11.80 3.39 17.63
N ILE A 945 -12.44 3.67 16.49
CA ILE A 945 -12.23 2.97 15.23
C ILE A 945 -11.06 3.61 14.46
N LYS A 946 -10.08 2.77 14.09
CA LYS A 946 -8.87 3.19 13.34
C LYS A 946 -8.83 2.64 11.91
N THR A 947 -9.87 1.92 11.51
CA THR A 947 -10.01 1.24 10.23
C THR A 947 -10.99 1.99 9.32
N ASP A 948 -10.92 1.77 8.00
CA ASP A 948 -11.83 2.41 7.04
C ASP A 948 -13.24 1.78 7.06
N PHE A 949 -13.32 0.54 7.57
CA PHE A 949 -14.55 -0.24 7.70
C PHE A 949 -14.83 -0.56 9.17
N VAL A 950 -16.12 -0.61 9.51
CA VAL A 950 -16.63 -1.06 10.80
C VAL A 950 -17.69 -2.12 10.57
N CYS A 951 -17.80 -3.08 11.49
CA CYS A 951 -18.95 -3.97 11.49
C CYS A 951 -19.56 -4.18 12.87
N TRP A 952 -20.88 -4.29 12.92
CA TRP A 952 -21.58 -4.80 14.10
C TRP A 952 -21.59 -6.33 14.10
N SER A 953 -21.43 -6.92 15.28
CA SER A 953 -21.74 -8.33 15.52
C SER A 953 -22.32 -8.53 16.92
N ASP A 954 -23.40 -9.31 17.03
CA ASP A 954 -24.06 -9.56 18.31
C ASP A 954 -23.13 -10.24 19.33
N PHE A 955 -23.14 -9.78 20.58
CA PHE A 955 -22.24 -10.28 21.64
C PHE A 955 -22.41 -11.78 21.92
N GLY A 956 -23.63 -12.29 21.79
CA GLY A 956 -23.96 -13.71 21.92
C GLY A 956 -24.10 -14.44 20.59
N TYR A 957 -23.33 -14.01 19.57
CA TYR A 957 -23.42 -14.39 18.14
C TYR A 957 -23.76 -15.86 17.90
N HIS A 958 -23.22 -16.79 18.70
CA HIS A 958 -23.47 -18.23 18.57
C HIS A 958 -24.07 -18.85 19.84
N LYS A 959 -25.25 -19.44 19.71
CA LYS A 959 -25.85 -20.29 20.74
C LYS A 959 -25.13 -21.65 20.87
N ALA A 960 -24.25 -21.99 19.90
CA ALA A 960 -23.75 -23.35 19.62
C ALA A 960 -22.54 -23.83 20.46
N ILE A 961 -21.94 -23.01 21.33
CA ILE A 961 -20.80 -23.50 22.16
C ILE A 961 -21.27 -24.46 23.26
N LEU A 962 -22.56 -24.47 23.59
CA LEU A 962 -23.14 -25.52 24.44
C LEU A 962 -23.08 -26.92 23.81
N HIS A 963 -22.71 -27.03 22.51
CA HIS A 963 -22.67 -28.29 21.75
C HIS A 963 -21.29 -28.68 21.20
N ASN A 964 -20.18 -28.03 21.62
CA ASN A 964 -18.80 -28.36 21.20
C ASN A 964 -18.49 -28.30 19.70
N ASP A 965 -19.29 -27.58 18.89
CA ASP A 965 -19.00 -27.44 17.46
C ASP A 965 -18.19 -26.17 17.16
N VAL A 966 -16.87 -26.30 17.24
CA VAL A 966 -15.89 -25.23 16.94
C VAL A 966 -15.85 -24.85 15.46
N SER A 967 -16.44 -25.65 14.56
CA SER A 967 -16.46 -25.36 13.12
C SER A 967 -17.31 -24.15 12.73
N LEU A 968 -18.13 -23.67 13.67
CA LEU A 968 -19.00 -22.52 13.47
C LEU A 968 -18.31 -21.18 13.78
N PHE A 969 -17.11 -21.15 14.35
CA PHE A 969 -16.38 -19.90 14.57
C PHE A 969 -15.50 -19.53 13.37
N PRO A 970 -15.38 -18.23 13.02
CA PRO A 970 -14.45 -17.82 12.00
C PRO A 970 -13.02 -18.16 12.46
N THR A 971 -12.26 -18.83 11.59
CA THR A 971 -10.90 -19.31 11.88
C THR A 971 -9.82 -18.29 11.50
N ASP A 972 -10.21 -17.24 10.78
CA ASP A 972 -9.33 -16.17 10.29
C ASP A 972 -10.08 -14.82 10.29
N THR A 973 -9.35 -13.75 9.99
CA THR A 973 -9.80 -12.38 9.77
C THR A 973 -10.81 -12.25 8.63
N LEU A 974 -11.66 -11.20 8.67
CA LEU A 974 -12.60 -10.89 7.61
C LEU A 974 -11.87 -10.41 6.35
N ASP A 975 -12.40 -10.79 5.20
CA ASP A 975 -11.95 -10.41 3.87
C ASP A 975 -12.81 -9.25 3.35
N ILE A 976 -12.29 -8.03 3.48
CA ILE A 976 -12.95 -6.81 3.03
C ILE A 976 -13.19 -6.79 1.51
N SER A 977 -12.44 -7.58 0.73
CA SER A 977 -12.68 -7.68 -0.71
C SER A 977 -14.02 -8.34 -1.06
N LYS A 978 -14.61 -9.09 -0.12
CA LYS A 978 -15.96 -9.67 -0.26
C LYS A 978 -17.08 -8.66 0.04
N PHE A 979 -16.77 -7.49 0.62
CA PHE A 979 -17.75 -6.45 0.94
C PHE A 979 -18.02 -5.57 -0.29
N ASN A 980 -19.25 -5.08 -0.43
CA ASN A 980 -19.48 -3.86 -1.19
C ASN A 980 -18.95 -2.68 -0.36
N THR A 981 -17.79 -2.15 -0.75
CA THR A 981 -17.06 -1.13 0.00
C THR A 981 -17.71 0.24 0.01
N ASN A 982 -18.83 0.42 -0.68
CA ASN A 982 -19.57 1.69 -0.73
C ASN A 982 -20.97 1.59 -0.11
N LYS A 983 -21.40 0.41 0.35
CA LYS A 983 -22.77 0.17 0.85
C LYS A 983 -22.76 -0.48 2.23
N ILE A 984 -23.93 -0.54 2.85
CA ILE A 984 -24.18 -1.28 4.08
C ILE A 984 -24.44 -2.75 3.73
N ASN A 985 -23.48 -3.61 4.07
CA ASN A 985 -23.52 -5.04 3.83
C ASN A 985 -24.34 -5.71 4.94
N THR A 986 -25.45 -6.34 4.58
CA THR A 986 -26.34 -7.04 5.51
C THR A 986 -27.03 -8.24 4.84
N PHE A 987 -27.70 -9.07 5.63
CA PHE A 987 -28.21 -10.36 5.17
C PHE A 987 -29.74 -10.50 5.26
N LEU A 988 -30.29 -11.23 4.30
CA LEU A 988 -31.66 -11.72 4.28
C LEU A 988 -31.69 -13.25 4.25
N ARG A 989 -32.63 -13.83 4.99
CA ARG A 989 -32.89 -15.27 4.99
C ARG A 989 -33.71 -15.72 3.78
N ASN A 990 -34.70 -14.91 3.38
CA ASN A 990 -35.62 -15.18 2.28
C ASN A 990 -35.55 -14.05 1.25
N GLU A 991 -35.84 -14.34 -0.02
CA GLU A 991 -35.91 -13.33 -1.07
C GLU A 991 -36.99 -12.28 -0.74
N LEU A 992 -36.72 -11.02 -1.09
CA LEU A 992 -37.66 -9.92 -0.92
C LEU A 992 -38.85 -10.11 -1.86
N ILE A 993 -40.03 -10.25 -1.28
CA ILE A 993 -41.29 -10.16 -1.99
C ILE A 993 -41.98 -8.87 -1.55
N ASP A 994 -42.51 -8.11 -2.51
CA ASP A 994 -43.12 -6.81 -2.23
C ASP A 994 -44.47 -7.00 -1.50
N TYR A 995 -44.43 -7.01 -0.16
CA TYR A 995 -45.61 -7.06 0.69
C TYR A 995 -45.87 -5.71 1.36
N GLU A 996 -47.15 -5.46 1.65
CA GLU A 996 -47.55 -4.35 2.52
C GLU A 996 -46.83 -4.45 3.88
N PRO A 997 -46.27 -3.36 4.45
CA PRO A 997 -45.52 -3.40 5.70
C PRO A 997 -46.23 -4.09 6.88
N TYR A 998 -47.56 -3.97 6.95
CA TYR A 998 -48.38 -4.64 7.98
C TYR A 998 -48.43 -6.17 7.82
N TYR A 999 -48.29 -6.66 6.59
CA TYR A 999 -48.21 -8.09 6.30
C TYR A 999 -46.88 -8.64 6.82
N THR A 1000 -45.77 -7.96 6.54
CA THR A 1000 -44.45 -8.38 7.05
C THR A 1000 -44.39 -8.33 8.58
N LEU A 1001 -44.98 -7.31 9.21
CA LEU A 1001 -45.08 -7.22 10.67
C LEU A 1001 -45.85 -8.40 11.31
N LYS A 1002 -46.91 -8.88 10.64
CA LYS A 1002 -47.73 -9.99 11.17
C LYS A 1002 -47.11 -11.36 10.89
N TYR A 1003 -46.57 -11.58 9.70
CA TYR A 1003 -46.18 -12.90 9.20
C TYR A 1003 -44.66 -13.12 9.11
N ALA A 1004 -43.86 -12.06 9.14
CA ALA A 1004 -42.41 -12.06 8.96
C ALA A 1004 -41.89 -12.96 7.81
N PRO A 1005 -42.39 -12.79 6.56
CA PRO A 1005 -41.98 -13.62 5.43
C PRO A 1005 -40.55 -13.32 4.98
N GLU A 1006 -40.12 -12.05 4.98
CA GLU A 1006 -38.71 -11.63 4.82
C GLU A 1006 -38.04 -11.45 6.17
N ILE A 1007 -36.89 -12.10 6.40
CA ILE A 1007 -36.16 -11.99 7.68
C ILE A 1007 -34.79 -11.37 7.39
N PHE A 1008 -34.68 -10.05 7.60
CA PHE A 1008 -33.39 -9.39 7.86
C PHE A 1008 -32.86 -9.93 9.19
N THR A 1009 -31.59 -10.30 9.27
CA THR A 1009 -31.14 -11.08 10.43
C THR A 1009 -30.58 -10.27 11.57
N GLY A 1010 -30.35 -8.97 11.38
CA GLY A 1010 -29.95 -8.05 12.46
C GLY A 1010 -28.62 -8.35 13.16
N THR A 1011 -27.98 -9.47 12.83
CA THR A 1011 -26.80 -10.03 13.50
C THR A 1011 -25.49 -9.43 13.00
N PHE A 1012 -25.49 -8.79 11.83
CA PHE A 1012 -24.31 -8.26 11.21
C PHE A 1012 -24.64 -7.04 10.33
N TYR A 1013 -23.84 -5.98 10.49
CA TYR A 1013 -23.83 -4.85 9.57
C TYR A 1013 -22.37 -4.54 9.24
N GLY A 1014 -21.96 -4.64 7.98
CA GLY A 1014 -20.60 -4.26 7.55
C GLY A 1014 -20.66 -2.99 6.70
N LEU A 1015 -20.01 -1.91 7.11
CA LEU A 1015 -20.14 -0.63 6.41
C LEU A 1015 -18.87 0.23 6.49
N PRO A 1016 -18.66 1.13 5.52
CA PRO A 1016 -17.68 2.19 5.62
C PRO A 1016 -17.96 3.11 6.82
N VAL A 1017 -16.91 3.55 7.52
CA VAL A 1017 -17.03 4.43 8.70
C VAL A 1017 -17.81 5.71 8.38
N ASN A 1018 -17.62 6.28 7.19
CA ASN A 1018 -18.32 7.50 6.76
C ASN A 1018 -19.84 7.32 6.56
N LYS A 1019 -20.37 6.10 6.55
CA LYS A 1019 -21.81 5.81 6.41
C LYS A 1019 -22.53 5.55 7.73
N VAL A 1020 -21.81 5.49 8.85
CA VAL A 1020 -22.41 5.17 10.17
C VAL A 1020 -23.49 6.18 10.59
N HIS A 1021 -23.22 7.48 10.47
CA HIS A 1021 -24.21 8.51 10.84
C HIS A 1021 -25.41 8.57 9.89
N GLU A 1022 -25.18 8.39 8.58
CA GLU A 1022 -26.26 8.29 7.57
C GLU A 1022 -27.21 7.11 7.91
N PHE A 1023 -26.63 5.96 8.27
CA PHE A 1023 -27.40 4.79 8.69
C PHE A 1023 -28.16 5.04 10.00
N GLN A 1024 -27.50 5.66 10.99
CA GLN A 1024 -28.10 6.01 12.28
C GLN A 1024 -29.33 6.90 12.13
N GLU A 1025 -29.22 7.97 11.35
CA GLU A 1025 -30.35 8.88 11.11
C GLU A 1025 -31.52 8.18 10.42
N LEU A 1026 -31.24 7.39 9.37
CA LEU A 1026 -32.27 6.63 8.66
C LEU A 1026 -32.98 5.61 9.57
N TYR A 1027 -32.22 4.96 10.45
CA TYR A 1027 -32.73 3.97 11.39
C TYR A 1027 -33.61 4.63 12.46
N HIS A 1028 -33.14 5.70 13.11
CA HIS A 1028 -33.91 6.43 14.15
C HIS A 1028 -35.22 6.98 13.59
N ASN A 1029 -35.19 7.59 12.41
CA ASN A 1029 -36.39 8.09 11.76
C ASN A 1029 -37.41 6.97 11.50
N SER A 1030 -36.93 5.78 11.15
CA SER A 1030 -37.80 4.62 10.89
C SER A 1030 -38.42 4.05 12.17
N VAL A 1031 -37.68 4.02 13.29
CA VAL A 1031 -38.22 3.68 14.62
C VAL A 1031 -39.29 4.69 15.05
N ASP A 1032 -38.99 5.98 14.97
CA ASP A 1032 -39.90 7.04 15.42
C ASP A 1032 -41.21 7.08 14.62
N GLU A 1033 -41.16 6.79 13.33
CA GLU A 1033 -42.34 6.66 12.47
C GLU A 1033 -43.25 5.51 12.90
N LEU A 1034 -42.71 4.33 13.18
CA LEU A 1034 -43.52 3.21 13.66
C LEU A 1034 -44.15 3.51 15.01
N HIS A 1035 -43.39 4.14 15.91
CA HIS A 1035 -43.91 4.59 17.18
C HIS A 1035 -45.07 5.59 17.03
N LYS A 1036 -45.07 6.44 15.98
CA LYS A 1036 -46.21 7.33 15.68
C LYS A 1036 -47.45 6.57 15.18
N LEU A 1037 -47.24 5.43 14.53
CA LEU A 1037 -48.31 4.53 14.09
C LEU A 1037 -48.82 3.60 15.20
N GLY A 1038 -48.26 3.69 16.41
CA GLY A 1038 -48.60 2.79 17.51
C GLY A 1038 -48.08 1.37 17.31
N ILE A 1039 -46.92 1.23 16.65
CA ILE A 1039 -46.24 -0.04 16.39
C ILE A 1039 -44.86 0.00 17.03
N SER A 1040 -44.50 -1.07 17.73
CA SER A 1040 -43.17 -1.38 18.26
C SER A 1040 -42.76 -2.74 17.72
N ASP A 1041 -41.51 -2.91 17.31
CA ASP A 1041 -40.97 -4.17 16.79
C ASP A 1041 -39.44 -4.20 16.94
N ASP A 1042 -38.81 -5.33 16.63
CA ASP A 1042 -37.35 -5.45 16.67
C ASP A 1042 -36.64 -4.88 15.43
N ASP A 1043 -35.33 -5.07 15.36
CA ASP A 1043 -34.48 -4.52 14.30
C ASP A 1043 -34.77 -5.07 12.90
N GLN A 1044 -35.39 -6.24 12.76
CA GLN A 1044 -35.61 -6.87 11.46
C GLN A 1044 -36.59 -6.05 10.61
N HIS A 1045 -37.69 -5.61 11.21
CA HIS A 1045 -38.69 -4.80 10.51
C HIS A 1045 -38.19 -3.36 10.27
N ILE A 1046 -37.40 -2.81 11.20
CA ILE A 1046 -36.78 -1.49 11.00
C ILE A 1046 -35.83 -1.49 9.81
N LEU A 1047 -35.00 -2.52 9.65
CA LEU A 1047 -34.07 -2.65 8.54
C LEU A 1047 -34.79 -2.75 7.19
N LEU A 1048 -35.89 -3.49 7.13
CA LEU A 1048 -36.73 -3.55 5.93
C LEU A 1048 -37.24 -2.17 5.52
N ARG A 1049 -37.71 -1.36 6.48
CA ARG A 1049 -38.14 0.01 6.22
C ARG A 1049 -36.99 0.91 5.78
N CYS A 1050 -35.82 0.78 6.40
CA CYS A 1050 -34.62 1.51 5.97
C CYS A 1050 -34.27 1.18 4.52
N TYR A 1051 -34.29 -0.10 4.16
CA TYR A 1051 -34.05 -0.56 2.80
C TYR A 1051 -35.06 0.02 1.80
N HIS A 1052 -36.36 -0.03 2.09
CA HIS A 1052 -37.37 0.56 1.20
C HIS A 1052 -37.23 2.07 1.02
N LYS A 1053 -36.78 2.79 2.05
CA LYS A 1053 -36.55 4.25 1.98
C LYS A 1053 -35.30 4.61 1.19
N ASN A 1054 -34.25 3.82 1.29
CA ASN A 1054 -32.98 4.08 0.63
C ASN A 1054 -32.29 2.77 0.20
N PRO A 1055 -32.77 2.11 -0.86
CA PRO A 1055 -32.26 0.80 -1.28
C PRO A 1055 -30.80 0.89 -1.76
N GLU A 1056 -30.40 2.03 -2.32
CA GLU A 1056 -29.04 2.27 -2.78
C GLU A 1056 -28.00 2.29 -1.66
N LEU A 1057 -28.43 2.51 -0.43
CA LEU A 1057 -27.55 2.49 0.74
C LEU A 1057 -27.12 1.08 1.15
N PHE A 1058 -27.82 0.03 0.69
CA PHE A 1058 -27.63 -1.35 1.16
C PHE A 1058 -27.14 -2.29 0.06
N GLU A 1059 -26.31 -3.25 0.48
CA GLU A 1059 -25.97 -4.46 -0.27
C GLU A 1059 -26.54 -5.67 0.49
N LEU A 1060 -27.33 -6.49 -0.20
CA LEU A 1060 -28.09 -7.58 0.41
C LEU A 1060 -27.55 -8.95 0.00
N TYR A 1061 -27.19 -9.75 1.01
CA TYR A 1061 -26.70 -11.11 0.83
C TYR A 1061 -27.76 -12.12 1.27
N TYR A 1062 -27.88 -13.24 0.54
CA TYR A 1062 -28.96 -14.22 0.77
C TYR A 1062 -28.42 -15.54 1.31
N SER A 1063 -29.05 -16.06 2.37
CA SER A 1063 -28.79 -17.40 2.92
C SER A 1063 -30.09 -18.19 2.98
N LYS A 1064 -30.39 -18.91 1.89
CA LYS A 1064 -31.60 -19.72 1.77
C LYS A 1064 -31.61 -20.83 2.82
N ASP A 1065 -32.71 -20.94 3.55
CA ASP A 1065 -32.98 -21.99 4.56
C ASP A 1065 -32.09 -22.01 5.82
N LYS A 1066 -31.09 -21.12 5.95
CA LYS A 1066 -30.20 -21.01 7.12
C LYS A 1066 -30.14 -19.57 7.66
N TRP A 1067 -30.00 -19.43 8.98
CA TRP A 1067 -29.70 -18.12 9.58
C TRP A 1067 -28.32 -17.65 9.06
N PRO A 1068 -28.21 -16.47 8.43
CA PRO A 1068 -26.95 -15.99 7.85
C PRO A 1068 -25.93 -15.70 8.94
N GLU A 1069 -24.72 -16.22 8.74
CA GLU A 1069 -23.57 -16.05 9.63
C GLU A 1069 -22.58 -15.07 8.98
N GLY A 1070 -22.91 -13.77 9.01
CA GLY A 1070 -22.12 -12.73 8.35
C GLY A 1070 -20.61 -12.75 8.59
N LEU A 1071 -20.13 -13.08 9.79
CA LEU A 1071 -18.70 -13.22 10.06
C LEU A 1071 -18.09 -14.41 9.30
N ASN A 1072 -18.76 -15.56 9.27
CA ASN A 1072 -18.29 -16.74 8.54
C ASN A 1072 -18.38 -16.56 7.04
N TYR A 1073 -19.38 -15.82 6.57
CA TYR A 1073 -19.54 -15.51 5.14
C TYR A 1073 -18.38 -14.65 4.63
N PHE A 1074 -17.97 -13.66 5.43
CA PHE A 1074 -16.92 -12.74 5.07
C PHE A 1074 -15.51 -13.14 5.56
N GLN A 1075 -15.32 -14.25 6.27
CA GLN A 1075 -13.97 -14.68 6.68
C GLN A 1075 -13.08 -15.01 5.47
N LYS A 1076 -11.75 -14.89 5.64
CA LYS A 1076 -10.80 -15.45 4.67
C LYS A 1076 -10.89 -16.97 4.65
N ASP A 1077 -10.73 -17.56 3.48
CA ASP A 1077 -10.74 -19.00 3.32
C ASP A 1077 -9.53 -19.62 4.07
N ASN A 1078 -9.75 -20.69 4.85
CA ASN A 1078 -8.68 -21.40 5.58
C ASN A 1078 -7.82 -22.26 4.65
N LEU A 1079 -6.64 -22.73 5.10
CA LEU A 1079 -5.69 -23.45 4.25
C LEU A 1079 -6.30 -24.73 3.66
N THR A 1080 -7.10 -25.47 4.42
CA THR A 1080 -7.81 -26.66 3.91
C THR A 1080 -8.73 -26.30 2.75
N THR A 1081 -9.52 -25.23 2.88
CA THR A 1081 -10.41 -24.75 1.81
C THR A 1081 -9.62 -24.32 0.59
N ILE A 1082 -8.52 -23.61 0.78
CA ILE A 1082 -7.65 -23.15 -0.29
C ILE A 1082 -6.98 -24.34 -1.00
N MET A 1083 -6.41 -25.29 -0.26
CA MET A 1083 -5.80 -26.50 -0.81
C MET A 1083 -6.80 -27.33 -1.62
N ASN A 1084 -8.00 -27.54 -1.08
CA ASN A 1084 -9.07 -28.24 -1.80
C ASN A 1084 -9.51 -27.49 -3.07
N LYS A 1085 -9.64 -26.15 -3.01
CA LYS A 1085 -9.97 -25.29 -4.16
C LYS A 1085 -8.95 -25.46 -5.29
N TYR A 1086 -7.66 -25.54 -4.96
CA TYR A 1086 -6.62 -25.76 -5.97
C TYR A 1086 -6.46 -27.22 -6.38
N GLY A 1087 -7.00 -28.17 -5.60
CA GLY A 1087 -6.98 -29.60 -5.89
C GLY A 1087 -5.76 -30.32 -5.33
N SER A 1088 -5.15 -29.81 -4.24
CA SER A 1088 -4.10 -30.50 -3.50
C SER A 1088 -4.72 -31.52 -2.53
N ASP A 1089 -4.08 -32.68 -2.43
CA ASP A 1089 -4.43 -33.81 -1.55
C ASP A 1089 -4.13 -33.56 -0.06
N LYS A 1090 -3.32 -32.54 0.25
CA LYS A 1090 -2.96 -32.09 1.61
C LYS A 1090 -4.15 -31.65 2.48
N GLY A 1091 -5.28 -31.31 1.86
CA GLY A 1091 -6.48 -30.73 2.48
C GLY A 1091 -7.37 -31.74 3.22
N ASN A 1092 -8.53 -32.09 2.63
CA ASN A 1092 -9.46 -33.10 3.19
C ASN A 1092 -9.65 -34.29 2.23
N GLY A 1093 -8.54 -34.80 1.69
CA GLY A 1093 -8.52 -35.88 0.69
C GLY A 1093 -7.83 -37.14 1.23
N HIS A 1094 -6.69 -37.49 0.64
CA HIS A 1094 -5.84 -38.59 1.07
C HIS A 1094 -5.05 -38.26 2.35
N HIS A 1095 -4.79 -36.97 2.59
CA HIS A 1095 -4.09 -36.44 3.76
C HIS A 1095 -4.88 -35.32 4.46
N ASN A 1096 -4.46 -34.98 5.69
CA ASN A 1096 -4.98 -33.88 6.52
C ASN A 1096 -3.88 -32.96 7.07
N TYR A 1097 -2.79 -32.80 6.30
CA TYR A 1097 -1.61 -32.02 6.68
C TYR A 1097 -1.92 -30.54 6.93
N THR A 1098 -2.93 -29.99 6.25
CA THR A 1098 -3.34 -28.59 6.44
C THR A 1098 -3.72 -28.26 7.88
N LEU A 1099 -4.25 -29.20 8.66
CA LEU A 1099 -4.56 -28.99 10.09
C LEU A 1099 -3.30 -28.66 10.90
N LEU A 1100 -2.19 -29.30 10.57
CA LEU A 1100 -0.90 -29.01 11.18
C LEU A 1100 -0.29 -27.74 10.59
N TYR A 1101 -0.28 -27.59 9.28
CA TYR A 1101 0.33 -26.44 8.61
C TYR A 1101 -0.31 -25.10 8.98
N GLU A 1102 -1.63 -25.08 9.17
CA GLU A 1102 -2.35 -23.91 9.68
C GLU A 1102 -1.84 -23.49 11.08
N THR A 1103 -1.41 -24.46 11.89
CA THR A 1103 -0.87 -24.18 13.24
C THR A 1103 0.61 -23.77 13.20
N LEU A 1104 1.38 -24.32 12.25
CA LEU A 1104 2.83 -24.07 12.14
C LEU A 1104 3.14 -22.77 11.39
N PHE A 1105 2.39 -22.46 10.33
CA PHE A 1105 2.71 -21.37 9.42
C PHE A 1105 1.81 -20.16 9.65
N LYS A 1106 2.42 -18.99 9.86
CA LYS A 1106 1.68 -17.75 10.13
C LYS A 1106 1.38 -16.99 8.83
N ARG A 1107 0.09 -16.83 8.51
CA ARG A 1107 -0.41 -16.21 7.27
C ARG A 1107 0.04 -14.76 7.00
N HIS A 1108 0.35 -13.98 8.05
CA HIS A 1108 0.55 -12.53 7.97
C HIS A 1108 2.02 -12.08 7.90
N GLU A 1109 2.99 -12.99 8.00
CA GLU A 1109 4.40 -12.65 7.94
C GLU A 1109 4.91 -12.64 6.48
N LYS A 1110 5.88 -11.79 6.18
CA LYS A 1110 6.58 -11.82 4.89
C LYS A 1110 7.56 -13.00 4.91
N LEU A 1111 7.14 -14.15 4.39
CA LEU A 1111 7.87 -15.41 4.43
C LEU A 1111 8.30 -15.83 3.01
N SER A 1112 9.40 -16.59 2.91
CA SER A 1112 9.82 -17.29 1.69
C SER A 1112 9.60 -18.79 1.87
N ILE A 1113 8.91 -19.43 0.93
CA ILE A 1113 8.60 -20.87 0.98
C ILE A 1113 9.15 -21.57 -0.27
N PHE A 1114 9.71 -22.76 -0.05
CA PHE A 1114 10.13 -23.68 -1.10
C PHE A 1114 9.43 -25.02 -0.93
N GLU A 1115 8.90 -25.60 -2.01
CA GLU A 1115 8.34 -26.96 -2.04
C GLU A 1115 9.02 -27.78 -3.15
N LEU A 1116 9.61 -28.91 -2.78
CA LEU A 1116 10.06 -29.93 -3.73
C LEU A 1116 8.91 -30.90 -3.94
N GLY A 1117 8.53 -31.18 -5.19
CA GLY A 1117 7.32 -31.92 -5.51
C GLY A 1117 6.20 -30.98 -5.93
N ILE A 1118 6.06 -30.76 -7.24
CA ILE A 1118 5.01 -29.92 -7.83
C ILE A 1118 3.79 -30.79 -8.19
N GLY A 1119 3.97 -32.11 -8.22
CA GLY A 1119 2.94 -33.09 -8.54
C GLY A 1119 2.84 -33.27 -10.05
N SER A 1120 3.60 -34.21 -10.61
CA SER A 1120 3.53 -34.52 -12.04
C SER A 1120 2.25 -35.26 -12.39
N ASN A 1121 1.66 -34.92 -13.54
CA ASN A 1121 0.58 -35.70 -14.18
C ASN A 1121 1.12 -36.64 -15.28
N ASN A 1122 2.43 -36.70 -15.46
CA ASN A 1122 3.10 -37.61 -16.38
C ASN A 1122 3.28 -38.98 -15.72
N ILE A 1123 2.50 -39.97 -16.19
CA ILE A 1123 2.53 -41.34 -15.67
C ILE A 1123 3.88 -42.06 -15.83
N ASN A 1124 4.80 -41.52 -16.64
CA ASN A 1124 6.14 -42.07 -16.83
C ASN A 1124 7.16 -41.53 -15.82
N VAL A 1125 6.78 -40.54 -14.99
CA VAL A 1125 7.63 -40.01 -13.92
C VAL A 1125 7.30 -40.77 -12.63
N PRO A 1126 8.30 -41.26 -11.87
CA PRO A 1126 8.08 -41.87 -10.58
C PRO A 1126 7.40 -40.88 -9.60
N SER A 1127 6.53 -41.37 -8.73
CA SER A 1127 5.71 -40.54 -7.82
C SER A 1127 4.91 -39.45 -8.55
N ASN A 1128 3.90 -39.88 -9.33
CA ASN A 1128 3.02 -39.00 -10.09
C ASN A 1128 1.57 -39.07 -9.59
N MET A 1129 0.79 -38.03 -9.85
CA MET A 1129 -0.62 -37.91 -9.48
C MET A 1129 -1.60 -38.50 -10.52
N GLY A 1130 -1.09 -39.22 -11.52
CA GLY A 1130 -1.86 -39.72 -12.66
C GLY A 1130 -2.29 -38.64 -13.67
N ILE A 1131 -2.93 -39.07 -14.75
CA ILE A 1131 -3.24 -38.21 -15.92
C ILE A 1131 -4.15 -37.02 -15.60
N ASN A 1132 -4.99 -37.15 -14.57
CA ASN A 1132 -5.92 -36.10 -14.13
C ASN A 1132 -5.35 -35.23 -13.00
N GLY A 1133 -4.10 -35.47 -12.59
CA GLY A 1133 -3.41 -34.64 -11.62
C GLY A 1133 -3.29 -33.20 -12.10
N LYS A 1134 -3.24 -32.26 -11.15
CA LYS A 1134 -3.12 -30.83 -11.42
C LYS A 1134 -1.78 -30.30 -10.89
N PRO A 1135 -0.75 -30.23 -11.74
CA PRO A 1135 0.56 -29.75 -11.31
C PRO A 1135 0.53 -28.33 -10.72
N GLY A 1136 1.28 -28.14 -9.63
CA GLY A 1136 1.41 -26.87 -8.93
C GLY A 1136 0.22 -26.50 -8.04
N ALA A 1137 -0.73 -27.41 -7.80
CA ALA A 1137 -1.90 -27.15 -6.97
C ALA A 1137 -1.53 -26.60 -5.57
N SER A 1138 -0.57 -27.22 -4.89
CA SER A 1138 -0.05 -26.76 -3.60
C SER A 1138 0.65 -25.40 -3.71
N LEU A 1139 1.49 -25.17 -4.74
CA LEU A 1139 2.14 -23.88 -4.97
C LEU A 1139 1.14 -22.72 -5.14
N TYR A 1140 0.07 -22.94 -5.90
CA TYR A 1140 -0.99 -21.94 -6.07
C TYR A 1140 -1.77 -21.71 -4.77
N ALA A 1141 -1.99 -22.77 -3.99
CA ALA A 1141 -2.58 -22.66 -2.67
C ALA A 1141 -1.68 -21.88 -1.70
N TRP A 1142 -0.37 -22.15 -1.67
CA TRP A 1142 0.59 -21.38 -0.87
C TRP A 1142 0.66 -19.92 -1.28
N ARG A 1143 0.59 -19.63 -2.59
CA ARG A 1143 0.53 -18.26 -3.11
C ARG A 1143 -0.71 -17.52 -2.60
N GLU A 1144 -1.87 -18.18 -2.59
CA GLU A 1144 -3.12 -17.60 -2.10
C GLU A 1144 -3.13 -17.45 -0.57
N TYR A 1145 -2.61 -18.46 0.14
CA TYR A 1145 -2.53 -18.44 1.58
C TYR A 1145 -1.55 -17.37 2.09
N PHE A 1146 -0.38 -17.23 1.47
CA PHE A 1146 0.63 -16.21 1.78
C PHE A 1146 0.65 -15.08 0.72
N PRO A 1147 -0.12 -13.98 0.93
CA PRO A 1147 -0.27 -12.93 -0.09
C PRO A 1147 1.03 -12.15 -0.36
N ASN A 1148 1.95 -12.12 0.60
CA ASN A 1148 3.20 -11.36 0.55
C ASN A 1148 4.45 -12.21 0.26
N ALA A 1149 4.29 -13.52 0.10
CA ALA A 1149 5.40 -14.46 -0.11
C ALA A 1149 5.72 -14.66 -1.60
N MET A 1150 7.01 -14.86 -1.89
CA MET A 1150 7.45 -15.53 -3.11
C MET A 1150 7.46 -17.04 -2.84
N ILE A 1151 6.84 -17.80 -3.74
CA ILE A 1151 6.72 -19.26 -3.68
C ILE A 1151 7.73 -19.86 -4.66
N TYR A 1152 8.52 -20.80 -4.18
CA TYR A 1152 9.49 -21.51 -4.98
C TYR A 1152 9.10 -22.99 -5.03
N GLY A 1153 9.14 -23.58 -6.22
CA GLY A 1153 8.83 -25.00 -6.43
C GLY A 1153 9.98 -25.70 -7.13
N ALA A 1154 10.14 -27.01 -6.94
CA ALA A 1154 10.99 -27.79 -7.83
C ALA A 1154 10.46 -29.19 -8.09
N ASP A 1155 10.70 -29.73 -9.27
CA ASP A 1155 10.27 -31.08 -9.63
C ASP A 1155 11.26 -31.74 -10.60
N ILE A 1156 11.23 -33.07 -10.65
CA ILE A 1156 11.98 -33.86 -11.62
C ILE A 1156 11.34 -33.80 -13.02
N ASP A 1157 10.04 -33.54 -13.10
CA ASP A 1157 9.35 -33.37 -14.37
C ASP A 1157 9.52 -31.93 -14.90
N LYS A 1158 10.35 -31.78 -15.95
CA LYS A 1158 10.56 -30.48 -16.58
C LYS A 1158 9.31 -29.92 -17.26
N ASN A 1159 8.34 -30.78 -17.61
CA ASN A 1159 7.17 -30.37 -18.39
C ASN A 1159 6.12 -29.63 -17.56
N ILE A 1160 6.16 -29.79 -16.23
CA ILE A 1160 5.25 -29.11 -15.31
C ILE A 1160 5.89 -27.88 -14.67
N LEU A 1161 7.11 -27.51 -15.06
CA LEU A 1161 7.76 -26.31 -14.55
C LEU A 1161 7.18 -25.07 -15.22
N PHE A 1162 6.74 -24.12 -14.41
CA PHE A 1162 6.18 -22.84 -14.82
C PHE A 1162 6.73 -21.67 -13.98
N GLU A 1163 6.58 -20.46 -14.50
CA GLU A 1163 6.72 -19.23 -13.74
C GLU A 1163 5.41 -18.45 -13.82
N SER A 1164 4.94 -17.93 -12.69
CA SER A 1164 3.76 -17.08 -12.63
C SER A 1164 3.96 -15.97 -11.60
N ASN A 1165 2.98 -15.07 -11.46
CA ASN A 1165 3.02 -14.04 -10.43
C ASN A 1165 3.27 -14.67 -9.05
N ARG A 1166 4.41 -14.34 -8.44
CA ARG A 1166 4.93 -14.83 -7.15
C ARG A 1166 5.23 -16.34 -7.07
N ILE A 1167 5.29 -17.08 -8.17
CA ILE A 1167 5.71 -18.50 -8.17
C ILE A 1167 6.83 -18.70 -9.18
N LYS A 1168 7.95 -19.27 -8.73
CA LYS A 1168 9.07 -19.69 -9.59
C LYS A 1168 9.34 -21.16 -9.40
N THR A 1169 9.49 -21.91 -10.48
CA THR A 1169 9.77 -23.35 -10.39
C THR A 1169 11.09 -23.73 -11.06
N PHE A 1170 11.70 -24.79 -10.55
CA PHE A 1170 13.05 -25.23 -10.94
C PHE A 1170 13.08 -26.73 -11.20
N TYR A 1171 13.99 -27.15 -12.07
CA TYR A 1171 14.25 -28.57 -12.25
C TYR A 1171 15.10 -29.10 -11.10
N CYS A 1172 14.68 -30.20 -10.48
CA CYS A 1172 15.47 -30.90 -9.48
C CYS A 1172 15.24 -32.40 -9.53
N ASN A 1173 16.31 -33.16 -9.78
CA ASN A 1173 16.33 -34.58 -9.43
C ASN A 1173 16.85 -34.71 -8.00
N GLN A 1174 15.96 -34.99 -7.06
CA GLN A 1174 16.28 -35.03 -5.63
C GLN A 1174 17.22 -36.18 -5.21
N THR A 1175 17.53 -37.11 -6.12
CA THR A 1175 18.50 -38.18 -5.88
C THR A 1175 19.93 -37.79 -6.25
N ASP A 1176 20.12 -36.65 -6.92
CA ASP A 1176 21.42 -36.21 -7.43
C ASP A 1176 21.88 -34.91 -6.75
N LYS A 1177 22.89 -35.04 -5.89
CA LYS A 1177 23.49 -33.93 -5.13
C LYS A 1177 23.98 -32.77 -6.00
N GLU A 1178 24.50 -33.02 -7.20
CA GLU A 1178 25.03 -31.96 -8.07
C GLU A 1178 23.87 -31.19 -8.71
N ILE A 1179 22.79 -31.87 -9.08
CA ILE A 1179 21.57 -31.22 -9.58
C ILE A 1179 20.92 -30.36 -8.49
N ILE A 1180 20.84 -30.87 -7.25
CA ILE A 1180 20.32 -30.12 -6.09
C ILE A 1180 21.14 -28.85 -5.88
N LYS A 1181 22.48 -28.98 -5.88
CA LYS A 1181 23.38 -27.83 -5.73
C LYS A 1181 23.20 -26.80 -6.85
N ASN A 1182 23.15 -27.24 -8.11
CA ASN A 1182 22.97 -26.34 -9.26
C ASN A 1182 21.62 -25.60 -9.19
N MET A 1183 20.55 -26.25 -8.74
CA MET A 1183 19.28 -25.59 -8.47
C MET A 1183 19.45 -24.50 -7.40
N TRP A 1184 20.11 -24.82 -6.28
CA TRP A 1184 20.31 -23.88 -5.18
C TRP A 1184 21.22 -22.70 -5.52
N ASP A 1185 22.12 -22.84 -6.49
CA ASP A 1185 22.96 -21.74 -6.99
C ASP A 1185 22.13 -20.75 -7.84
N CYS A 1186 21.05 -21.21 -8.47
CA CYS A 1186 20.09 -20.37 -9.19
C CYS A 1186 19.10 -19.65 -8.27
N ILE A 1187 19.04 -20.03 -6.99
CA ILE A 1187 18.09 -19.52 -6.00
C ILE A 1187 18.88 -18.83 -4.86
N PRO A 1188 19.06 -17.50 -4.91
CA PRO A 1188 19.89 -16.79 -3.93
C PRO A 1188 19.22 -16.61 -2.55
N GLU A 1189 17.97 -17.03 -2.39
CA GLU A 1189 17.21 -16.87 -1.15
C GLU A 1189 17.42 -18.02 -0.15
N GLN A 1190 17.32 -17.69 1.14
CA GLN A 1190 17.05 -18.65 2.21
C GLN A 1190 15.55 -18.72 2.49
N PHE A 1191 15.08 -19.82 3.07
CA PHE A 1191 13.66 -20.12 3.22
C PHE A 1191 13.24 -20.19 4.69
N ASP A 1192 12.06 -19.64 4.97
CA ASP A 1192 11.38 -19.80 6.25
C ASP A 1192 10.71 -21.18 6.33
N ILE A 1193 10.27 -21.69 5.17
CA ILE A 1193 9.61 -23.00 5.04
C ILE A 1193 10.21 -23.75 3.84
N ILE A 1194 10.64 -24.99 4.07
CA ILE A 1194 11.01 -25.94 3.03
C ILE A 1194 10.14 -27.18 3.18
N ILE A 1195 9.36 -27.53 2.17
CA ILE A 1195 8.53 -28.73 2.12
C ILE A 1195 9.14 -29.69 1.11
N GLU A 1196 9.25 -30.96 1.49
CA GLU A 1196 9.74 -32.04 0.67
C GLU A 1196 8.63 -33.08 0.45
N ASP A 1197 8.07 -33.03 -0.75
CA ASP A 1197 6.89 -33.76 -1.23
C ASP A 1197 7.14 -34.42 -2.61
N GLY A 1198 8.35 -34.90 -2.82
CA GLY A 1198 8.79 -35.38 -4.14
C GLY A 1198 8.66 -36.89 -4.34
N LEU A 1199 9.78 -37.62 -4.22
CA LEU A 1199 9.83 -39.05 -4.59
C LEU A 1199 9.34 -40.02 -3.48
N HIS A 1200 9.20 -39.55 -2.24
CA HIS A 1200 8.77 -40.32 -1.06
C HIS A 1200 9.53 -41.65 -0.84
N THR A 1201 10.83 -41.67 -1.14
CA THR A 1201 11.71 -42.80 -0.79
C THR A 1201 12.75 -42.34 0.21
N PHE A 1202 13.05 -43.18 1.20
CA PHE A 1202 14.03 -42.87 2.25
C PHE A 1202 15.35 -42.31 1.71
N GLU A 1203 15.96 -42.95 0.70
CA GLU A 1203 17.25 -42.50 0.14
C GLU A 1203 17.17 -41.14 -0.53
N ALA A 1204 16.08 -40.87 -1.24
CA ALA A 1204 15.85 -39.61 -1.92
C ALA A 1204 15.64 -38.47 -0.91
N ASN A 1205 14.90 -38.75 0.17
CA ASN A 1205 14.68 -37.79 1.25
C ASN A 1205 15.97 -37.47 2.01
N VAL A 1206 16.79 -38.47 2.29
CA VAL A 1206 18.10 -38.25 2.90
C VAL A 1206 19.01 -37.42 2.00
N CYS A 1207 19.05 -37.71 0.70
CA CYS A 1207 19.88 -36.97 -0.25
C CYS A 1207 19.49 -35.48 -0.32
N PHE A 1208 18.19 -35.20 -0.45
CA PHE A 1208 17.73 -33.81 -0.53
C PHE A 1208 17.96 -33.05 0.78
N PHE A 1209 17.58 -33.62 1.93
CA PHE A 1209 17.77 -32.97 3.23
C PHE A 1209 19.22 -32.55 3.47
N GLU A 1210 20.17 -33.48 3.30
CA GLU A 1210 21.59 -33.20 3.59
C GLU A 1210 22.20 -32.16 2.65
N ASN A 1211 21.65 -31.98 1.45
CA ASN A 1211 22.11 -31.01 0.47
C ASN A 1211 21.29 -29.72 0.44
N SER A 1212 20.22 -29.60 1.23
CA SER A 1212 19.31 -28.45 1.22
C SER A 1212 19.19 -27.73 2.56
N ILE A 1213 19.52 -28.37 3.69
CA ILE A 1213 19.29 -27.83 5.03
C ILE A 1213 19.98 -26.47 5.30
N HIS A 1214 21.09 -26.19 4.61
CA HIS A 1214 21.81 -24.91 4.70
C HIS A 1214 21.01 -23.70 4.17
N LYS A 1215 19.92 -23.95 3.42
CA LYS A 1215 19.00 -22.92 2.93
C LYS A 1215 17.90 -22.56 3.94
N LEU A 1216 17.75 -23.32 5.03
CA LEU A 1216 16.72 -23.06 6.04
C LEU A 1216 17.16 -21.94 7.00
N LYS A 1217 16.33 -20.89 7.14
CA LYS A 1217 16.57 -19.78 8.07
C LYS A 1217 16.45 -20.21 9.52
N LYS A 1218 16.96 -19.36 10.43
CA LYS A 1218 16.68 -19.45 11.87
C LYS A 1218 15.18 -19.44 12.12
N ASN A 1219 14.73 -20.33 13.01
CA ASN A 1219 13.32 -20.61 13.35
C ASN A 1219 12.47 -21.10 12.17
N GLY A 1220 13.10 -21.45 11.03
CA GLY A 1220 12.41 -21.99 9.88
C GLY A 1220 12.03 -23.47 10.06
N TYR A 1221 11.06 -23.91 9.27
CA TYR A 1221 10.57 -25.29 9.23
C TYR A 1221 11.02 -26.01 7.97
N TYR A 1222 11.60 -27.20 8.14
CA TYR A 1222 11.78 -28.16 7.05
C TYR A 1222 10.88 -29.36 7.31
N ILE A 1223 10.09 -29.75 6.31
CA ILE A 1223 9.08 -30.79 6.46
C ILE A 1223 9.28 -31.83 5.36
N ILE A 1224 9.34 -33.10 5.75
CA ILE A 1224 9.26 -34.24 4.83
C ILE A 1224 7.87 -34.84 4.94
N GLU A 1225 7.15 -34.86 3.82
CA GLU A 1225 5.81 -35.44 3.69
C GLU A 1225 5.85 -36.91 3.28
N ASP A 1226 4.73 -37.60 3.44
CA ASP A 1226 4.46 -38.95 2.95
C ASP A 1226 5.46 -40.02 3.37
N ILE A 1227 5.90 -39.97 4.64
CA ILE A 1227 6.76 -41.02 5.19
C ILE A 1227 5.92 -42.30 5.37
N HIS A 1228 6.23 -43.31 4.58
CA HIS A 1228 5.51 -44.57 4.68
C HIS A 1228 5.87 -45.31 5.98
N ARG A 1229 4.87 -45.88 6.66
CA ARG A 1229 5.01 -46.48 8.00
C ARG A 1229 6.03 -47.62 8.08
N ASN A 1230 6.30 -48.32 6.98
CA ASN A 1230 7.35 -49.35 6.90
C ASN A 1230 8.77 -48.77 6.93
N GLU A 1231 8.97 -47.51 6.51
CA GLU A 1231 10.24 -46.80 6.52
C GLU A 1231 10.49 -46.03 7.83
N LEU A 1232 9.49 -45.94 8.71
CA LEU A 1232 9.57 -45.21 9.98
C LEU A 1232 10.81 -45.61 10.80
N SER A 1233 11.13 -46.90 10.88
CA SER A 1233 12.30 -47.39 11.62
C SER A 1233 13.65 -46.99 11.01
N LEU A 1234 13.68 -46.68 9.70
CA LEU A 1234 14.86 -46.15 9.02
C LEU A 1234 15.01 -44.66 9.34
N PHE A 1235 13.92 -43.89 9.25
CA PHE A 1235 13.90 -42.48 9.64
C PHE A 1235 14.26 -42.28 11.12
N GLU A 1236 13.76 -43.10 12.04
CA GLU A 1236 14.14 -43.03 13.46
C GLU A 1236 15.64 -43.25 13.70
N LYS A 1237 16.28 -44.14 12.92
CA LYS A 1237 17.73 -44.35 12.99
C LYS A 1237 18.48 -43.18 12.38
N GLN A 1238 18.01 -42.67 11.24
CA GLN A 1238 18.65 -41.58 10.53
C GLN A 1238 18.55 -40.25 11.29
N VAL A 1239 17.41 -39.97 11.94
CA VAL A 1239 17.22 -38.80 12.81
C VAL A 1239 18.26 -38.79 13.92
N LYS A 1240 18.56 -39.92 14.56
CA LYS A 1240 19.63 -39.99 15.58
C LYS A 1240 21.01 -39.62 15.02
N LEU A 1241 21.30 -39.98 13.76
CA LEU A 1241 22.53 -39.57 13.10
C LEU A 1241 22.53 -38.08 12.77
N TRP A 1242 21.39 -37.53 12.34
CA TRP A 1242 21.24 -36.11 12.06
C TRP A 1242 21.27 -35.24 13.31
N GLU A 1243 20.70 -35.68 14.44
CA GLU A 1243 20.82 -34.99 15.74
C GLU A 1243 22.29 -34.85 16.17
N MET A 1244 23.12 -35.85 15.88
CA MET A 1244 24.56 -35.79 16.14
C MET A 1244 25.29 -34.88 15.15
N LYS A 1245 24.90 -34.89 13.87
CA LYS A 1245 25.55 -34.12 12.78
C LYS A 1245 25.15 -32.65 12.78
N PHE A 1246 23.92 -32.33 13.17
CA PHE A 1246 23.29 -31.01 13.13
C PHE A 1246 22.63 -30.67 14.48
N PRO A 1247 23.43 -30.43 15.54
CA PRO A 1247 22.91 -30.26 16.91
C PRO A 1247 22.07 -28.98 17.14
N TYR A 1248 22.01 -28.10 16.15
CA TYR A 1248 21.21 -26.87 16.17
C TYR A 1248 19.80 -27.06 15.57
N LEU A 1249 19.48 -28.27 15.09
CA LEU A 1249 18.18 -28.63 14.55
C LEU A 1249 17.39 -29.47 15.56
N GLU A 1250 16.09 -29.19 15.69
CA GLU A 1250 15.14 -30.02 16.43
C GLU A 1250 14.35 -30.90 15.47
N PHE A 1251 14.35 -32.22 15.67
CA PHE A 1251 13.65 -33.19 14.84
C PHE A 1251 12.43 -33.77 15.57
N LYS A 1252 11.30 -33.90 14.86
CA LYS A 1252 10.10 -34.53 15.39
C LYS A 1252 9.33 -35.28 14.31
N ILE A 1253 9.27 -36.60 14.43
CA ILE A 1253 8.39 -37.44 13.61
C ILE A 1253 6.96 -37.36 14.19
N MET A 1254 5.97 -37.17 13.33
CA MET A 1254 4.57 -37.02 13.71
C MET A 1254 3.69 -37.90 12.83
N ASP A 1255 2.97 -38.82 13.46
CA ASP A 1255 1.93 -39.65 12.83
C ASP A 1255 0.60 -38.92 13.00
N ILE A 1256 0.04 -38.40 11.90
CA ILE A 1256 -1.18 -37.59 11.93
C ILE A 1256 -2.37 -38.56 11.81
N PRO A 1257 -3.27 -38.63 12.81
CA PRO A 1257 -4.39 -39.57 12.74
C PRO A 1257 -5.36 -39.20 11.61
N LEU A 1258 -5.64 -40.17 10.73
CA LEU A 1258 -6.68 -40.09 9.70
C LEU A 1258 -7.24 -41.50 9.42
N ASP A 1259 -8.51 -41.73 9.75
CA ASP A 1259 -9.12 -43.07 9.67
C ASP A 1259 -9.07 -43.69 8.26
N THR A 1260 -9.05 -42.85 7.23
CA THR A 1260 -9.03 -43.25 5.82
C THR A 1260 -7.64 -43.54 5.27
N ASN A 1261 -6.56 -43.10 5.94
CA ASN A 1261 -5.18 -43.31 5.51
C ASN A 1261 -4.27 -43.71 6.69
N ASN A 1262 -3.85 -44.98 6.70
CA ASN A 1262 -2.96 -45.55 7.71
C ASN A 1262 -1.54 -45.85 7.20
N SER A 1263 -1.24 -45.57 5.92
CA SER A 1263 0.02 -45.94 5.26
C SER A 1263 1.11 -44.89 5.40
N ASP A 1264 0.85 -43.68 4.94
CA ASP A 1264 1.84 -42.63 4.62
C ASP A 1264 1.50 -41.27 5.25
N ASN A 1265 0.50 -41.19 6.14
CA ASN A 1265 0.14 -39.95 6.84
C ASN A 1265 1.11 -39.56 7.99
N ILE A 1266 2.42 -39.79 7.79
CA ILE A 1266 3.49 -39.52 8.74
C ILE A 1266 4.43 -38.49 8.13
N ILE A 1267 4.85 -37.52 8.93
CA ILE A 1267 5.77 -36.47 8.50
C ILE A 1267 6.95 -36.34 9.46
N LEU A 1268 8.08 -35.86 8.94
CA LEU A 1268 9.21 -35.41 9.76
C LEU A 1268 9.28 -33.88 9.75
N LYS A 1269 9.05 -33.26 10.92
CA LYS A 1269 9.25 -31.84 11.13
C LYS A 1269 10.64 -31.57 11.68
N VAL A 1270 11.36 -30.66 11.05
CA VAL A 1270 12.66 -30.16 11.51
C VAL A 1270 12.59 -28.65 11.71
N VAL A 1271 13.14 -28.16 12.83
CA VAL A 1271 13.19 -26.73 13.16
C VAL A 1271 14.63 -26.29 13.35
N ASN A 1272 15.04 -25.20 12.70
CA ASN A 1272 16.36 -24.60 12.94
C ASN A 1272 16.30 -23.63 14.13
N LEU A 1273 17.06 -23.89 15.20
CA LEU A 1273 17.00 -23.06 16.42
C LEU A 1273 17.98 -21.86 16.40
N PHE A 1274 18.90 -21.78 15.43
CA PHE A 1274 20.05 -20.87 15.47
C PHE A 1274 20.17 -19.87 14.33
#